data_AF-A0A0U0W7V0-F1
#
_entry.id   AF-A0A0U0W7V0-F1
#
_cell.length_a   1.000
_cell.length_b   1.000
_cell.length_c   1.000
_cell.angle_alpha   90.00
_cell.angle_beta   90.00
_cell.angle_gamma   90.00
#
_symmetry.space_group_name_H-M   'P 1'
#
loop_
_entity.id
_entity.type
_entity.pdbx_description
1 polymer ?
#
loop_
_entity_poly.entity_id
_entity_poly.type
_entity_poly.pdbx_seq_one_letter_code
_entity_poly.pdbx_strand_id
1 'polypeptide(L)'
;MATFSDLFARLDPDARVRGKQFEHVCKWFLINDPTYKNTLRRVWLWNEWTGRWGGDAGIDLVAEDHDGRLWAIQAKAYAPENTVTKADVDKFLAESSRAVFSYRLLIATTDKLHHVARRTINDQEKQVAFVGLSDLLTSEVNWRTKPFDMRPSSRPKPAKPREHQREAIRDVVKGFTKSDRGQLIMACGTGKTLTSLFIKEKLDAERTLVLVPSLSLLKQTIQVWQVNARVPFEALPVCSDQTVGRNEDEAVAHTSELGVPVTTDAAEIARFLRRPGPRVVFSTYQSSPQIAEAFALGRVPPFDLAVADEAHRVAGFESSDFSTVLDKTAIAARRRLFMTATPRYFTGRVLKAAQDADLEVASMDDQAKFGTVFYRLTFGEAIKRDLLTDYQVVVVGVDDAMYKEWAEKGTLVTRDGKKITDARTLAGQIGLAKAMRKYDLHRTISFHSRVARAREFAAEMHEVIQWMPARQRPKGLLWSSYASGEMTAGERHSRLQHLSRLDDGQRGLLTNARCLSEGVDVPTLDGVAFIDPRRSEVDIVQAVGRAIRRAPDKTIGTVVIPVFIDTDVDPEVALNDSAFKPVWDVIKALRSHNDELAEQLDELRRELGRQGQRPRLPGKIHLDLPARVGSDFALAFDVRLVEQTTASWEYWLGMMQRFVERHGHARVPQSYTVDGYRLGGWVGEQRTNYTEGTLKADRQRRLEDLPGWTWDRQADKWEQGFRRLLEYVERHGRARVPQSYTVDGYRLGSWCQLQRSNYAEGILEGDRKRRLKDLPGWTWDPRADDWEEGFSRLLDFVDRHGRARVPLSHTVDGYKLGQWVSVQRTRRDKGTLEADRQHRLQDLPGWTWQPRADQWEEGFERLLGYVDRHRHARVPRSCTVDGYRLGAWVNGQRNDYSHGTLDADRKRRLEELPGWTWDARAKQWEDGFRRLVDYVERNGDARIPVSYQVDGYPLGEWANMQRDKHFKGTLDKDHCARLEAVPGWVWSPLDAQWEARFRRLLVYIEAHGDSRVPQSYKADGYNLGNWVSIQRGKYAKGTLDPDRRQRLEELPTWTWTATDYDRAWEDGLRLLQEYMELHGDSLVPQSYVVDGYKLGSWATVQRHKHAKGILDTERERRLEALPGWFWDARAAEWEAAFGRLEGYVGRHGDAFVPQNYTVDGYKLGKWVNTQRVFRSRDRLDPERQRRLEALPGWTWDSRQAAWDKGFRYLQEYVKKNGHARVPQSYVVDGFRLGNWINMQRSNFSNGILEDDRRLRLEGLPGWSWPSRRSLAAL
;
A
#
# COMPACT_ATOMS: atom_id res chain seq x y z
N MET A 1 -14.88 1.74 55.72
CA MET A 1 -15.31 3.15 55.57
C MET A 1 -16.78 3.14 55.24
N ALA A 2 -17.58 4.06 55.78
CA ALA A 2 -19.00 4.09 55.42
C ALA A 2 -19.13 4.65 54.00
N THR A 3 -20.08 4.10 53.23
CA THR A 3 -20.37 4.52 51.85
C THR A 3 -21.50 5.54 51.82
N PHE A 4 -21.66 6.26 50.70
CA PHE A 4 -22.83 7.12 50.52
C PHE A 4 -24.14 6.31 50.56
N SER A 5 -24.14 5.07 50.05
CA SER A 5 -25.30 4.17 50.13
C SER A 5 -25.70 3.89 51.58
N ASP A 6 -24.72 3.64 52.47
CA ASP A 6 -24.98 3.42 53.90
C ASP A 6 -25.60 4.65 54.58
N LEU A 7 -25.15 5.84 54.19
CA LEU A 7 -25.69 7.11 54.68
C LEU A 7 -27.09 7.36 54.14
N PHE A 8 -27.28 7.19 52.83
CA PHE A 8 -28.54 7.44 52.15
C PHE A 8 -29.66 6.54 52.66
N ALA A 9 -29.37 5.25 52.90
CA ALA A 9 -30.31 4.29 53.48
C ALA A 9 -30.74 4.62 54.93
N ARG A 10 -30.00 5.49 55.63
CA ARG A 10 -30.28 5.95 57.00
C ARG A 10 -30.98 7.30 57.05
N LEU A 11 -31.17 7.96 55.90
CA LEU A 11 -31.97 9.18 55.86
C LEU A 11 -33.43 8.83 56.16
N ASP A 12 -34.14 9.80 56.71
CA ASP A 12 -35.55 9.64 57.09
C ASP A 12 -36.41 9.30 55.85
N PRO A 13 -37.38 8.38 55.94
CA PRO A 13 -38.30 8.11 54.84
C PRO A 13 -39.24 9.28 54.54
N ASP A 14 -39.54 10.17 55.50
CA ASP A 14 -40.34 11.37 55.27
C ASP A 14 -39.61 12.34 54.34
N ALA A 15 -40.23 12.69 53.22
CA ALA A 15 -39.59 13.49 52.17
C ALA A 15 -39.10 14.87 52.65
N ARG A 16 -39.80 15.49 53.61
CA ARG A 16 -39.45 16.82 54.13
C ARG A 16 -38.27 16.74 55.10
N VAL A 17 -38.26 15.74 55.97
CA VAL A 17 -37.13 15.49 56.89
C VAL A 17 -35.91 15.04 56.10
N ARG A 18 -36.09 14.15 55.12
CA ARG A 18 -35.05 13.67 54.22
C ARG A 18 -34.37 14.81 53.46
N GLY A 19 -35.15 15.76 52.94
CA GLY A 19 -34.64 16.95 52.28
C GLY A 19 -33.67 17.73 53.17
N LYS A 20 -34.10 18.10 54.37
CA LYS A 20 -33.26 18.85 55.33
C LYS A 20 -32.01 18.08 55.76
N GLN A 21 -32.12 16.77 55.96
CA GLN A 21 -30.95 15.94 56.25
C GLN A 21 -29.96 15.95 55.08
N PHE A 22 -30.47 15.85 53.85
CA PHE A 22 -29.65 15.87 52.65
C PHE A 22 -28.96 17.23 52.43
N GLU A 23 -29.60 18.35 52.76
CA GLU A 23 -28.95 19.68 52.75
C GLU A 23 -27.68 19.69 53.62
N HIS A 24 -27.72 19.10 54.81
CA HIS A 24 -26.56 19.00 55.69
C HIS A 24 -25.49 18.08 55.12
N VAL A 25 -25.89 16.96 54.51
CA VAL A 25 -24.99 16.05 53.80
C VAL A 25 -24.30 16.77 52.64
N CYS A 26 -25.02 17.57 51.86
CA CYS A 26 -24.46 18.40 50.78
C CYS A 26 -23.47 19.44 51.31
N LYS A 27 -23.82 20.16 52.39
CA LYS A 27 -22.89 21.10 53.05
C LYS A 27 -21.60 20.40 53.46
N TRP A 28 -21.72 19.25 54.11
CA TRP A 28 -20.57 18.47 54.52
C TRP A 28 -19.74 17.99 53.33
N PHE A 29 -20.39 17.47 52.29
CA PHE A 29 -19.74 17.03 51.05
C PHE A 29 -18.91 18.15 50.42
N LEU A 30 -19.49 19.33 50.22
CA LEU A 30 -18.81 20.48 49.60
C LEU A 30 -17.61 20.99 50.40
N ILE A 31 -17.59 20.81 51.73
CA ILE A 31 -16.46 21.22 52.59
C ILE A 31 -15.33 20.16 52.61
N ASN A 32 -15.65 18.90 52.30
CA ASN A 32 -14.74 17.78 52.51
C ASN A 32 -14.25 17.11 51.23
N ASP A 33 -15.01 17.18 50.14
CA ASP A 33 -14.64 16.62 48.86
C ASP A 33 -13.40 17.35 48.31
N PRO A 34 -12.35 16.63 47.83
CA PRO A 34 -11.12 17.24 47.35
C PRO A 34 -11.31 18.25 46.21
N THR A 35 -12.35 18.09 45.39
CA THR A 35 -12.67 19.05 44.34
C THR A 35 -13.21 20.33 44.94
N TYR A 36 -14.29 20.25 45.71
CA TYR A 36 -14.96 21.43 46.25
C TYR A 36 -14.18 22.13 47.36
N LYS A 37 -13.46 21.40 48.20
CA LYS A 37 -12.65 21.97 49.29
C LYS A 37 -11.54 22.90 48.80
N ASN A 38 -11.01 22.66 47.61
CA ASN A 38 -9.97 23.49 47.00
C ASN A 38 -10.54 24.62 46.12
N THR A 39 -11.85 24.59 45.84
CA THR A 39 -12.56 25.61 45.04
C THR A 39 -13.34 26.58 45.93
N LEU A 40 -13.96 26.08 46.99
CA LEU A 40 -14.87 26.81 47.87
C LEU A 40 -14.18 27.24 49.16
N ARG A 41 -14.33 28.51 49.49
CA ARG A 41 -13.85 29.12 50.73
C ARG A 41 -14.80 28.89 51.90
N ARG A 42 -16.11 29.02 51.66
CA ARG A 42 -17.17 28.91 52.68
C ARG A 42 -18.44 28.31 52.09
N VAL A 43 -19.21 27.60 52.92
CA VAL A 43 -20.51 27.01 52.55
C VAL A 43 -21.49 27.21 53.71
N TRP A 44 -22.67 27.74 53.40
CA TRP A 44 -23.77 28.00 54.32
C TRP A 44 -25.02 27.25 53.87
N LEU A 45 -25.82 26.79 54.82
CA LEU A 45 -27.23 26.51 54.56
C LEU A 45 -27.95 27.83 54.26
N TRP A 46 -29.02 27.79 53.48
CA TRP A 46 -29.79 28.98 53.14
C TRP A 46 -30.23 29.80 54.36
N ASN A 47 -30.57 29.12 55.46
CA ASN A 47 -30.99 29.76 56.71
C ASN A 47 -29.83 30.36 57.53
N GLU A 48 -28.58 30.02 57.24
CA GLU A 48 -27.38 30.54 57.89
C GLU A 48 -26.78 31.74 57.12
N TRP A 49 -27.09 31.87 55.83
CA TRP A 49 -26.55 32.94 55.01
C TRP A 49 -27.28 34.27 55.26
N THR A 50 -26.52 35.30 55.64
CA THR A 50 -27.08 36.61 56.03
C THR A 50 -27.69 37.40 54.87
N GLY A 51 -27.34 37.07 53.62
CA GLY A 51 -27.87 37.72 52.42
C GLY A 51 -29.20 37.16 51.90
N ARG A 52 -29.82 36.21 52.62
CA ARG A 52 -31.05 35.55 52.19
C ARG A 52 -32.25 36.50 52.09
N TRP A 53 -33.18 36.19 51.19
CA TRP A 53 -34.48 36.86 51.09
C TRP A 53 -35.62 35.86 51.24
N GLY A 54 -36.58 36.16 52.12
CA GLY A 54 -37.71 35.26 52.37
C GLY A 54 -37.31 33.90 52.94
N GLY A 55 -38.29 32.99 53.02
CA GLY A 55 -38.12 31.65 53.60
C GLY A 55 -37.64 30.61 52.59
N ASP A 56 -38.45 30.35 51.57
CA ASP A 56 -38.17 29.34 50.54
C ASP A 56 -37.97 30.04 49.18
N ALA A 57 -36.71 30.12 48.74
CA ALA A 57 -36.31 30.64 47.44
C ALA A 57 -35.93 29.51 46.44
N GLY A 58 -36.19 28.24 46.78
CA GLY A 58 -35.67 27.10 46.03
C GLY A 58 -34.14 26.96 46.03
N ILE A 59 -33.44 27.80 46.80
CA ILE A 59 -32.00 27.73 47.07
C ILE A 59 -31.84 27.14 48.46
N ASP A 60 -31.06 26.07 48.55
CA ASP A 60 -30.91 25.30 49.80
C ASP A 60 -29.56 25.59 50.47
N LEU A 61 -28.52 25.85 49.69
CA LEU A 61 -27.20 26.26 50.17
C LEU A 61 -26.63 27.43 49.36
N VAL A 62 -25.73 28.17 49.99
CA VAL A 62 -24.89 29.19 49.33
C VAL A 62 -23.44 28.85 49.60
N ALA A 63 -22.60 28.92 48.58
CA ALA A 63 -21.15 28.81 48.74
C ALA A 63 -20.44 30.03 48.19
N GLU A 64 -19.25 30.32 48.72
CA GLU A 64 -18.36 31.36 48.24
C GLU A 64 -17.06 30.71 47.78
N ASP A 65 -16.63 31.00 46.55
CA ASP A 65 -15.34 30.54 46.04
C ASP A 65 -14.17 31.43 46.49
N HIS A 66 -12.95 31.03 46.13
CA HIS A 66 -11.74 31.79 46.48
C HIS A 66 -11.64 33.16 45.77
N ASP A 67 -12.45 33.41 44.74
CA ASP A 67 -12.55 34.69 44.04
C ASP A 67 -13.68 35.58 44.61
N GLY A 68 -14.32 35.14 45.70
CA GLY A 68 -15.41 35.87 46.37
C GLY A 68 -16.74 35.81 45.62
N ARG A 69 -16.85 34.96 44.59
CA ARG A 69 -18.09 34.78 43.84
C ARG A 69 -19.00 33.83 44.60
N LEU A 70 -20.30 34.10 44.56
CA LEU A 70 -21.31 33.31 45.25
C LEU A 70 -21.97 32.31 44.31
N TRP A 71 -22.12 31.08 44.82
CA TRP A 71 -22.78 29.97 44.16
C TRP A 71 -24.12 29.71 44.84
N ALA A 72 -25.20 29.65 44.06
CA ALA A 72 -26.49 29.19 44.54
C ALA A 72 -26.56 27.65 44.36
N ILE A 73 -26.94 26.93 45.40
CA ILE A 73 -26.95 25.47 45.39
C ILE A 73 -28.34 24.95 45.74
N GLN A 74 -28.82 23.98 44.98
CA GLN A 74 -30.07 23.25 45.26
C GLN A 74 -29.77 21.79 45.57
N ALA A 75 -30.37 21.23 46.62
CA ALA A 75 -30.20 19.86 47.08
C ALA A 75 -31.51 19.07 46.98
N LYS A 76 -31.58 18.07 46.09
CA LYS A 76 -32.77 17.23 45.86
C LYS A 76 -32.59 15.81 46.37
N ALA A 77 -33.37 15.47 47.40
CA ALA A 77 -33.40 14.15 48.03
C ALA A 77 -34.55 13.28 47.48
N TYR A 78 -34.34 12.66 46.32
CA TYR A 78 -35.29 11.76 45.66
C TYR A 78 -34.84 10.31 45.74
N ALA A 79 -35.78 9.38 45.50
CA ALA A 79 -35.39 7.99 45.29
C ALA A 79 -34.57 7.87 43.99
N PRO A 80 -33.58 6.96 43.91
CA PRO A 80 -32.71 6.83 42.73
C PRO A 80 -33.45 6.61 41.40
N GLU A 81 -34.64 6.00 41.45
CA GLU A 81 -35.49 5.73 40.32
C GLU A 81 -36.31 6.94 39.84
N ASN A 82 -36.42 7.98 40.66
CA ASN A 82 -37.18 9.20 40.34
C ASN A 82 -36.35 10.13 39.46
N THR A 83 -37.05 10.96 38.67
CA THR A 83 -36.45 11.89 37.71
C THR A 83 -36.63 13.33 38.20
N VAL A 84 -35.56 14.12 38.17
CA VAL A 84 -35.64 15.58 38.38
C VAL A 84 -36.25 16.21 37.13
N THR A 85 -37.36 16.93 37.31
CA THR A 85 -38.14 17.57 36.26
C THR A 85 -37.84 19.07 36.15
N LYS A 86 -38.37 19.74 35.12
CA LYS A 86 -38.23 21.19 34.97
C LYS A 86 -38.89 21.94 36.15
N ALA A 87 -40.07 21.48 36.59
CA ALA A 87 -40.78 22.08 37.71
C ALA A 87 -39.96 22.05 39.02
N ASP A 88 -39.11 21.02 39.21
CA ASP A 88 -38.28 20.89 40.41
C ASP A 88 -37.20 21.97 40.52
N VAL A 89 -36.74 22.49 39.37
CA VAL A 89 -35.62 23.44 39.26
C VAL A 89 -36.06 24.86 38.87
N ASP A 90 -37.29 25.06 38.39
CA ASP A 90 -37.78 26.36 37.90
C ASP A 90 -37.62 27.48 38.94
N LYS A 91 -38.03 27.22 40.19
CA LYS A 91 -37.90 28.19 41.29
C LYS A 91 -36.43 28.51 41.61
N PHE A 92 -35.58 27.49 41.65
CA PHE A 92 -34.15 27.64 41.87
C PHE A 92 -33.49 28.49 40.79
N LEU A 93 -33.77 28.21 39.51
CA LEU A 93 -33.21 28.95 38.39
C LEU A 93 -33.68 30.41 38.38
N ALA A 94 -34.96 30.64 38.67
CA ALA A 94 -35.53 31.98 38.78
C ALA A 94 -34.87 32.80 39.89
N GLU A 95 -34.80 32.28 41.12
CA GLU A 95 -34.26 33.04 42.26
C GLU A 95 -32.73 33.19 42.20
N SER A 96 -32.01 32.19 41.68
CA SER A 96 -30.56 32.26 41.51
C SER A 96 -30.12 33.12 40.31
N SER A 97 -31.05 33.65 39.50
CA SER A 97 -30.73 34.57 38.39
C SER A 97 -30.23 35.93 38.86
N ARG A 98 -30.47 36.31 40.12
CA ARG A 98 -30.04 37.59 40.69
C ARG A 98 -28.54 37.82 40.59
N ALA A 99 -28.13 39.06 40.36
CA ALA A 99 -26.73 39.46 40.12
C ALA A 99 -25.74 39.02 41.20
N VAL A 100 -26.21 38.83 42.44
CA VAL A 100 -25.38 38.36 43.57
C VAL A 100 -24.75 36.98 43.34
N PHE A 101 -25.39 36.10 42.57
CA PHE A 101 -24.88 34.78 42.27
C PHE A 101 -24.19 34.74 40.90
N SER A 102 -23.03 34.11 40.83
CA SER A 102 -22.24 33.94 39.60
C SER A 102 -22.30 32.52 39.06
N TYR A 103 -22.69 31.54 39.88
CA TYR A 103 -22.72 30.12 39.50
C TYR A 103 -23.85 29.38 40.20
N ARG A 104 -24.29 28.25 39.63
CA ARG A 104 -25.36 27.43 40.16
C ARG A 104 -24.95 25.96 40.20
N LEU A 105 -25.30 25.25 41.26
CA LEU A 105 -25.02 23.83 41.42
C LEU A 105 -26.26 23.08 41.89
N LEU A 106 -26.72 22.13 41.10
CA LEU A 106 -27.78 21.20 41.47
C LEU A 106 -27.14 19.89 41.95
N ILE A 107 -27.43 19.49 43.18
CA ILE A 107 -27.00 18.22 43.75
C ILE A 107 -28.24 17.34 43.96
N ALA A 108 -28.25 16.14 43.38
CA ALA A 108 -29.37 15.21 43.50
C ALA A 108 -28.93 13.79 43.84
N THR A 109 -29.83 13.07 44.51
CA THR A 109 -29.71 11.64 44.85
C THR A 109 -30.22 10.71 43.74
N THR A 110 -30.31 11.24 42.52
CA THR A 110 -30.64 10.52 41.29
C THR A 110 -29.78 11.06 40.15
N ASP A 111 -29.44 10.21 39.18
CA ASP A 111 -28.81 10.65 37.92
C ASP A 111 -29.84 11.00 36.83
N LYS A 112 -31.13 10.68 37.07
CA LYS A 112 -32.20 10.89 36.10
C LYS A 112 -32.63 12.35 36.10
N LEU A 113 -32.26 13.05 35.03
CA LEU A 113 -32.70 14.41 34.75
C LEU A 113 -33.58 14.37 33.49
N HIS A 114 -34.82 14.84 33.59
CA HIS A 114 -35.73 14.85 32.44
C HIS A 114 -35.12 15.67 31.31
N HIS A 115 -35.26 15.23 30.05
CA HIS A 115 -34.58 15.87 28.91
C HIS A 115 -34.88 17.37 28.79
N VAL A 116 -36.10 17.81 29.14
CA VAL A 116 -36.47 19.24 29.21
C VAL A 116 -35.69 19.96 30.32
N ALA A 117 -35.61 19.39 31.53
CA ALA A 117 -34.85 19.97 32.64
C ALA A 117 -33.35 20.08 32.31
N ARG A 118 -32.80 19.04 31.66
CA ARG A 118 -31.43 19.00 31.17
C ARG A 118 -31.15 20.11 30.15
N ARG A 119 -32.01 20.25 29.14
CA ARG A 119 -31.95 21.37 28.19
C ARG A 119 -32.02 22.72 28.92
N THR A 120 -32.99 22.90 29.81
CA THR A 120 -33.17 24.14 30.56
C THR A 120 -31.94 24.53 31.39
N ILE A 121 -31.29 23.58 32.03
CA ILE A 121 -30.06 23.77 32.84
C ILE A 121 -28.87 24.12 31.94
N ASN A 122 -28.70 23.41 30.83
CA ASN A 122 -27.58 23.61 29.91
C ASN A 122 -27.67 24.95 29.15
N ASP A 123 -28.88 25.42 28.83
CA ASP A 123 -29.10 26.63 28.04
C ASP A 123 -29.19 27.92 28.90
N GLN A 124 -28.83 27.86 30.19
CA GLN A 124 -28.78 29.05 31.05
C GLN A 124 -27.56 29.92 30.75
N GLU A 125 -27.76 31.25 30.70
CA GLU A 125 -26.65 32.22 30.63
C GLU A 125 -25.69 32.08 31.83
N LYS A 126 -26.24 32.01 33.04
CA LYS A 126 -25.47 31.65 34.24
C LYS A 126 -25.36 30.14 34.33
N GLN A 127 -24.13 29.64 34.22
CA GLN A 127 -23.81 28.21 34.24
C GLN A 127 -24.46 27.49 35.42
N VAL A 128 -24.99 26.30 35.12
CA VAL A 128 -25.56 25.37 36.08
C VAL A 128 -24.84 24.04 35.95
N ALA A 129 -24.22 23.57 37.02
CA ALA A 129 -23.70 22.21 37.10
C ALA A 129 -24.68 21.25 37.76
N PHE A 130 -24.54 19.97 37.43
CA PHE A 130 -25.29 18.88 38.01
C PHE A 130 -24.34 17.85 38.64
N VAL A 131 -24.55 17.57 39.93
CA VAL A 131 -23.92 16.48 40.68
C VAL A 131 -25.00 15.46 40.97
N GLY A 132 -24.91 14.30 40.32
CA GLY A 132 -25.88 13.23 40.44
C GLY A 132 -25.53 12.23 41.54
N LEU A 133 -26.35 11.18 41.65
CA LEU A 133 -26.11 10.07 42.57
C LEU A 133 -24.75 9.40 42.30
N SER A 134 -24.40 9.23 41.03
CA SER A 134 -23.14 8.59 40.62
C SER A 134 -21.91 9.36 41.12
N ASP A 135 -21.96 10.70 41.11
CA ASP A 135 -20.87 11.54 41.63
C ASP A 135 -20.74 11.38 43.16
N LEU A 136 -21.86 11.34 43.87
CA LEU A 136 -21.88 11.14 45.33
C LEU A 136 -21.38 9.74 45.71
N LEU A 137 -21.75 8.70 44.96
CA LEU A 137 -21.31 7.32 45.19
C LEU A 137 -19.81 7.11 44.96
N THR A 138 -19.19 7.93 44.11
CA THR A 138 -17.79 7.77 43.67
C THR A 138 -16.82 8.78 44.25
N SER A 139 -17.33 9.81 44.95
CA SER A 139 -16.50 10.70 45.74
C SER A 139 -15.63 9.92 46.71
N GLU A 140 -14.35 10.27 46.78
CA GLU A 140 -13.36 9.65 47.68
C GLU A 140 -13.46 10.14 49.13
N VAL A 141 -14.54 10.81 49.51
CA VAL A 141 -14.80 11.16 50.90
C VAL A 141 -15.19 9.92 51.70
N ASN A 142 -14.70 9.85 52.94
CA ASN A 142 -15.16 8.84 53.89
C ASN A 142 -16.50 9.31 54.45
N TRP A 143 -17.58 8.88 53.80
CA TRP A 143 -18.95 9.29 54.15
C TRP A 143 -19.26 9.05 55.62
N ARG A 144 -20.12 9.90 56.17
CA ARG A 144 -20.55 9.79 57.57
C ARG A 144 -21.69 8.80 57.70
N THR A 145 -21.84 8.23 58.88
CA THR A 145 -22.95 7.31 59.20
C THR A 145 -24.21 8.03 59.69
N LYS A 146 -24.13 9.35 59.92
CA LYS A 146 -25.22 10.20 60.41
C LYS A 146 -25.24 11.52 59.61
N PRO A 147 -26.42 12.03 59.22
CA PRO A 147 -26.54 13.20 58.32
C PRO A 147 -26.08 14.53 58.92
N PHE A 148 -26.08 14.67 60.26
CA PHE A 148 -25.69 15.91 60.95
C PHE A 148 -24.23 15.91 61.46
N ASP A 149 -23.44 14.89 61.12
CA ASP A 149 -22.05 14.80 61.58
C ASP A 149 -21.13 15.69 60.73
N MET A 150 -20.77 16.86 61.27
CA MET A 150 -19.93 17.85 60.58
C MET A 150 -18.42 17.63 60.72
N ARG A 151 -17.95 16.52 61.32
CA ARG A 151 -16.51 16.27 61.50
C ARG A 151 -15.79 16.20 60.15
N PRO A 152 -14.53 16.68 60.00
CA PRO A 152 -13.80 16.64 58.74
C PRO A 152 -13.50 15.21 58.27
N SER A 153 -13.73 14.92 56.98
CA SER A 153 -13.32 13.65 56.36
C SER A 153 -11.81 13.47 56.48
N SER A 154 -11.37 12.27 56.86
CA SER A 154 -9.95 11.91 56.80
C SER A 154 -9.52 11.84 55.33
N ARG A 155 -8.51 12.62 54.92
CA ARG A 155 -8.02 12.60 53.55
C ARG A 155 -7.43 11.21 53.23
N PRO A 156 -7.78 10.59 52.08
CA PRO A 156 -7.04 9.45 51.58
C PRO A 156 -5.54 9.78 51.54
N LYS A 157 -4.69 8.84 51.93
CA LYS A 157 -3.23 9.05 51.83
C LYS A 157 -2.88 9.19 50.34
N PRO A 158 -2.24 10.30 49.92
CA PRO A 158 -1.84 10.45 48.52
C PRO A 158 -1.02 9.26 48.02
N ALA A 159 -1.26 8.85 46.78
CA ALA A 159 -0.48 7.79 46.16
C ALA A 159 1.02 8.11 46.19
N LYS A 160 1.86 7.08 46.34
CA LYS A 160 3.31 7.18 46.18
C LYS A 160 3.70 6.63 44.81
N PRO A 161 4.70 7.21 44.12
CA PRO A 161 5.18 6.67 42.86
C PRO A 161 5.74 5.26 43.06
N ARG A 162 5.25 4.33 42.23
CA ARG A 162 5.80 2.99 42.04
C ARG A 162 7.18 3.07 41.37
N GLU A 163 7.92 1.98 41.35
CA GLU A 163 9.30 1.93 40.83
C GLU A 163 9.42 2.44 39.39
N HIS A 164 8.63 1.90 38.46
CA HIS A 164 8.60 2.34 37.06
C HIS A 164 8.19 3.81 36.90
N GLN A 165 7.37 4.34 37.81
CA GLN A 165 7.01 5.76 37.82
C GLN A 165 8.19 6.63 38.29
N ARG A 166 9.00 6.15 39.26
CA ARG A 166 10.23 6.86 39.68
C ARG A 166 11.26 6.90 38.56
N GLU A 167 11.39 5.81 37.80
CA GLU A 167 12.22 5.77 36.59
C GLU A 167 11.74 6.82 35.58
N ALA A 168 10.45 6.80 35.24
CA ALA A 168 9.86 7.78 34.32
C ALA A 168 10.06 9.24 34.79
N ILE A 169 9.83 9.53 36.07
CA ILE A 169 10.05 10.86 36.66
C ILE A 169 11.52 11.28 36.49
N ARG A 170 12.47 10.42 36.86
CA ARG A 170 13.90 10.71 36.76
C ARG A 170 14.31 10.98 35.31
N ASP A 171 13.86 10.15 34.38
CA ASP A 171 14.27 10.22 32.98
C ASP A 171 13.64 11.42 32.27
N VAL A 172 12.39 11.77 32.60
CA VAL A 172 11.74 13.01 32.13
C VAL A 172 12.43 14.26 32.68
N VAL A 173 12.74 14.30 33.98
CA VAL A 173 13.44 15.43 34.59
C VAL A 173 14.83 15.61 33.96
N LYS A 174 15.55 14.51 33.74
CA LYS A 174 16.84 14.51 33.04
C LYS A 174 16.71 14.94 31.58
N GLY A 175 15.66 14.51 30.88
CA GLY A 175 15.38 14.93 29.51
C GLY A 175 15.18 16.44 29.40
N PHE A 176 14.42 17.01 30.34
CA PHE A 176 14.16 18.46 30.39
C PHE A 176 15.36 19.32 30.74
N THR A 177 16.53 18.75 31.10
CA THR A 177 17.77 19.53 31.20
C THR A 177 18.43 19.76 29.84
N LYS A 178 18.03 18.99 28.81
CA LYS A 178 18.62 19.03 27.46
C LYS A 178 17.67 19.55 26.39
N SER A 179 16.36 19.46 26.61
CA SER A 179 15.34 19.90 25.66
C SER A 179 14.14 20.48 26.41
N ASP A 180 13.42 21.41 25.80
CA ASP A 180 12.14 21.94 26.28
C ASP A 180 10.96 21.05 25.89
N ARG A 181 11.17 20.01 25.07
CA ARG A 181 10.14 19.07 24.60
C ARG A 181 10.57 17.63 24.81
N GLY A 182 9.64 16.78 25.20
CA GLY A 182 9.90 15.35 25.21
C GLY A 182 8.65 14.51 25.32
N GLN A 183 8.83 13.23 25.02
CA GLN A 183 7.75 12.25 24.98
C GLN A 183 7.87 11.24 26.13
N LEU A 184 6.75 10.94 26.76
CA LEU A 184 6.60 9.90 27.77
C LEU A 184 5.63 8.84 27.25
N ILE A 185 6.19 7.72 26.81
CA ILE A 185 5.43 6.62 26.21
C ILE A 185 5.22 5.56 27.29
N MET A 186 3.99 5.33 27.71
CA MET A 186 3.68 4.33 28.75
C MET A 186 2.40 3.57 28.42
N ALA A 187 2.45 2.24 28.56
CA ALA A 187 1.30 1.35 28.40
C ALA A 187 0.07 1.80 29.20
N CYS A 188 -1.13 1.56 28.66
CA CYS A 188 -2.38 1.85 29.36
C CYS A 188 -2.47 1.08 30.68
N GLY A 189 -3.05 1.68 31.72
CA GLY A 189 -3.19 1.05 33.04
C GLY A 189 -1.96 1.12 33.95
N THR A 190 -0.82 1.64 33.50
CA THR A 190 0.42 1.75 34.31
C THR A 190 0.51 3.04 35.15
N GLY A 191 -0.50 3.91 35.10
CA GLY A 191 -0.60 5.12 35.91
C GLY A 191 0.03 6.38 35.30
N LYS A 192 -0.15 6.61 33.99
CA LYS A 192 0.30 7.83 33.27
C LYS A 192 -0.12 9.13 33.97
N THR A 193 -1.40 9.30 34.23
CA THR A 193 -1.98 10.51 34.84
C THR A 193 -1.41 10.83 36.23
N LEU A 194 -1.11 9.80 37.04
CA LEU A 194 -0.40 10.00 38.32
C LEU A 194 1.07 10.35 38.10
N THR A 195 1.71 9.74 37.11
CA THR A 195 3.12 10.01 36.77
C THR A 195 3.31 11.46 36.35
N SER A 196 2.40 12.05 35.56
CA SER A 196 2.46 13.47 35.20
C SER A 196 2.32 14.41 36.40
N LEU A 197 1.46 14.08 37.38
CA LEU A 197 1.36 14.84 38.62
C LEU A 197 2.69 14.80 39.39
N PHE A 198 3.29 13.61 39.54
CA PHE A 198 4.57 13.49 40.24
C PHE A 198 5.71 14.19 39.49
N ILE A 199 5.67 14.25 38.16
CA ILE A 199 6.62 15.04 37.34
C ILE A 199 6.43 16.53 37.62
N LYS A 200 5.18 17.04 37.64
CA LYS A 200 4.86 18.42 38.03
C LYS A 200 5.45 18.75 39.40
N GLU A 201 5.23 17.89 40.39
CA GLU A 201 5.73 18.09 41.76
C GLU A 201 7.26 18.04 41.81
N LYS A 202 7.89 17.13 41.07
CA LYS A 202 9.36 17.00 41.05
C LYS A 202 10.05 18.17 40.35
N LEU A 203 9.39 18.78 39.36
CA LEU A 203 9.85 19.97 38.65
C LEU A 203 9.53 21.28 39.39
N ASP A 204 8.81 21.22 40.50
CA ASP A 204 8.29 22.37 41.24
C ASP A 204 7.53 23.37 40.33
N ALA A 205 6.76 22.82 39.38
CA ALA A 205 6.00 23.64 38.45
C ALA A 205 4.82 24.30 39.16
N GLU A 206 4.79 25.63 39.21
CA GLU A 206 3.69 26.39 39.80
C GLU A 206 2.56 26.54 38.79
N ARG A 207 2.87 26.88 37.53
CA ARG A 207 1.87 27.07 36.47
C ARG A 207 1.91 25.90 35.51
N THR A 208 0.88 25.08 35.53
CA THR A 208 0.80 23.87 34.69
C THR A 208 -0.40 23.92 33.77
N LEU A 209 -0.20 23.51 32.51
CA LEU A 209 -1.29 23.23 31.56
C LEU A 209 -1.41 21.71 31.40
N VAL A 210 -2.62 21.18 31.45
CA VAL A 210 -2.92 19.77 31.16
C VAL A 210 -3.99 19.72 30.07
N LEU A 211 -3.64 19.14 28.93
CA LEU A 211 -4.50 18.98 27.76
C LEU A 211 -4.94 17.53 27.59
N VAL A 212 -6.22 17.33 27.31
CA VAL A 212 -6.86 16.02 27.12
C VAL A 212 -7.85 16.05 25.94
N PRO A 213 -8.20 14.92 25.32
CA PRO A 213 -9.09 14.90 24.15
C PRO A 213 -10.59 15.03 24.45
N SER A 214 -11.04 14.73 25.66
CA SER A 214 -12.47 14.65 25.98
C SER A 214 -12.81 15.17 27.39
N LEU A 215 -14.05 15.64 27.56
CA LEU A 215 -14.56 16.13 28.85
C LEU A 215 -14.57 15.05 29.93
N SER A 216 -14.84 13.79 29.57
CA SER A 216 -14.80 12.66 30.52
C SER A 216 -13.38 12.44 31.05
N LEU A 217 -12.36 12.50 30.19
CA LEU A 217 -10.97 12.38 30.64
C LEU A 217 -10.52 13.61 31.43
N LEU A 218 -11.03 14.81 31.08
CA LEU A 218 -10.79 16.05 31.82
C LEU A 218 -11.29 15.94 33.26
N LYS A 219 -12.55 15.50 33.46
CA LYS A 219 -13.13 15.25 34.79
C LYS A 219 -12.29 14.28 35.60
N GLN A 220 -11.95 13.14 35.01
CA GLN A 220 -11.14 12.11 35.66
C GLN A 220 -9.74 12.64 36.05
N THR A 221 -9.10 13.41 35.17
CA THR A 221 -7.76 13.94 35.39
C THR A 221 -7.74 14.96 36.54
N ILE A 222 -8.73 15.86 36.58
CA ILE A 222 -8.91 16.83 37.69
C ILE A 222 -9.05 16.07 39.02
N GLN A 223 -9.96 15.10 39.09
CA GLN A 223 -10.21 14.32 40.30
C GLN A 223 -8.94 13.60 40.77
N VAL A 224 -8.27 12.86 39.88
CA VAL A 224 -7.04 12.12 40.20
C VAL A 224 -5.95 13.06 40.72
N TRP A 225 -5.76 14.22 40.10
CA TRP A 225 -4.74 15.18 40.51
C TRP A 225 -5.06 15.84 41.86
N GLN A 226 -6.31 16.28 42.09
CA GLN A 226 -6.71 16.93 43.35
C GLN A 226 -6.63 15.97 44.55
N VAL A 227 -7.01 14.70 44.35
CA VAL A 227 -6.90 13.67 45.38
C VAL A 227 -5.44 13.41 45.75
N ASN A 228 -4.56 13.26 44.76
CA ASN A 228 -3.20 12.74 44.96
C ASN A 228 -2.13 13.83 45.10
N ALA A 229 -2.44 15.10 44.89
CA ALA A 229 -1.47 16.17 45.04
C ALA A 229 -1.07 16.38 46.50
N ARG A 230 0.25 16.42 46.73
CA ARG A 230 0.86 16.75 48.02
C ARG A 230 0.74 18.25 48.31
N VAL A 231 0.97 19.06 47.28
CA VAL A 231 0.83 20.51 47.34
C VAL A 231 -0.52 20.89 46.72
N PRO A 232 -1.43 21.54 47.48
CA PRO A 232 -2.69 22.04 46.94
C PRO A 232 -2.46 23.01 45.78
N PHE A 233 -3.36 23.00 44.80
CA PHE A 233 -3.36 23.91 43.67
C PHE A 233 -4.80 24.32 43.33
N GLU A 234 -4.97 25.49 42.75
CA GLU A 234 -6.26 25.89 42.18
C GLU A 234 -6.36 25.37 40.75
N ALA A 235 -7.52 24.83 40.38
CA ALA A 235 -7.78 24.25 39.06
C ALA A 235 -8.71 25.15 38.26
N LEU A 236 -8.39 25.41 36.99
CA LEU A 236 -9.27 26.09 36.04
C LEU A 236 -9.57 25.16 34.86
N PRO A 237 -10.81 24.65 34.74
CA PRO A 237 -11.28 23.96 33.55
C PRO A 237 -11.54 24.93 32.39
N VAL A 238 -10.88 24.72 31.25
CA VAL A 238 -11.03 25.50 30.02
C VAL A 238 -11.59 24.61 28.91
N CYS A 239 -12.91 24.66 28.72
CA CYS A 239 -13.64 23.80 27.78
C CYS A 239 -15.05 24.35 27.47
N SER A 240 -15.66 23.92 26.37
CA SER A 240 -17.05 24.24 26.01
C SER A 240 -17.79 23.07 25.36
N ASP A 241 -19.14 23.11 25.40
CA ASP A 241 -20.01 22.10 24.78
C ASP A 241 -19.91 22.09 23.25
N GLN A 242 -19.69 23.27 22.64
CA GLN A 242 -19.72 23.45 21.18
C GLN A 242 -18.49 22.87 20.46
N THR A 243 -17.38 22.65 21.16
CA THR A 243 -16.10 22.25 20.55
C THR A 243 -15.85 20.73 20.60
N VAL A 244 -16.59 19.99 21.42
CA VAL A 244 -16.35 18.56 21.70
C VAL A 244 -17.28 17.63 20.89
N GLY A 245 -18.35 18.15 20.26
CA GLY A 245 -19.40 17.35 19.60
C GLY A 245 -19.39 17.27 18.06
N ARG A 246 -18.30 17.61 17.37
CA ARG A 246 -18.28 17.69 15.88
C ARG A 246 -18.45 16.34 15.17
N ASN A 247 -18.29 15.21 15.86
CA ASN A 247 -18.52 13.87 15.32
C ASN A 247 -19.82 13.28 15.88
N GLU A 248 -20.79 12.92 15.02
CA GLU A 248 -22.08 12.32 15.39
C GLU A 248 -21.97 11.02 16.23
N ASP A 249 -20.79 10.41 16.28
CA ASP A 249 -20.50 9.14 16.97
C ASP A 249 -19.75 9.31 18.32
N GLU A 250 -19.35 10.51 18.74
CA GLU A 250 -18.65 10.75 20.02
C GLU A 250 -19.63 10.92 21.19
N ALA A 251 -19.17 10.64 22.41
CA ALA A 251 -20.02 10.81 23.58
C ALA A 251 -20.34 12.28 23.82
N VAL A 252 -21.63 12.64 23.76
CA VAL A 252 -22.12 13.98 24.07
C VAL A 252 -21.98 14.19 25.57
N ALA A 253 -20.84 14.73 25.98
CA ALA A 253 -20.61 15.20 27.33
C ALA A 253 -20.90 16.71 27.38
N HIS A 254 -21.65 17.13 28.40
CA HIS A 254 -21.89 18.54 28.67
C HIS A 254 -20.99 19.02 29.80
N THR A 255 -20.52 20.26 29.71
CA THR A 255 -19.72 20.94 30.75
C THR A 255 -20.46 21.02 32.09
N SER A 256 -21.79 21.03 32.08
CA SER A 256 -22.62 20.93 33.30
C SER A 256 -22.34 19.66 34.13
N GLU A 257 -21.78 18.61 33.53
CA GLU A 257 -21.42 17.36 34.20
C GLU A 257 -20.04 17.40 34.89
N LEU A 258 -19.26 18.48 34.76
CA LEU A 258 -17.98 18.65 35.45
C LEU A 258 -18.14 19.00 36.93
N GLY A 259 -19.29 19.54 37.34
CA GLY A 259 -19.56 19.88 38.74
C GLY A 259 -18.88 21.17 39.23
N VAL A 260 -18.08 21.84 38.39
CA VAL A 260 -17.32 23.06 38.70
C VAL A 260 -17.43 24.08 37.55
N PRO A 261 -17.23 25.38 37.81
CA PRO A 261 -17.23 26.41 36.78
C PRO A 261 -16.21 26.12 35.69
N VAL A 262 -16.63 26.28 34.44
CA VAL A 262 -15.76 26.21 33.27
C VAL A 262 -15.66 27.59 32.62
N THR A 263 -14.63 27.82 31.81
CA THR A 263 -14.53 29.06 31.04
C THR A 263 -13.94 28.82 29.65
N THR A 264 -14.32 29.67 28.70
CA THR A 264 -13.62 29.86 27.42
C THR A 264 -13.20 31.31 27.22
N ASP A 265 -13.38 32.16 28.24
CA ASP A 265 -13.01 33.57 28.18
C ASP A 265 -11.50 33.74 28.41
N ALA A 266 -10.80 34.19 27.37
CA ALA A 266 -9.37 34.50 27.40
C ALA A 266 -8.99 35.46 28.55
N ALA A 267 -9.84 36.43 28.88
CA ALA A 267 -9.58 37.40 29.95
C ALA A 267 -9.63 36.75 31.34
N GLU A 268 -10.53 35.79 31.54
CA GLU A 268 -10.60 34.99 32.76
C GLU A 268 -9.40 34.07 32.91
N ILE A 269 -8.99 33.39 31.83
CA ILE A 269 -7.80 32.54 31.80
C ILE A 269 -6.55 33.37 32.15
N ALA A 270 -6.39 34.53 31.51
CA ALA A 270 -5.26 35.43 31.78
C ALA A 270 -5.24 35.91 33.24
N ARG A 271 -6.40 36.28 33.80
CA ARG A 271 -6.55 36.70 35.20
C ARG A 271 -6.18 35.56 36.16
N PHE A 272 -6.62 34.33 35.89
CA PHE A 272 -6.27 33.16 36.69
C PHE A 272 -4.75 32.92 36.74
N LEU A 273 -4.08 32.96 35.58
CA LEU A 273 -2.64 32.70 35.45
C LEU A 273 -1.75 33.79 36.07
N ARG A 274 -2.25 35.04 36.14
CA ARG A 274 -1.55 36.18 36.77
C ARG A 274 -1.51 36.09 38.30
N ARG A 275 -2.43 35.35 38.93
CA ARG A 275 -2.45 35.21 40.39
C ARG A 275 -1.24 34.42 40.91
N PRO A 276 -0.75 34.69 42.14
CA PRO A 276 0.33 33.93 42.76
C PRO A 276 -0.15 32.54 43.21
N GLY A 277 0.81 31.65 43.46
CA GLY A 277 0.62 30.29 43.96
C GLY A 277 0.46 29.22 42.86
N PRO A 278 0.35 27.92 43.23
CA PRO A 278 0.18 26.84 42.27
C PRO A 278 -1.18 26.91 41.53
N ARG A 279 -1.11 26.93 40.20
CA ARG A 279 -2.24 27.07 39.27
C ARG A 279 -2.17 25.99 38.20
N VAL A 280 -3.26 25.25 38.00
CA VAL A 280 -3.34 24.24 36.95
C VAL A 280 -4.53 24.55 36.05
N VAL A 281 -4.26 24.75 34.76
CA VAL A 281 -5.29 24.85 33.73
C VAL A 281 -5.50 23.45 33.16
N PHE A 282 -6.72 22.94 33.23
CA PHE A 282 -7.12 21.69 32.58
C PHE A 282 -7.96 22.04 31.37
N SER A 283 -7.59 21.59 30.18
CA SER A 283 -8.27 21.99 28.95
C SER A 283 -8.47 20.82 28.01
N THR A 284 -9.57 20.85 27.26
CA THR A 284 -9.71 20.02 26.07
C THR A 284 -8.80 20.56 24.96
N TYR A 285 -8.24 19.71 24.10
CA TYR A 285 -7.42 20.17 22.96
C TYR A 285 -8.14 21.23 22.13
N GLN A 286 -9.43 21.02 21.88
CA GLN A 286 -10.30 21.90 21.11
C GLN A 286 -10.50 23.29 21.75
N SER A 287 -10.18 23.43 23.04
CA SER A 287 -10.25 24.69 23.77
C SER A 287 -8.88 25.30 24.08
N SER A 288 -7.82 24.74 23.50
CA SER A 288 -6.47 25.30 23.58
C SER A 288 -6.28 26.62 22.83
N PRO A 289 -7.01 26.95 21.74
CA PRO A 289 -6.95 28.28 21.12
C PRO A 289 -7.29 29.44 22.07
N GLN A 290 -8.25 29.24 22.99
CA GLN A 290 -8.64 30.26 23.99
C GLN A 290 -7.51 30.54 24.98
N ILE A 291 -6.65 29.56 25.24
CA ILE A 291 -5.45 29.74 26.04
C ILE A 291 -4.42 30.58 25.27
N ALA A 292 -4.29 30.37 23.96
CA ALA A 292 -3.45 31.19 23.11
C ALA A 292 -3.94 32.65 23.05
N GLU A 293 -5.25 32.86 22.91
CA GLU A 293 -5.87 34.18 23.01
C GLU A 293 -5.59 34.85 24.36
N ALA A 294 -5.61 34.09 25.46
CA ALA A 294 -5.24 34.61 26.77
C ALA A 294 -3.80 35.13 26.82
N PHE A 295 -2.85 34.44 26.18
CA PHE A 295 -1.47 34.93 26.04
C PHE A 295 -1.39 36.20 25.18
N ALA A 296 -2.23 36.33 24.16
CA ALA A 296 -2.28 37.53 23.30
C ALA A 296 -2.76 38.79 24.05
N LEU A 297 -3.47 38.65 25.18
CA LEU A 297 -3.84 39.78 26.06
C LEU A 297 -2.64 40.39 26.81
N GLY A 298 -1.45 39.80 26.71
CA GLY A 298 -0.20 40.29 27.30
C GLY A 298 -0.11 40.12 28.82
N ARG A 299 1.10 40.24 29.38
CA ARG A 299 1.36 40.14 30.84
C ARG A 299 0.83 38.85 31.48
N VAL A 300 0.85 37.73 30.76
CA VAL A 300 0.53 36.39 31.29
C VAL A 300 1.84 35.62 31.46
N PRO A 301 2.17 35.13 32.67
CA PRO A 301 3.38 34.32 32.88
C PRO A 301 3.32 33.01 32.05
N PRO A 302 4.45 32.54 31.49
CA PRO A 302 4.46 31.27 30.78
C PRO A 302 4.18 30.10 31.72
N PHE A 303 3.65 29.01 31.18
CA PHE A 303 3.55 27.75 31.92
C PHE A 303 4.96 27.20 32.21
N ASP A 304 5.17 26.66 33.42
CA ASP A 304 6.39 25.95 33.77
C ASP A 304 6.44 24.56 33.13
N LEU A 305 5.26 23.96 32.95
CA LEU A 305 5.04 22.66 32.32
C LEU A 305 3.69 22.65 31.60
N ALA A 306 3.68 22.25 30.33
CA ALA A 306 2.49 21.83 29.61
C ALA A 306 2.54 20.31 29.40
N VAL A 307 1.47 19.62 29.79
CA VAL A 307 1.28 18.18 29.63
C VAL A 307 0.19 17.96 28.58
N ALA A 308 0.53 17.26 27.51
CA ALA A 308 -0.37 16.87 26.44
C ALA A 308 -0.64 15.36 26.58
N ASP A 309 -1.77 14.97 27.17
CA ASP A 309 -2.14 13.56 27.34
C ASP A 309 -2.90 13.03 26.13
N GLU A 310 -2.74 11.74 25.83
CA GLU A 310 -3.15 11.14 24.56
C GLU A 310 -2.63 11.92 23.32
N ALA A 311 -1.36 12.34 23.38
CA ALA A 311 -0.68 13.16 22.38
C ALA A 311 -0.70 12.57 20.95
N HIS A 312 -1.04 11.29 20.79
CA HIS A 312 -1.28 10.69 19.49
C HIS A 312 -2.48 11.31 18.75
N ARG A 313 -3.40 12.00 19.45
CA ARG A 313 -4.51 12.78 18.87
C ARG A 313 -4.03 14.09 18.23
N VAL A 314 -2.88 14.59 18.66
CA VAL A 314 -2.21 15.77 18.08
C VAL A 314 -1.47 15.38 16.79
N ALA A 315 -1.17 14.10 16.60
CA ALA A 315 -0.54 13.58 15.38
C ALA A 315 -1.58 13.19 14.31
N GLY A 316 -1.46 13.74 13.11
CA GLY A 316 -2.41 13.55 12.01
C GLY A 316 -2.46 14.76 11.07
N PHE A 317 -3.44 14.78 10.17
CA PHE A 317 -3.82 15.98 9.43
C PHE A 317 -4.16 17.08 10.44
N GLU A 318 -3.47 18.22 10.36
CA GLU A 318 -3.68 19.29 11.32
C GLU A 318 -5.13 19.80 11.27
N SER A 319 -5.89 19.51 12.33
CA SER A 319 -6.98 20.41 12.73
C SER A 319 -6.35 21.51 13.58
N SER A 320 -6.55 22.78 13.20
CA SER A 320 -6.00 23.97 13.87
C SER A 320 -6.08 23.91 15.41
N ASP A 321 -7.17 23.33 15.92
CA ASP A 321 -7.49 23.37 17.34
C ASP A 321 -6.65 22.37 18.15
N PHE A 322 -6.28 21.21 17.59
CA PHE A 322 -5.45 20.21 18.28
C PHE A 322 -3.95 20.52 18.19
N SER A 323 -3.52 21.28 17.18
CA SER A 323 -2.10 21.60 16.95
C SER A 323 -1.61 22.82 17.74
N THR A 324 -2.50 23.63 18.34
CA THR A 324 -2.10 24.86 19.06
C THR A 324 -1.04 24.61 20.15
N VAL A 325 -1.06 23.45 20.82
CA VAL A 325 -0.05 23.06 21.81
C VAL A 325 1.36 22.88 21.23
N LEU A 326 1.46 22.55 19.94
CA LEU A 326 2.73 22.38 19.24
C LEU A 326 3.39 23.72 19.00
N ASP A 327 2.60 24.78 18.77
CA ASP A 327 3.10 26.13 18.54
C ASP A 327 3.59 26.78 19.84
N LYS A 328 4.90 27.05 19.89
CA LYS A 328 5.52 27.70 21.05
C LYS A 328 5.17 29.19 21.19
N THR A 329 4.73 29.82 20.11
CA THR A 329 4.38 31.24 20.04
C THR A 329 2.94 31.47 20.48
N ALA A 330 2.04 30.54 20.17
CA ALA A 330 0.65 30.56 20.61
C ALA A 330 0.51 30.33 22.13
N ILE A 331 1.11 29.26 22.66
CA ILE A 331 1.06 28.93 24.10
C ILE A 331 2.47 28.93 24.68
N ALA A 332 2.79 29.95 25.48
CA ALA A 332 4.10 30.07 26.10
C ALA A 332 4.26 29.05 27.25
N ALA A 333 5.15 28.08 27.07
CA ALA A 333 5.50 27.07 28.07
C ALA A 333 7.01 26.78 28.03
N ARG A 334 7.63 26.69 29.22
CA ARG A 334 9.05 26.36 29.42
C ARG A 334 9.38 24.91 29.09
N ARG A 335 8.42 24.00 29.31
CA ARG A 335 8.56 22.56 29.07
C ARG A 335 7.25 22.00 28.53
N ARG A 336 7.33 21.10 27.55
CA ARG A 336 6.17 20.38 26.98
C ARG A 336 6.43 18.88 27.06
N LEU A 337 5.55 18.18 27.78
CA LEU A 337 5.57 16.73 27.91
C LEU A 337 4.41 16.13 27.10
N PHE A 338 4.74 15.35 26.08
CA PHE A 338 3.76 14.64 25.26
C PHE A 338 3.63 13.21 25.75
N MET A 339 2.45 12.83 26.20
CA MET A 339 2.19 11.53 26.82
C MET A 339 1.25 10.70 25.96
N THR A 340 1.58 9.42 25.76
CA THR A 340 0.69 8.50 25.03
C THR A 340 1.05 7.05 25.34
N ALA A 341 0.10 6.12 25.16
CA ALA A 341 0.42 4.69 25.04
C ALA A 341 0.75 4.28 23.60
N THR A 342 0.17 4.98 22.64
CA THR A 342 0.07 4.58 21.23
C THR A 342 0.62 5.68 20.34
N PRO A 343 1.94 5.87 20.25
CA PRO A 343 2.51 6.91 19.40
C PRO A 343 2.14 6.68 17.93
N ARG A 344 1.86 7.77 17.19
CA ARG A 344 1.50 7.71 15.76
C ARG A 344 2.65 8.22 14.90
N TYR A 345 3.05 7.40 13.93
CA TYR A 345 4.13 7.69 12.99
C TYR A 345 3.62 7.61 11.55
N PHE A 346 3.94 8.61 10.72
CA PHE A 346 3.59 8.63 9.30
C PHE A 346 4.81 8.40 8.42
N THR A 347 4.66 7.58 7.37
CA THR A 347 5.75 7.32 6.43
C THR A 347 6.02 8.52 5.52
N GLY A 348 7.25 8.64 5.00
CA GLY A 348 7.65 9.74 4.11
C GLY A 348 6.78 9.88 2.85
N ARG A 349 6.14 8.82 2.37
CA ARG A 349 5.17 8.90 1.25
C ARG A 349 3.89 9.65 1.63
N VAL A 350 3.39 9.45 2.86
CA VAL A 350 2.19 10.13 3.37
C VAL A 350 2.51 11.59 3.66
N LEU A 351 3.66 11.87 4.28
CA LEU A 351 4.13 13.23 4.52
C LEU A 351 4.35 13.99 3.20
N LYS A 352 4.96 13.34 2.19
CA LYS A 352 5.15 13.94 0.86
C LYS A 352 3.83 14.16 0.14
N ALA A 353 2.91 13.20 0.15
CA ALA A 353 1.59 13.37 -0.45
C ALA A 353 0.77 14.48 0.22
N ALA A 354 0.96 14.70 1.53
CA ALA A 354 0.34 15.79 2.26
C ALA A 354 0.99 17.14 1.92
N GLN A 355 2.33 17.22 1.84
CA GLN A 355 3.04 18.41 1.37
C GLN A 355 2.67 18.78 -0.07
N ASP A 356 2.57 17.79 -0.97
CA ASP A 356 2.15 17.97 -2.36
C ASP A 356 0.68 18.46 -2.47
N ALA A 357 -0.11 18.24 -1.41
CA ALA A 357 -1.50 18.67 -1.27
C ALA A 357 -1.67 19.89 -0.34
N ASP A 358 -0.58 20.53 0.09
CA ASP A 358 -0.56 21.66 1.04
C ASP A 358 -1.27 21.38 2.38
N LEU A 359 -1.26 20.11 2.82
CA LEU A 359 -1.79 19.66 4.10
C LEU A 359 -0.63 19.40 5.07
N GLU A 360 -0.61 20.12 6.19
CA GLU A 360 0.37 19.84 7.25
C GLU A 360 -0.06 18.58 8.03
N VAL A 361 0.84 17.59 8.11
CA VAL A 361 0.63 16.34 8.86
C VAL A 361 1.69 16.21 9.93
N ALA A 362 1.28 16.23 11.20
CA ALA A 362 2.17 16.08 12.33
C ALA A 362 2.40 14.59 12.66
N SER A 363 3.67 14.18 12.74
CA SER A 363 4.08 12.80 13.10
C SER A 363 4.89 12.82 14.40
N MET A 364 4.68 11.85 15.31
CA MET A 364 5.35 11.87 16.62
C MET A 364 6.84 11.53 16.59
N ASP A 365 7.39 11.14 15.44
CA ASP A 365 8.84 11.00 15.23
C ASP A 365 9.50 12.32 14.79
N ASP A 366 8.72 13.38 14.55
CA ASP A 366 9.23 14.74 14.38
C ASP A 366 9.69 15.31 15.73
N GLN A 367 11.01 15.27 15.94
CA GLN A 367 11.65 15.77 17.16
C GLN A 367 11.53 17.28 17.34
N ALA A 368 11.29 18.05 16.27
CA ALA A 368 11.08 19.50 16.38
C ALA A 368 9.70 19.81 17.01
N LYS A 369 8.67 19.05 16.62
CA LYS A 369 7.31 19.21 17.15
C LYS A 369 7.14 18.54 18.53
N PHE A 370 7.59 17.29 18.70
CA PHE A 370 7.30 16.47 19.88
C PHE A 370 8.49 16.23 20.82
N GLY A 371 9.72 16.59 20.42
CA GLY A 371 10.92 16.26 21.18
C GLY A 371 11.30 14.77 21.10
N THR A 372 12.38 14.40 21.79
CA THR A 372 12.83 13.00 21.86
C THR A 372 12.02 12.20 22.88
N VAL A 373 12.04 10.86 22.77
CA VAL A 373 11.43 10.00 23.79
C VAL A 373 12.30 9.99 25.04
N PHE A 374 11.81 10.54 26.14
CA PHE A 374 12.51 10.55 27.43
C PHE A 374 12.38 9.22 28.17
N TYR A 375 11.20 8.59 28.08
CA TYR A 375 10.95 7.30 28.72
C TYR A 375 9.94 6.48 27.91
N ARG A 376 10.15 5.16 27.86
CA ARG A 376 9.29 4.20 27.15
C ARG A 376 9.03 2.96 28.02
N LEU A 377 7.76 2.64 28.21
CA LEU A 377 7.28 1.39 28.83
C LEU A 377 6.19 0.78 27.95
N THR A 378 6.54 -0.26 27.18
CA THR A 378 5.63 -0.95 26.25
C THR A 378 4.65 -1.87 27.00
N PHE A 379 3.61 -2.37 26.31
CA PHE A 379 2.68 -3.34 26.91
C PHE A 379 3.41 -4.62 27.30
N GLY A 380 4.27 -5.14 26.42
CA GLY A 380 5.08 -6.33 26.68
C GLY A 380 5.98 -6.17 27.91
N GLU A 381 6.69 -5.05 28.02
CA GLU A 381 7.55 -4.78 29.18
C GLU A 381 6.75 -4.61 30.47
N ALA A 382 5.58 -3.96 30.41
CA ALA A 382 4.71 -3.82 31.56
C ALA A 382 4.18 -5.17 32.06
N ILE A 383 3.87 -6.13 31.17
CA ILE A 383 3.48 -7.49 31.54
C ILE A 383 4.68 -8.27 32.12
N LYS A 384 5.88 -8.15 31.52
CA LYS A 384 7.10 -8.80 32.02
C LYS A 384 7.50 -8.33 33.42
N ARG A 385 7.31 -7.05 33.72
CA ARG A 385 7.49 -6.47 35.07
C ARG A 385 6.27 -6.69 35.96
N ASP A 386 5.34 -7.54 35.54
CA ASP A 386 4.10 -7.86 36.21
C ASP A 386 3.15 -6.64 36.32
N LEU A 387 3.51 -5.40 35.97
CA LEU A 387 2.67 -4.19 36.11
C LEU A 387 1.28 -4.28 35.46
N LEU A 388 1.12 -5.12 34.44
CA LEU A 388 -0.15 -5.50 33.81
C LEU A 388 -0.29 -7.02 33.84
N THR A 389 -1.54 -7.49 33.85
CA THR A 389 -1.86 -8.91 33.72
C THR A 389 -1.59 -9.36 32.28
N ASP A 390 -1.20 -10.62 32.08
CA ASP A 390 -1.01 -11.16 30.73
C ASP A 390 -2.34 -11.27 29.96
N TYR A 391 -2.28 -11.50 28.65
CA TYR A 391 -3.47 -11.63 27.80
C TYR A 391 -3.42 -12.82 26.86
N GLN A 392 -4.61 -13.22 26.42
CA GLN A 392 -4.83 -14.17 25.33
C GLN A 392 -5.83 -13.59 24.32
N VAL A 393 -5.64 -13.93 23.05
CA VAL A 393 -6.56 -13.63 21.96
C VAL A 393 -7.25 -14.92 21.56
N VAL A 394 -8.57 -14.91 21.59
CA VAL A 394 -9.42 -16.06 21.29
C VAL A 394 -10.26 -15.73 20.06
N VAL A 395 -10.00 -16.43 18.97
CA VAL A 395 -10.80 -16.37 17.74
C VAL A 395 -11.83 -17.48 17.80
N VAL A 396 -13.11 -17.12 17.93
CA VAL A 396 -14.20 -18.10 18.07
C VAL A 396 -14.91 -18.25 16.74
N GLY A 397 -14.71 -19.39 16.09
CA GLY A 397 -15.35 -19.78 14.84
C GLY A 397 -16.81 -20.18 15.02
N VAL A 398 -17.63 -19.75 14.08
CA VAL A 398 -19.08 -19.92 14.13
C VAL A 398 -19.60 -20.33 12.74
N ASP A 399 -20.15 -21.54 12.57
CA ASP A 399 -20.55 -22.10 11.25
C ASP A 399 -22.04 -21.93 10.88
N ASP A 400 -22.37 -21.82 9.58
CA ASP A 400 -23.75 -21.65 9.07
C ASP A 400 -24.65 -22.87 9.33
N ALA A 401 -24.09 -24.08 9.18
CA ALA A 401 -24.87 -25.32 9.18
C ALA A 401 -25.49 -25.64 10.57
N MET A 402 -24.84 -25.28 11.68
CA MET A 402 -25.45 -25.37 13.01
C MET A 402 -26.67 -24.46 13.18
N TYR A 403 -26.68 -23.28 12.54
CA TYR A 403 -27.79 -22.31 12.68
C TYR A 403 -28.91 -22.55 11.70
N LYS A 404 -28.59 -23.04 10.49
CA LYS A 404 -29.57 -23.51 9.51
C LYS A 404 -30.47 -24.59 10.12
N GLU A 405 -29.88 -25.54 10.86
CA GLU A 405 -30.61 -26.59 11.57
C GLU A 405 -31.54 -26.03 12.68
N TRP A 406 -31.20 -24.89 13.29
CA TRP A 406 -32.02 -24.22 14.31
C TRP A 406 -33.10 -23.32 13.71
N ALA A 407 -32.82 -22.71 12.56
CA ALA A 407 -33.79 -21.99 11.74
C ALA A 407 -34.87 -22.94 11.19
N GLU A 408 -34.47 -24.14 10.75
CA GLU A 408 -35.37 -25.20 10.25
C GLU A 408 -36.23 -25.82 11.36
N LYS A 409 -35.76 -25.86 12.62
CA LYS A 409 -36.53 -26.29 13.79
C LYS A 409 -37.52 -25.24 14.34
N GLY A 410 -37.67 -24.09 13.65
CA GLY A 410 -38.81 -23.18 13.82
C GLY A 410 -38.73 -22.14 14.95
N THR A 411 -37.54 -21.72 15.38
CA THR A 411 -37.38 -20.84 16.58
C THR A 411 -36.99 -19.38 16.29
N LEU A 412 -36.84 -18.97 15.02
CA LEU A 412 -36.49 -17.59 14.67
C LEU A 412 -37.71 -16.71 14.43
N VAL A 413 -38.53 -16.53 15.46
CA VAL A 413 -39.57 -15.51 15.50
C VAL A 413 -39.37 -14.77 16.82
N THR A 414 -38.94 -13.50 16.77
CA THR A 414 -38.96 -12.67 17.99
C THR A 414 -40.40 -12.54 18.48
N ARG A 415 -40.58 -12.13 19.74
CA ARG A 415 -41.89 -11.96 20.39
C ARG A 415 -42.87 -11.07 19.59
N ASP A 416 -42.35 -10.30 18.63
CA ASP A 416 -43.06 -9.34 17.79
C ASP A 416 -43.25 -9.80 16.32
N GLY A 417 -42.88 -11.04 15.98
CA GLY A 417 -43.01 -11.56 14.61
C GLY A 417 -41.91 -11.13 13.64
N LYS A 418 -40.86 -10.42 14.09
CA LYS A 418 -39.71 -10.08 13.24
C LYS A 418 -38.73 -11.25 13.18
N LYS A 419 -38.41 -11.70 11.96
CA LYS A 419 -37.28 -12.62 11.69
C LYS A 419 -35.99 -11.97 12.17
N ILE A 420 -35.07 -12.73 12.76
CA ILE A 420 -33.69 -12.28 12.96
C ILE A 420 -33.11 -11.99 11.57
N THR A 421 -32.88 -10.72 11.27
CA THR A 421 -32.48 -10.26 9.94
C THR A 421 -30.97 -10.31 9.71
N ASP A 422 -30.15 -10.52 10.76
CA ASP A 422 -28.68 -10.46 10.67
C ASP A 422 -27.98 -11.68 11.31
N ALA A 423 -27.69 -12.69 10.49
CA ALA A 423 -26.96 -13.91 10.89
C ALA A 423 -25.59 -13.62 11.51
N ARG A 424 -24.95 -12.50 11.16
CA ARG A 424 -23.64 -12.10 11.69
C ARG A 424 -23.72 -11.64 13.14
N THR A 425 -24.78 -10.91 13.49
CA THR A 425 -25.04 -10.46 14.87
C THR A 425 -25.29 -11.66 15.78
N LEU A 426 -26.11 -12.62 15.32
CA LEU A 426 -26.34 -13.89 16.01
C LEU A 426 -25.04 -14.69 16.20
N ALA A 427 -24.22 -14.80 15.16
CA ALA A 427 -22.93 -15.45 15.23
C ALA A 427 -22.01 -14.78 16.28
N GLY A 428 -22.00 -13.45 16.34
CA GLY A 428 -21.27 -12.68 17.35
C GLY A 428 -21.73 -12.98 18.78
N GLN A 429 -23.04 -13.03 19.03
CA GLN A 429 -23.62 -13.34 20.35
C GLN A 429 -23.25 -14.76 20.79
N ILE A 430 -23.37 -15.73 19.89
CA ILE A 430 -23.07 -17.13 20.19
C ILE A 430 -21.58 -17.35 20.39
N GLY A 431 -20.74 -16.75 19.55
CA GLY A 431 -19.29 -16.77 19.71
C GLY A 431 -18.86 -16.19 21.05
N LEU A 432 -19.44 -15.06 21.45
CA LEU A 432 -19.19 -14.46 22.76
C LEU A 432 -19.69 -15.35 23.91
N ALA A 433 -20.89 -15.90 23.85
CA ALA A 433 -21.42 -16.77 24.90
C ALA A 433 -20.60 -18.06 25.07
N LYS A 434 -20.13 -18.65 23.95
CA LYS A 434 -19.19 -19.78 23.96
C LYS A 434 -17.88 -19.40 24.64
N ALA A 435 -17.34 -18.21 24.36
CA ALA A 435 -16.14 -17.69 25.00
C ALA A 435 -16.36 -17.47 26.51
N MET A 436 -17.46 -16.83 26.91
CA MET A 436 -17.81 -16.60 28.32
C MET A 436 -17.86 -17.90 29.12
N ARG A 437 -18.37 -18.98 28.52
CA ARG A 437 -18.37 -20.31 29.15
C ARG A 437 -16.97 -20.93 29.21
N LYS A 438 -16.26 -20.98 28.08
CA LYS A 438 -15.01 -21.76 27.95
C LYS A 438 -13.85 -21.10 28.70
N TYR A 439 -13.78 -19.78 28.67
CA TYR A 439 -12.73 -18.97 29.30
C TYR A 439 -13.20 -18.32 30.61
N ASP A 440 -14.38 -18.70 31.08
CA ASP A 440 -14.97 -18.26 32.35
C ASP A 440 -15.00 -16.74 32.53
N LEU A 441 -15.43 -15.99 31.50
CA LEU A 441 -15.43 -14.52 31.50
C LEU A 441 -16.62 -13.98 32.31
N HIS A 442 -16.35 -13.27 33.40
CA HIS A 442 -17.38 -12.72 34.29
C HIS A 442 -17.76 -11.29 33.96
N ARG A 443 -16.82 -10.46 33.48
CA ARG A 443 -17.01 -9.03 33.27
C ARG A 443 -16.47 -8.65 31.90
N THR A 444 -17.37 -8.57 30.93
CA THR A 444 -17.02 -8.37 29.52
C THR A 444 -17.56 -7.07 28.96
N ILE A 445 -16.72 -6.36 28.20
CA ILE A 445 -17.16 -5.24 27.34
C ILE A 445 -17.07 -5.68 25.88
N SER A 446 -18.12 -5.44 25.10
CA SER A 446 -18.09 -5.69 23.65
C SER A 446 -18.13 -4.39 22.86
N PHE A 447 -17.31 -4.29 21.81
CA PHE A 447 -17.20 -3.13 20.95
C PHE A 447 -17.91 -3.36 19.62
N HIS A 448 -18.74 -2.38 19.25
CA HIS A 448 -19.59 -2.40 18.07
C HIS A 448 -19.35 -1.20 17.15
N SER A 449 -19.66 -1.34 15.86
CA SER A 449 -19.50 -0.25 14.89
C SER A 449 -20.57 0.84 15.00
N ARG A 450 -21.76 0.53 15.53
CA ARG A 450 -22.94 1.41 15.63
C ARG A 450 -23.67 1.23 16.96
N VAL A 451 -24.26 2.32 17.47
CA VAL A 451 -25.03 2.31 18.73
C VAL A 451 -26.25 1.39 18.64
N ALA A 452 -27.00 1.41 17.53
CA ALA A 452 -28.18 0.55 17.34
C ALA A 452 -27.82 -0.93 17.48
N ARG A 453 -26.73 -1.38 16.83
CA ARG A 453 -26.21 -2.75 16.94
C ARG A 453 -25.80 -3.11 18.36
N ALA A 454 -25.09 -2.22 19.05
CA ALA A 454 -24.71 -2.46 20.45
C ALA A 454 -25.94 -2.68 21.34
N ARG A 455 -26.99 -1.85 21.15
CA ARG A 455 -28.25 -1.93 21.89
C ARG A 455 -29.01 -3.23 21.60
N GLU A 456 -29.20 -3.56 20.33
CA GLU A 456 -29.86 -4.80 19.89
C GLU A 456 -29.10 -6.04 20.42
N PHE A 457 -27.78 -6.06 20.27
CA PHE A 457 -26.94 -7.14 20.75
C PHE A 457 -27.09 -7.38 22.26
N ALA A 458 -27.13 -6.31 23.06
CA ALA A 458 -27.31 -6.40 24.51
C ALA A 458 -28.70 -6.92 24.91
N ALA A 459 -29.74 -6.48 24.20
CA ALA A 459 -31.14 -6.82 24.47
C ALA A 459 -31.43 -8.29 24.18
N GLU A 460 -30.90 -8.82 23.07
CA GLU A 460 -31.17 -10.17 22.59
C GLU A 460 -30.29 -11.24 23.23
N MET A 461 -29.16 -10.87 23.86
CA MET A 461 -28.16 -11.81 24.39
C MET A 461 -28.76 -12.86 25.35
N HIS A 462 -29.74 -12.46 26.16
CA HIS A 462 -30.39 -13.37 27.11
C HIS A 462 -31.17 -14.47 26.39
N GLU A 463 -31.95 -14.11 25.38
CA GLU A 463 -32.74 -15.05 24.57
C GLU A 463 -31.83 -16.00 23.79
N VAL A 464 -30.75 -15.47 23.21
CA VAL A 464 -29.75 -16.27 22.47
C VAL A 464 -29.12 -17.32 23.37
N ILE A 465 -28.72 -16.96 24.60
CA ILE A 465 -28.19 -17.94 25.57
C ILE A 465 -29.24 -19.01 25.90
N GLN A 466 -30.51 -18.64 26.01
CA GLN A 466 -31.59 -19.61 26.26
C GLN A 466 -31.81 -20.56 25.08
N TRP A 467 -31.57 -20.14 23.84
CA TRP A 467 -31.64 -21.01 22.66
C TRP A 467 -30.46 -21.97 22.54
N MET A 468 -29.30 -21.60 23.11
CA MET A 468 -28.13 -22.49 23.11
C MET A 468 -28.42 -23.79 23.87
N PRO A 469 -27.83 -24.94 23.47
CA PRO A 469 -27.93 -26.17 24.24
C PRO A 469 -27.42 -25.98 25.67
N ALA A 470 -28.07 -26.56 26.68
CA ALA A 470 -27.75 -26.33 28.10
C ALA A 470 -26.25 -26.56 28.44
N ARG A 471 -25.60 -27.54 27.79
CA ARG A 471 -24.15 -27.83 27.96
C ARG A 471 -23.23 -26.75 27.36
N GLN A 472 -23.76 -25.90 26.48
CA GLN A 472 -23.03 -24.82 25.79
C GLN A 472 -23.26 -23.43 26.39
N ARG A 473 -24.18 -23.30 27.34
CA ARG A 473 -24.47 -22.01 28.00
C ARG A 473 -23.37 -21.62 28.99
N PRO A 474 -23.06 -20.33 29.12
CA PRO A 474 -22.31 -19.84 30.28
C PRO A 474 -23.10 -20.13 31.57
N LYS A 475 -22.39 -20.44 32.66
CA LYS A 475 -23.00 -20.63 33.99
C LYS A 475 -23.27 -19.28 34.64
N GLY A 476 -24.32 -19.18 35.46
CA GLY A 476 -24.66 -17.95 36.19
C GLY A 476 -25.68 -17.07 35.48
N LEU A 477 -26.15 -16.03 36.18
CA LEU A 477 -27.10 -15.05 35.64
C LEU A 477 -26.35 -14.00 34.83
N LEU A 478 -26.80 -13.73 33.59
CA LEU A 478 -26.23 -12.67 32.77
C LEU A 478 -27.00 -11.35 32.98
N TRP A 479 -26.30 -10.34 33.46
CA TRP A 479 -26.67 -8.94 33.29
C TRP A 479 -26.10 -8.43 31.96
N SER A 480 -26.96 -7.88 31.10
CA SER A 480 -26.55 -7.23 29.85
C SER A 480 -27.10 -5.82 29.76
N SER A 481 -26.28 -4.89 29.28
CA SER A 481 -26.68 -3.50 29.03
C SER A 481 -25.84 -2.88 27.91
N TYR A 482 -26.19 -1.67 27.50
CA TYR A 482 -25.45 -0.92 26.48
C TYR A 482 -25.07 0.47 26.98
N ALA A 483 -23.96 0.99 26.46
CA ALA A 483 -23.53 2.37 26.59
C ALA A 483 -23.49 3.02 25.20
N SER A 484 -23.99 4.25 25.09
CA SER A 484 -23.97 5.08 23.88
C SER A 484 -23.50 6.48 24.21
N GLY A 485 -23.13 7.24 23.17
CA GLY A 485 -22.73 8.62 23.32
C GLY A 485 -23.86 9.57 23.73
N GLU A 486 -25.12 9.19 23.49
CA GLU A 486 -26.32 9.96 23.89
C GLU A 486 -26.56 9.90 25.42
N MET A 487 -25.96 8.91 26.10
CA MET A 487 -26.15 8.73 27.53
C MET A 487 -25.27 9.69 28.32
N THR A 488 -25.82 10.17 29.42
CA THR A 488 -25.13 11.08 30.33
C THR A 488 -23.86 10.43 30.88
N ALA A 489 -22.85 11.22 31.29
CA ALA A 489 -21.67 10.62 31.94
C ALA A 489 -22.05 9.82 33.19
N GLY A 490 -23.06 10.28 33.95
CA GLY A 490 -23.59 9.57 35.12
C GLY A 490 -24.21 8.22 34.76
N GLU A 491 -25.04 8.15 33.71
CA GLU A 491 -25.64 6.89 33.25
C GLU A 491 -24.58 5.89 32.77
N ARG A 492 -23.60 6.35 31.97
CA ARG A 492 -22.48 5.51 31.52
C ARG A 492 -21.67 5.01 32.72
N HIS A 493 -21.38 5.90 33.67
CA HIS A 493 -20.65 5.56 34.89
C HIS A 493 -21.41 4.54 35.75
N SER A 494 -22.71 4.72 35.97
CA SER A 494 -23.57 3.80 36.73
C SER A 494 -23.56 2.39 36.14
N ARG A 495 -23.64 2.25 34.81
CA ARG A 495 -23.52 0.94 34.15
C ARG A 495 -22.14 0.31 34.31
N LEU A 496 -21.07 1.10 34.25
CA LEU A 496 -19.70 0.60 34.51
C LEU A 496 -19.50 0.17 35.96
N GLN A 497 -20.08 0.91 36.90
CA GLN A 497 -20.13 0.60 38.32
C GLN A 497 -20.88 -0.71 38.59
N HIS A 498 -22.04 -0.89 37.94
CA HIS A 498 -22.79 -2.14 38.04
C HIS A 498 -21.96 -3.31 37.52
N LEU A 499 -21.31 -3.16 36.35
CA LEU A 499 -20.40 -4.17 35.79
C LEU A 499 -19.25 -4.51 36.75
N SER A 500 -18.72 -3.55 37.50
CA SER A 500 -17.61 -3.77 38.42
C SER A 500 -18.03 -4.45 39.74
N ARG A 501 -19.29 -4.31 40.16
CA ARG A 501 -19.84 -4.79 41.46
C ARG A 501 -20.69 -6.06 41.38
N LEU A 502 -20.64 -6.80 40.27
CA LEU A 502 -21.38 -8.05 40.13
C LEU A 502 -21.01 -9.07 41.22
N ASP A 503 -22.03 -9.76 41.74
CA ASP A 503 -21.92 -10.80 42.77
C ASP A 503 -21.32 -12.11 42.24
N ASP A 504 -20.87 -12.97 43.16
CA ASP A 504 -20.40 -14.32 42.85
C ASP A 504 -21.54 -15.14 42.20
N GLY A 505 -21.34 -15.56 40.95
CA GLY A 505 -22.34 -16.27 40.15
C GLY A 505 -23.11 -15.40 39.15
N GLN A 506 -22.85 -14.10 39.09
CA GLN A 506 -23.31 -13.21 38.02
C GLN A 506 -22.24 -13.02 36.94
N ARG A 507 -22.69 -12.76 35.71
CA ARG A 507 -21.86 -12.30 34.59
C ARG A 507 -22.40 -11.00 34.05
N GLY A 508 -21.51 -10.17 33.53
CA GLY A 508 -21.83 -8.86 32.97
C GLY A 508 -21.37 -8.73 31.54
N LEU A 509 -22.25 -8.22 30.70
CA LEU A 509 -21.95 -7.77 29.34
C LEU A 509 -22.36 -6.31 29.20
N LEU A 510 -21.39 -5.43 28.99
CA LEU A 510 -21.65 -4.03 28.61
C LEU A 510 -21.23 -3.80 27.16
N THR A 511 -22.21 -3.62 26.28
CA THR A 511 -21.97 -3.33 24.87
C THR A 511 -21.78 -1.84 24.66
N ASN A 512 -20.97 -1.43 23.68
CA ASN A 512 -20.81 -0.02 23.36
C ASN A 512 -20.40 0.23 21.91
N ALA A 513 -20.64 1.46 21.46
CA ALA A 513 -20.03 2.02 20.26
C ALA A 513 -19.36 3.36 20.63
N ARG A 514 -18.04 3.47 20.44
CA ARG A 514 -17.19 4.69 20.58
C ARG A 514 -17.27 5.52 21.87
N CYS A 515 -18.08 5.15 22.86
CA CYS A 515 -18.27 5.94 24.08
C CYS A 515 -17.53 5.39 25.32
N LEU A 516 -16.99 4.17 25.24
CA LEU A 516 -16.19 3.53 26.28
C LEU A 516 -14.73 3.30 25.83
N SER A 517 -14.31 3.90 24.71
CA SER A 517 -12.92 3.84 24.20
C SER A 517 -11.94 4.61 25.09
N GLU A 518 -12.37 5.70 25.73
CA GLU A 518 -11.59 6.53 26.66
C GLU A 518 -12.26 6.64 28.04
N GLY A 519 -11.50 6.96 29.10
CA GLY A 519 -12.06 7.33 30.42
C GLY A 519 -12.68 6.21 31.28
N VAL A 520 -12.66 4.94 30.85
CA VAL A 520 -13.19 3.82 31.66
C VAL A 520 -12.12 3.21 32.57
N ASP A 521 -12.42 3.06 33.86
CA ASP A 521 -11.58 2.36 34.83
C ASP A 521 -12.35 1.23 35.53
N VAL A 522 -12.21 0.01 35.01
CA VAL A 522 -12.75 -1.22 35.62
C VAL A 522 -11.63 -2.26 35.67
N PRO A 523 -10.80 -2.28 36.74
CA PRO A 523 -9.68 -3.21 36.82
C PRO A 523 -10.10 -4.69 36.81
N THR A 524 -11.30 -5.00 37.30
CA THR A 524 -11.87 -6.35 37.37
C THR A 524 -12.38 -6.89 36.03
N LEU A 525 -12.31 -6.10 34.95
CA LEU A 525 -12.69 -6.53 33.60
C LEU A 525 -11.78 -7.66 33.13
N ASP A 526 -12.33 -8.82 32.77
CA ASP A 526 -11.59 -10.02 32.35
C ASP A 526 -11.78 -10.36 30.86
N GLY A 527 -12.78 -9.75 30.21
CA GLY A 527 -13.07 -9.94 28.78
C GLY A 527 -13.26 -8.64 28.01
N VAL A 528 -12.70 -8.59 26.80
CA VAL A 528 -13.04 -7.60 25.76
C VAL A 528 -13.39 -8.33 24.48
N ALA A 529 -14.54 -8.02 23.89
CA ALA A 529 -15.00 -8.65 22.65
C ALA A 529 -15.08 -7.64 21.50
N PHE A 530 -14.53 -8.01 20.34
CA PHE A 530 -14.63 -7.22 19.12
C PHE A 530 -15.63 -7.89 18.16
N ILE A 531 -16.87 -7.39 18.13
CA ILE A 531 -17.98 -8.00 17.36
C ILE A 531 -17.96 -7.54 15.89
N ASP A 532 -17.96 -6.23 15.68
CA ASP A 532 -17.76 -5.60 14.38
C ASP A 532 -16.85 -4.36 14.51
N PRO A 533 -15.59 -4.55 14.93
CA PRO A 533 -14.69 -3.45 15.28
C PRO A 533 -14.34 -2.58 14.07
N ARG A 534 -14.16 -1.28 14.31
CA ARG A 534 -13.54 -0.38 13.34
C ARG A 534 -12.01 -0.53 13.37
N ARG A 535 -11.34 -0.13 12.29
CA ARG A 535 -9.92 -0.42 11.95
C ARG A 535 -8.86 0.37 12.74
N SER A 536 -9.22 1.06 13.81
CA SER A 536 -8.27 1.94 14.53
C SER A 536 -7.38 1.10 15.44
N GLU A 537 -6.09 1.01 15.11
CA GLU A 537 -5.05 0.36 15.94
C GLU A 537 -5.04 0.94 17.37
N VAL A 538 -5.17 2.26 17.49
CA VAL A 538 -5.23 2.96 18.78
C VAL A 538 -6.42 2.49 19.62
N ASP A 539 -7.62 2.44 19.04
CA ASP A 539 -8.84 2.06 19.75
C ASP A 539 -8.76 0.61 20.22
N ILE A 540 -8.16 -0.27 19.41
CA ILE A 540 -7.94 -1.68 19.75
C ILE A 540 -7.00 -1.78 20.96
N VAL A 541 -5.85 -1.11 20.93
CA VAL A 541 -4.85 -1.16 22.02
C VAL A 541 -5.41 -0.56 23.30
N GLN A 542 -6.15 0.55 23.21
CA GLN A 542 -6.82 1.14 24.36
C GLN A 542 -7.88 0.19 24.93
N ALA A 543 -8.68 -0.46 24.09
CA ALA A 543 -9.68 -1.44 24.50
C ALA A 543 -9.04 -2.66 25.20
N VAL A 544 -8.01 -3.27 24.60
CA VAL A 544 -7.28 -4.39 25.23
C VAL A 544 -6.61 -3.95 26.53
N GLY A 545 -6.05 -2.73 26.58
CA GLY A 545 -5.49 -2.12 27.78
C GLY A 545 -6.45 -2.03 28.97
N ARG A 546 -7.75 -2.18 28.76
CA ARG A 546 -8.76 -2.26 29.83
C ARG A 546 -8.82 -3.65 30.45
N ALA A 547 -8.80 -4.70 29.63
CA ALA A 547 -8.90 -6.09 30.07
C ALA A 547 -7.66 -6.56 30.84
N ILE A 548 -6.50 -5.93 30.64
CA ILE A 548 -5.22 -6.40 31.20
C ILE A 548 -4.76 -5.64 32.44
N ARG A 549 -5.58 -4.73 32.99
CA ARG A 549 -5.27 -4.06 34.27
C ARG A 549 -5.22 -5.09 35.40
N ARG A 550 -4.36 -4.96 36.40
CA ARG A 550 -4.36 -5.93 37.50
C ARG A 550 -5.63 -5.87 38.36
N ALA A 551 -6.10 -7.05 38.78
CA ALA A 551 -7.09 -7.23 39.85
C ALA A 551 -6.74 -8.49 40.66
N PRO A 552 -7.12 -8.57 41.96
CA PRO A 552 -6.72 -9.67 42.86
C PRO A 552 -6.99 -11.08 42.32
N ASP A 553 -8.10 -11.27 41.58
CA ASP A 553 -8.54 -12.58 41.09
C ASP A 553 -8.35 -12.75 39.57
N LYS A 554 -7.59 -11.86 38.92
CA LYS A 554 -7.41 -11.88 37.46
C LYS A 554 -5.99 -12.25 37.07
N THR A 555 -5.88 -13.43 36.46
CA THR A 555 -4.62 -14.00 35.97
C THR A 555 -4.38 -13.75 34.48
N ILE A 556 -5.45 -13.63 33.68
CA ILE A 556 -5.37 -13.37 32.24
C ILE A 556 -6.52 -12.48 31.75
N GLY A 557 -6.21 -11.51 30.89
CA GLY A 557 -7.20 -10.74 30.15
C GLY A 557 -7.52 -11.41 28.81
N THR A 558 -8.80 -11.63 28.50
CA THR A 558 -9.19 -12.33 27.28
C THR A 558 -9.74 -11.37 26.22
N VAL A 559 -9.15 -11.40 25.03
CA VAL A 559 -9.63 -10.67 23.85
C VAL A 559 -10.38 -11.64 22.95
N VAL A 560 -11.70 -11.47 22.82
CA VAL A 560 -12.58 -12.36 22.07
C VAL A 560 -12.89 -11.76 20.69
N ILE A 561 -12.70 -12.54 19.64
CA ILE A 561 -13.03 -12.16 18.26
C ILE A 561 -13.91 -13.26 17.65
N PRO A 562 -15.25 -13.09 17.66
CA PRO A 562 -16.15 -14.00 16.98
C PRO A 562 -16.00 -13.86 15.46
N VAL A 563 -15.88 -14.99 14.75
CA VAL A 563 -15.77 -15.00 13.29
C VAL A 563 -16.74 -16.02 12.72
N PHE A 564 -17.53 -15.60 11.73
CA PHE A 564 -18.39 -16.49 10.97
C PHE A 564 -17.56 -17.25 9.93
N ILE A 565 -17.72 -18.57 9.88
CA ILE A 565 -16.97 -19.48 9.00
C ILE A 565 -17.97 -20.15 8.07
N ASP A 566 -17.84 -19.88 6.78
CA ASP A 566 -18.52 -20.65 5.75
C ASP A 566 -17.75 -21.96 5.52
N THR A 567 -18.36 -23.08 5.91
CA THR A 567 -17.74 -24.41 5.82
C THR A 567 -17.88 -25.05 4.45
N ASP A 568 -18.67 -24.46 3.55
CA ASP A 568 -18.89 -25.00 2.20
C ASP A 568 -17.86 -24.47 1.19
N VAL A 569 -16.97 -23.57 1.63
CA VAL A 569 -15.93 -22.93 0.82
C VAL A 569 -14.54 -23.42 1.23
N ASP A 570 -13.63 -23.50 0.26
CA ASP A 570 -12.23 -23.84 0.50
C ASP A 570 -11.60 -22.93 1.59
N PRO A 571 -10.83 -23.48 2.55
CA PRO A 571 -10.27 -22.72 3.67
C PRO A 571 -9.47 -21.48 3.26
N GLU A 572 -8.65 -21.56 2.20
CA GLU A 572 -7.86 -20.42 1.74
C GLU A 572 -8.74 -19.31 1.16
N VAL A 573 -9.82 -19.69 0.50
CA VAL A 573 -10.81 -18.74 -0.03
C VAL A 573 -11.62 -18.12 1.11
N ALA A 574 -12.05 -18.91 2.09
CA ALA A 574 -12.79 -18.44 3.27
C ALA A 574 -11.97 -17.43 4.11
N LEU A 575 -10.67 -17.66 4.27
CA LEU A 575 -9.77 -16.77 5.01
C LEU A 575 -9.45 -15.45 4.27
N ASN A 576 -9.74 -15.37 2.97
CA ASN A 576 -9.72 -14.11 2.22
C ASN A 576 -10.96 -13.25 2.44
N ASP A 577 -12.01 -13.77 3.10
CA ASP A 577 -13.21 -13.00 3.40
C ASP A 577 -12.90 -11.83 4.35
N SER A 578 -13.63 -10.73 4.14
CA SER A 578 -13.72 -9.60 5.06
C SER A 578 -14.04 -9.97 6.53
N ALA A 579 -14.65 -11.13 6.78
CA ALA A 579 -15.00 -11.63 8.11
C ALA A 579 -13.77 -11.85 9.02
N PHE A 580 -12.61 -12.19 8.45
CA PHE A 580 -11.36 -12.42 9.20
C PHE A 580 -10.51 -11.16 9.37
N LYS A 581 -10.84 -10.08 8.65
CA LYS A 581 -10.10 -8.82 8.74
C LYS A 581 -9.97 -8.27 10.18
N PRO A 582 -11.02 -8.29 11.02
CA PRO A 582 -10.91 -7.95 12.44
C PRO A 582 -9.83 -8.72 13.20
N VAL A 583 -9.65 -10.01 12.89
CA VAL A 583 -8.60 -10.84 13.51
C VAL A 583 -7.22 -10.27 13.19
N TRP A 584 -6.96 -10.02 11.91
CA TRP A 584 -5.67 -9.48 11.45
C TRP A 584 -5.40 -8.10 12.04
N ASP A 585 -6.40 -7.23 12.07
CA ASP A 585 -6.28 -5.87 12.60
C ASP A 585 -5.96 -5.88 14.11
N VAL A 586 -6.60 -6.76 14.89
CA VAL A 586 -6.31 -6.90 16.33
C VAL A 586 -4.92 -7.45 16.59
N ILE A 587 -4.51 -8.52 15.89
CA ILE A 587 -3.17 -9.10 16.08
C ILE A 587 -2.08 -8.11 15.65
N LYS A 588 -2.26 -7.35 14.56
CA LYS A 588 -1.34 -6.27 14.17
C LYS A 588 -1.19 -5.22 15.25
N ALA A 589 -2.31 -4.76 15.81
CA ALA A 589 -2.31 -3.75 16.86
C ALA A 589 -1.59 -4.24 18.11
N LEU A 590 -1.81 -5.50 18.52
CA LEU A 590 -1.09 -6.10 19.65
C LEU A 590 0.40 -6.26 19.37
N ARG A 591 0.75 -6.72 18.16
CA ARG A 591 2.14 -6.84 17.69
C ARG A 591 2.89 -5.50 17.76
N SER A 592 2.28 -4.38 17.37
CA SER A 592 2.94 -3.07 17.43
C SER A 592 3.30 -2.60 18.85
N HIS A 593 2.68 -3.17 19.88
CA HIS A 593 2.86 -2.76 21.28
C HIS A 593 3.45 -3.83 22.19
N ASN A 594 3.65 -5.04 21.67
CA ASN A 594 4.22 -6.17 22.38
C ASN A 594 5.38 -6.76 21.57
N ASP A 595 6.60 -6.36 21.94
CA ASP A 595 7.83 -6.76 21.25
C ASP A 595 8.04 -8.29 21.25
N GLU A 596 7.60 -8.99 22.29
CA GLU A 596 7.70 -10.46 22.39
C GLU A 596 6.77 -11.16 21.39
N LEU A 597 5.50 -10.72 21.31
CA LEU A 597 4.56 -11.26 20.31
C LEU A 597 5.03 -10.93 18.89
N ALA A 598 5.59 -9.73 18.68
CA ALA A 598 6.14 -9.32 17.40
C ALA A 598 7.28 -10.25 16.95
N GLU A 599 8.23 -10.50 17.84
CA GLU A 599 9.38 -11.37 17.58
C GLU A 599 8.94 -12.83 17.33
N GLN A 600 8.01 -13.36 18.13
CA GLN A 600 7.46 -14.71 17.93
C GLN A 600 6.80 -14.86 16.56
N LEU A 601 5.96 -13.90 16.13
CA LEU A 601 5.31 -13.96 14.82
C LEU A 601 6.31 -13.77 13.67
N ASP A 602 7.28 -12.88 13.82
CA ASP A 602 8.31 -12.63 12.82
C ASP A 602 9.25 -13.84 12.65
N GLU A 603 9.56 -14.57 13.74
CA GLU A 603 10.29 -15.84 13.68
C GLU A 603 9.48 -16.91 12.93
N LEU A 604 8.19 -17.08 13.24
CA LEU A 604 7.31 -18.00 12.50
C LEU A 604 7.25 -17.67 11.00
N ARG A 605 7.22 -16.38 10.64
CA ARG A 605 7.27 -15.95 9.23
C ARG A 605 8.60 -16.28 8.57
N ARG A 606 9.70 -16.19 9.31
CA ARG A 606 11.05 -16.51 8.85
C ARG A 606 11.24 -18.01 8.67
N GLU A 607 10.81 -18.82 9.62
CA GLU A 607 10.83 -20.29 9.53
C GLU A 607 10.00 -20.80 8.35
N LEU A 608 8.84 -20.19 8.09
CA LEU A 608 8.04 -20.43 6.89
C LEU A 608 8.87 -20.27 5.60
N GLY A 609 9.66 -19.19 5.49
CA GLY A 609 10.53 -18.98 4.32
C GLY A 609 11.77 -19.89 4.32
N ARG A 610 12.31 -20.23 5.49
CA ARG A 610 13.54 -21.00 5.65
C ARG A 610 13.33 -22.49 5.40
N GLN A 611 12.26 -23.06 5.95
CA GLN A 611 12.05 -24.51 5.96
C GLN A 611 10.77 -24.92 5.21
N GLY A 612 9.90 -23.97 4.86
CA GLY A 612 8.55 -24.30 4.34
C GLY A 612 7.68 -24.99 5.39
N GLN A 613 8.09 -24.95 6.67
CA GLN A 613 7.37 -25.59 7.76
C GLN A 613 6.17 -24.75 8.16
N ARG A 614 5.11 -25.45 8.55
CA ARG A 614 3.85 -24.82 8.97
C ARG A 614 4.04 -24.19 10.35
N PRO A 615 3.65 -22.92 10.53
CA PRO A 615 3.86 -22.22 11.79
C PRO A 615 2.93 -22.83 12.85
N ARG A 616 3.42 -22.88 14.08
CA ARG A 616 2.57 -23.13 15.25
C ARG A 616 2.40 -21.81 15.98
N LEU A 617 1.17 -21.32 16.08
CA LEU A 617 0.91 -20.02 16.70
C LEU A 617 1.36 -19.97 18.17
N PRO A 618 1.76 -18.78 18.67
CA PRO A 618 2.09 -18.61 20.08
C PRO A 618 0.92 -18.99 20.98
N GLY A 619 1.23 -19.50 22.19
CA GLY A 619 0.22 -19.90 23.17
C GLY A 619 -0.70 -18.77 23.66
N LYS A 620 -0.47 -17.52 23.25
CA LYS A 620 -1.35 -16.37 23.48
C LYS A 620 -2.47 -16.25 22.44
N ILE A 621 -2.42 -16.97 21.32
CA ILE A 621 -3.44 -16.93 20.26
C ILE A 621 -4.12 -18.29 20.19
N HIS A 622 -5.43 -18.31 20.41
CA HIS A 622 -6.25 -19.51 20.39
C HIS A 622 -7.29 -19.42 19.27
N LEU A 623 -7.37 -20.48 18.48
CA LEU A 623 -8.41 -20.65 17.46
C LEU A 623 -9.39 -21.72 17.91
N ASP A 624 -10.63 -21.31 18.16
CA ASP A 624 -11.71 -22.16 18.62
C ASP A 624 -12.70 -22.43 17.50
N LEU A 625 -12.46 -23.51 16.75
CA LEU A 625 -13.28 -23.88 15.61
C LEU A 625 -14.45 -24.81 16.01
N PRO A 626 -15.59 -24.74 15.29
CA PRO A 626 -16.63 -25.75 15.37
C PRO A 626 -16.12 -27.14 14.97
N ALA A 627 -16.72 -28.20 15.51
CA ALA A 627 -16.29 -29.58 15.27
C ALA A 627 -16.35 -30.03 13.80
N ARG A 628 -17.16 -29.37 12.97
CA ARG A 628 -17.28 -29.65 11.52
C ARG A 628 -16.14 -29.06 10.70
N VAL A 629 -15.38 -28.13 11.27
CA VAL A 629 -14.25 -27.49 10.60
C VAL A 629 -13.00 -28.35 10.84
N GLY A 630 -12.46 -28.93 9.76
CA GLY A 630 -11.32 -29.84 9.81
C GLY A 630 -10.00 -29.17 10.21
N SER A 631 -8.99 -29.99 10.49
CA SER A 631 -7.62 -29.54 10.82
C SER A 631 -6.98 -28.69 9.73
N ASP A 632 -7.37 -28.90 8.47
CA ASP A 632 -6.82 -28.16 7.32
C ASP A 632 -7.15 -26.66 7.39
N PHE A 633 -8.32 -26.30 7.92
CA PHE A 633 -8.68 -24.89 8.11
C PHE A 633 -7.81 -24.23 9.20
N ALA A 634 -7.59 -24.91 10.32
CA ALA A 634 -6.73 -24.40 11.38
C ALA A 634 -5.30 -24.16 10.86
N LEU A 635 -4.79 -25.10 10.05
CA LEU A 635 -3.46 -24.97 9.44
C LEU A 635 -3.39 -23.81 8.44
N ALA A 636 -4.39 -23.65 7.57
CA ALA A 636 -4.48 -22.51 6.65
C ALA A 636 -4.59 -21.18 7.41
N PHE A 637 -5.35 -21.16 8.51
CA PHE A 637 -5.50 -20.00 9.37
C PHE A 637 -4.16 -19.58 9.99
N ASP A 638 -3.39 -20.53 10.53
CA ASP A 638 -2.10 -20.25 11.18
C ASP A 638 -1.11 -19.61 10.18
N VAL A 639 -1.01 -20.19 8.97
CA VAL A 639 -0.19 -19.63 7.89
C VAL A 639 -0.67 -18.23 7.55
N ARG A 640 -1.97 -18.08 7.26
CA ARG A 640 -2.56 -16.82 6.83
C ARG A 640 -2.42 -15.73 7.88
N LEU A 641 -2.60 -16.04 9.16
CA LEU A 641 -2.43 -15.10 10.26
C LEU A 641 -1.01 -14.53 10.23
N VAL A 642 0.00 -15.40 10.21
CA VAL A 642 1.40 -15.01 10.16
C VAL A 642 1.67 -14.17 8.90
N GLU A 643 1.15 -14.54 7.73
CA GLU A 643 1.32 -13.75 6.50
C GLU A 643 0.72 -12.34 6.59
N GLN A 644 -0.48 -12.24 7.17
CA GLN A 644 -1.22 -10.98 7.22
C GLN A 644 -0.66 -10.04 8.27
N THR A 645 -0.08 -10.55 9.36
CA THR A 645 0.32 -9.75 10.53
C THR A 645 1.81 -9.41 10.56
N THR A 646 2.64 -10.06 9.73
CA THR A 646 4.10 -9.86 9.68
C THR A 646 4.54 -9.18 8.38
N ALA A 647 5.78 -8.68 8.36
CA ALA A 647 6.35 -8.14 7.14
C ALA A 647 6.80 -9.28 6.21
N SER A 648 6.53 -9.16 4.90
CA SER A 648 7.04 -10.11 3.90
C SER A 648 8.57 -10.23 3.91
N TRP A 649 9.28 -9.20 4.39
CA TRP A 649 10.73 -9.20 4.55
C TRP A 649 11.24 -10.35 5.42
N GLU A 650 10.52 -10.74 6.48
CA GLU A 650 10.92 -11.87 7.34
C GLU A 650 10.92 -13.20 6.57
N TYR A 651 9.93 -13.41 5.71
CA TYR A 651 9.86 -14.59 4.85
C TYR A 651 11.06 -14.66 3.90
N TRP A 652 11.39 -13.54 3.25
CA TRP A 652 12.53 -13.46 2.35
C TRP A 652 13.87 -13.65 3.06
N LEU A 653 14.02 -13.14 4.29
CA LEU A 653 15.19 -13.43 5.09
C LEU A 653 15.28 -14.92 5.45
N GLY A 654 14.16 -15.58 5.74
CA GLY A 654 14.11 -17.04 5.89
C GLY A 654 14.64 -17.77 4.66
N MET A 655 14.17 -17.38 3.47
CA MET A 655 14.65 -17.92 2.20
C MET A 655 16.15 -17.64 1.97
N MET A 656 16.63 -16.48 2.41
CA MET A 656 18.03 -16.11 2.38
C MET A 656 18.86 -17.00 3.30
N GLN A 657 18.40 -17.27 4.53
CA GLN A 657 19.04 -18.19 5.46
C GLN A 657 19.09 -19.61 4.88
N ARG A 658 18.00 -20.08 4.27
CA ARG A 658 17.98 -21.37 3.55
C ARG A 658 19.00 -21.44 2.42
N PHE A 659 19.20 -20.34 1.70
CA PHE A 659 20.25 -20.24 0.69
C PHE A 659 21.64 -20.33 1.33
N VAL A 660 21.89 -19.58 2.40
CA VAL A 660 23.16 -19.61 3.13
C VAL A 660 23.46 -21.01 3.68
N GLU A 661 22.48 -21.72 4.24
CA GLU A 661 22.64 -23.10 4.71
C GLU A 661 23.07 -24.06 3.60
N ARG A 662 22.50 -23.89 2.39
CA ARG A 662 22.81 -24.75 1.25
C ARG A 662 24.14 -24.43 0.57
N HIS A 663 24.53 -23.16 0.57
CA HIS A 663 25.66 -22.66 -0.23
C HIS A 663 26.84 -22.15 0.61
N GLY A 664 26.71 -22.10 1.94
CA GLY A 664 27.71 -21.61 2.88
C GLY A 664 27.95 -20.10 2.85
N HIS A 665 27.23 -19.34 2.02
CA HIS A 665 27.44 -17.90 1.84
C HIS A 665 26.19 -17.15 1.39
N ALA A 666 26.18 -15.83 1.57
CA ALA A 666 25.08 -14.91 1.26
C ALA A 666 25.14 -14.29 -0.15
N ARG A 667 26.01 -14.79 -1.04
CA ARG A 667 26.20 -14.28 -2.40
C ARG A 667 25.18 -14.88 -3.38
N VAL A 668 23.97 -14.35 -3.37
CA VAL A 668 22.86 -14.83 -4.23
C VAL A 668 22.99 -14.25 -5.65
N PRO A 669 23.04 -15.10 -6.71
CA PRO A 669 23.01 -14.62 -8.10
C PRO A 669 21.74 -13.82 -8.40
N GLN A 670 21.83 -12.75 -9.18
CA GLN A 670 20.67 -11.88 -9.49
C GLN A 670 19.50 -12.63 -10.13
N SER A 671 19.78 -13.64 -10.94
CA SER A 671 18.77 -14.50 -11.59
C SER A 671 18.31 -15.67 -10.73
N TYR A 672 18.83 -15.84 -9.50
CA TYR A 672 18.52 -16.98 -8.66
C TYR A 672 17.05 -16.96 -8.25
N THR A 673 16.41 -18.10 -8.48
CA THR A 673 15.04 -18.38 -8.09
C THR A 673 15.00 -19.65 -7.25
N VAL A 674 14.10 -19.69 -6.28
CA VAL A 674 13.84 -20.86 -5.45
C VAL A 674 12.33 -20.93 -5.23
N ASP A 675 11.75 -22.09 -5.53
CA ASP A 675 10.31 -22.35 -5.41
C ASP A 675 9.43 -21.29 -6.13
N GLY A 676 9.90 -20.78 -7.28
CA GLY A 676 9.22 -19.73 -8.06
C GLY A 676 9.48 -18.28 -7.59
N TYR A 677 10.15 -18.09 -6.45
CA TYR A 677 10.45 -16.78 -5.89
C TYR A 677 11.83 -16.25 -6.36
N ARG A 678 11.88 -14.97 -6.76
CA ARG A 678 13.11 -14.30 -7.25
C ARG A 678 13.98 -13.75 -6.11
N LEU A 679 14.57 -14.62 -5.30
CA LEU A 679 15.43 -14.23 -4.17
C LEU A 679 16.59 -13.32 -4.61
N GLY A 680 17.20 -13.56 -5.77
CA GLY A 680 18.26 -12.69 -6.32
C GLY A 680 17.81 -11.26 -6.62
N GLY A 681 16.53 -11.09 -7.00
CA GLY A 681 15.91 -9.77 -7.18
C GLY A 681 15.72 -9.05 -5.84
N TRP A 682 15.21 -9.76 -4.84
CA TRP A 682 15.01 -9.22 -3.50
C TRP A 682 16.31 -8.79 -2.82
N VAL A 683 17.39 -9.58 -2.95
CA VAL A 683 18.73 -9.19 -2.46
C VAL A 683 19.24 -7.91 -3.14
N GLY A 684 19.00 -7.77 -4.44
CA GLY A 684 19.30 -6.55 -5.18
C GLY A 684 18.54 -5.33 -4.63
N GLU A 685 17.26 -5.51 -4.33
CA GLU A 685 16.41 -4.47 -3.73
C GLU A 685 16.92 -4.07 -2.33
N GLN A 686 17.37 -5.01 -1.49
CA GLN A 686 17.92 -4.68 -0.17
C GLN A 686 19.17 -3.80 -0.27
N ARG A 687 20.05 -4.07 -1.25
CA ARG A 687 21.24 -3.25 -1.50
C ARG A 687 20.88 -1.85 -1.98
N THR A 688 19.90 -1.73 -2.88
CA THR A 688 19.37 -0.41 -3.30
C THR A 688 18.82 0.36 -2.11
N ASN A 689 17.98 -0.26 -1.27
CA ASN A 689 17.40 0.38 -0.09
C ASN A 689 18.47 0.81 0.94
N TYR A 690 19.57 0.07 1.04
CA TYR A 690 20.71 0.46 1.87
C TYR A 690 21.42 1.70 1.32
N THR A 691 21.72 1.73 0.02
CA THR A 691 22.35 2.89 -0.63
C THR A 691 21.47 4.15 -0.58
N GLU A 692 20.14 3.99 -0.66
CA GLU A 692 19.16 5.08 -0.56
C GLU A 692 18.86 5.50 0.89
N GLY A 693 19.40 4.81 1.89
CA GLY A 693 19.15 5.11 3.30
C GLY A 693 17.74 4.77 3.80
N THR A 694 16.97 3.97 3.05
CA THR A 694 15.59 3.60 3.38
C THR A 694 15.47 2.28 4.15
N LEU A 695 16.54 1.49 4.22
CA LEU A 695 16.58 0.22 4.95
C LEU A 695 16.78 0.43 6.46
N LYS A 696 15.89 -0.10 7.30
CA LYS A 696 15.99 -0.01 8.77
C LYS A 696 17.30 -0.62 9.31
N ALA A 697 17.91 0.00 10.32
CA ALA A 697 19.17 -0.43 10.93
C ALA A 697 19.18 -1.90 11.43
N ASP A 698 18.08 -2.38 12.00
CA ASP A 698 17.92 -3.80 12.39
C ASP A 698 18.08 -4.75 11.19
N ARG A 699 17.45 -4.41 10.06
CA ARG A 699 17.53 -5.21 8.83
C ARG A 699 18.92 -5.20 8.22
N GLN A 700 19.63 -4.08 8.34
CA GLN A 700 21.03 -3.97 7.91
C GLN A 700 21.88 -4.96 8.69
N ARG A 701 21.84 -4.88 10.04
CA ARG A 701 22.59 -5.78 10.93
C ARG A 701 22.32 -7.25 10.63
N ARG A 702 21.04 -7.63 10.53
CA ARG A 702 20.64 -9.04 10.29
C ARG A 702 21.10 -9.58 8.93
N LEU A 703 21.30 -8.72 7.93
CA LEU A 703 21.88 -9.11 6.65
C LEU A 703 23.41 -9.16 6.74
N GLU A 704 24.04 -8.23 7.44
CA GLU A 704 25.50 -8.21 7.71
C GLU A 704 25.97 -9.42 8.52
N ASP A 705 25.12 -9.93 9.41
CA ASP A 705 25.37 -11.14 10.19
C ASP A 705 25.37 -12.42 9.32
N LEU A 706 24.90 -12.35 8.06
CA LEU A 706 24.94 -13.50 7.15
C LEU A 706 26.36 -13.72 6.60
N PRO A 707 26.91 -14.94 6.68
CA PRO A 707 28.23 -15.27 6.15
C PRO A 707 28.42 -14.84 4.70
N GLY A 708 29.41 -13.99 4.44
CA GLY A 708 29.75 -13.53 3.09
C GLY A 708 28.78 -12.53 2.47
N TRP A 709 27.92 -11.87 3.27
CA TRP A 709 27.12 -10.73 2.82
C TRP A 709 28.02 -9.54 2.46
N THR A 710 27.61 -8.79 1.44
CA THR A 710 28.23 -7.53 1.05
C THR A 710 27.18 -6.59 0.48
N TRP A 711 27.29 -5.31 0.81
CA TRP A 711 26.47 -4.25 0.23
C TRP A 711 26.94 -3.88 -1.19
N ASP A 712 28.21 -4.11 -1.51
CA ASP A 712 28.77 -3.80 -2.82
C ASP A 712 28.47 -4.91 -3.85
N ARG A 713 27.60 -4.56 -4.81
CA ARG A 713 27.25 -5.43 -5.94
C ARG A 713 28.45 -5.75 -6.84
N GLN A 714 29.46 -4.88 -6.92
CA GLN A 714 30.65 -5.10 -7.75
C GLN A 714 31.61 -6.10 -7.10
N ALA A 715 31.79 -6.04 -5.78
CA ALA A 715 32.49 -7.08 -5.03
C ALA A 715 31.89 -8.47 -5.30
N ASP A 716 30.55 -8.60 -5.29
CA ASP A 716 29.86 -9.85 -5.60
C ASP A 716 30.13 -10.39 -7.03
N LYS A 717 30.12 -9.49 -8.03
CA LYS A 717 30.43 -9.85 -9.42
C LYS A 717 31.89 -10.29 -9.58
N TRP A 718 32.79 -9.65 -8.84
CA TRP A 718 34.21 -10.01 -8.85
C TRP A 718 34.41 -11.41 -8.25
N GLU A 719 33.82 -11.70 -7.10
CA GLU A 719 33.86 -13.02 -6.46
C GLU A 719 33.27 -14.12 -7.35
N GLN A 720 32.18 -13.83 -8.08
CA GLN A 720 31.62 -14.77 -9.04
C GLN A 720 32.60 -15.10 -10.18
N GLY A 721 33.29 -14.09 -10.70
CA GLY A 721 34.31 -14.29 -11.73
C GLY A 721 35.51 -15.08 -11.21
N PHE A 722 35.97 -14.79 -10.00
CA PHE A 722 37.07 -15.48 -9.35
C PHE A 722 36.76 -16.95 -9.04
N ARG A 723 35.55 -17.27 -8.57
CA ARG A 723 35.11 -18.67 -8.35
C ARG A 723 35.14 -19.47 -9.66
N ARG A 724 34.63 -18.90 -10.75
CA ARG A 724 34.66 -19.55 -12.07
C ARG A 724 36.08 -19.72 -12.61
N LEU A 725 36.99 -18.81 -12.24
CA LEU A 725 38.41 -18.98 -12.54
C LEU A 725 39.03 -20.13 -11.74
N LEU A 726 38.67 -20.30 -10.46
CA LEU A 726 39.10 -21.46 -9.66
C LEU A 726 38.61 -22.78 -10.26
N GLU A 727 37.33 -22.88 -10.62
CA GLU A 727 36.77 -24.07 -11.30
C GLU A 727 37.47 -24.35 -12.64
N TYR A 728 37.83 -23.30 -13.38
CA TYR A 728 38.62 -23.43 -14.61
C TYR A 728 40.02 -23.97 -14.32
N VAL A 729 40.71 -23.44 -13.31
CA VAL A 729 42.04 -23.88 -12.88
C VAL A 729 42.02 -25.33 -12.41
N GLU A 730 40.99 -25.73 -11.67
CA GLU A 730 40.79 -27.12 -11.23
C GLU A 730 40.66 -28.07 -12.43
N ARG A 731 39.89 -27.68 -13.45
CA ARG A 731 39.68 -28.50 -14.66
C ARG A 731 40.87 -28.53 -15.62
N HIS A 732 41.62 -27.43 -15.73
CA HIS A 732 42.64 -27.25 -16.77
C HIS A 732 44.07 -27.14 -16.23
N GLY A 733 44.26 -27.19 -14.92
CA GLY A 733 45.55 -27.14 -14.22
C GLY A 733 46.26 -25.80 -14.22
N ARG A 734 45.72 -24.77 -14.90
CA ARG A 734 46.35 -23.44 -15.04
C ARG A 734 45.33 -22.33 -15.31
N ALA A 735 45.63 -21.12 -14.83
CA ALA A 735 44.76 -19.93 -14.92
C ALA A 735 44.86 -19.19 -16.27
N ARG A 736 45.18 -19.91 -17.36
CA ARG A 736 45.32 -19.36 -18.72
C ARG A 736 44.02 -19.53 -19.49
N VAL A 737 43.06 -18.64 -19.23
CA VAL A 737 41.73 -18.66 -19.87
C VAL A 737 41.79 -17.98 -21.25
N PRO A 738 41.37 -18.65 -22.35
CA PRO A 738 41.23 -18.02 -23.66
C PRO A 738 40.26 -16.83 -23.63
N GLN A 739 40.56 -15.74 -24.36
CA GLN A 739 39.72 -14.53 -24.32
C GLN A 739 38.25 -14.78 -24.71
N SER A 740 38.01 -15.72 -25.62
CA SER A 740 36.68 -16.14 -26.08
C SER A 740 35.98 -17.15 -25.17
N TYR A 741 36.65 -17.66 -24.12
CA TYR A 741 36.11 -18.72 -23.28
C TYR A 741 34.88 -18.25 -22.50
N THR A 742 33.82 -19.05 -22.60
CA THR A 742 32.53 -18.85 -21.94
C THR A 742 32.11 -20.12 -21.19
N VAL A 743 31.53 -19.96 -20.00
CA VAL A 743 30.99 -21.05 -19.18
C VAL A 743 29.61 -20.66 -18.70
N ASP A 744 28.58 -21.46 -19.02
CA ASP A 744 27.17 -21.20 -18.68
C ASP A 744 26.71 -19.77 -19.02
N GLY A 745 27.12 -19.28 -20.20
CA GLY A 745 26.82 -17.92 -20.68
C GLY A 745 27.70 -16.81 -20.08
N TYR A 746 28.62 -17.13 -19.15
CA TYR A 746 29.54 -16.16 -18.55
C TYR A 746 30.86 -16.08 -19.30
N ARG A 747 31.25 -14.87 -19.74
CA ARG A 747 32.49 -14.58 -20.48
C ARG A 747 33.72 -14.51 -19.56
N LEU A 748 34.13 -15.64 -19.00
CA LEU A 748 35.27 -15.73 -18.08
C LEU A 748 36.58 -15.23 -18.71
N GLY A 749 36.80 -15.47 -20.00
CA GLY A 749 37.98 -14.95 -20.72
C GLY A 749 38.03 -13.41 -20.75
N SER A 750 36.88 -12.78 -20.97
CA SER A 750 36.76 -11.31 -20.93
C SER A 750 36.92 -10.77 -19.50
N TRP A 751 36.40 -11.47 -18.50
CA TRP A 751 36.56 -11.09 -17.10
C TRP A 751 38.02 -11.15 -16.64
N CYS A 752 38.77 -12.18 -17.02
CA CYS A 752 40.20 -12.28 -16.72
C CYS A 752 41.01 -11.14 -17.36
N GLN A 753 40.66 -10.77 -18.60
CA GLN A 753 41.29 -9.63 -19.29
C GLN A 753 41.02 -8.31 -18.56
N LEU A 754 39.79 -8.11 -18.07
CA LEU A 754 39.44 -6.94 -17.27
C LEU A 754 40.29 -6.87 -15.99
N GLN A 755 40.58 -8.00 -15.33
CA GLN A 755 41.44 -8.00 -14.13
C GLN A 755 42.88 -7.57 -14.44
N ARG A 756 43.41 -7.99 -15.60
CA ARG A 756 44.75 -7.59 -16.05
C ARG A 756 44.80 -6.10 -16.41
N SER A 757 43.76 -5.57 -17.07
CA SER A 757 43.63 -4.13 -17.34
C SER A 757 43.56 -3.32 -16.04
N ASN A 758 42.72 -3.73 -15.09
CA ASN A 758 42.62 -3.07 -13.78
C ASN A 758 43.94 -3.11 -12.99
N TYR A 759 44.74 -4.17 -13.14
CA TYR A 759 46.07 -4.27 -12.55
C TYR A 759 47.06 -3.28 -13.17
N ALA A 760 47.08 -3.17 -14.51
CA ALA A 760 47.94 -2.26 -15.24
C ALA A 760 47.61 -0.78 -14.97
N GLU A 761 46.34 -0.47 -14.76
CA GLU A 761 45.84 0.87 -14.42
C GLU A 761 45.99 1.22 -12.93
N GLY A 762 46.48 0.30 -12.10
CA GLY A 762 46.69 0.53 -10.65
C GLY A 762 45.40 0.59 -9.82
N ILE A 763 44.25 0.23 -10.39
CA ILE A 763 42.92 0.30 -9.75
C ILE A 763 42.48 -1.02 -9.11
N LEU A 764 43.27 -2.10 -9.24
CA LEU A 764 42.97 -3.39 -8.64
C LEU A 764 43.39 -3.46 -7.17
N GLU A 765 42.42 -3.69 -6.27
CA GLU A 765 42.64 -3.82 -4.82
C GLU A 765 43.71 -4.87 -4.46
N GLY A 766 44.45 -4.61 -3.37
CA GLY A 766 45.60 -5.43 -2.96
C GLY A 766 45.28 -6.89 -2.65
N ASP A 767 44.10 -7.18 -2.08
CA ASP A 767 43.65 -8.56 -1.81
C ASP A 767 43.36 -9.32 -3.11
N ARG A 768 42.64 -8.68 -4.05
CA ARG A 768 42.31 -9.25 -5.36
C ARG A 768 43.56 -9.55 -6.18
N LYS A 769 44.54 -8.64 -6.14
CA LYS A 769 45.87 -8.84 -6.74
C LYS A 769 46.57 -10.07 -6.18
N ARG A 770 46.57 -10.24 -4.84
CA ARG A 770 47.19 -11.39 -4.17
C ARG A 770 46.53 -12.70 -4.59
N ARG A 771 45.20 -12.78 -4.47
CA ARG A 771 44.41 -13.97 -4.80
C ARG A 771 44.55 -14.43 -6.25
N LEU A 772 44.66 -13.50 -7.20
CA LEU A 772 44.91 -13.83 -8.59
C LEU A 772 46.36 -14.28 -8.82
N LYS A 773 47.34 -13.63 -8.18
CA LYS A 773 48.76 -14.00 -8.26
C LYS A 773 49.03 -15.42 -7.76
N ASP A 774 48.30 -15.87 -6.74
CA ASP A 774 48.49 -17.18 -6.12
C ASP A 774 47.92 -18.35 -6.95
N LEU A 775 47.22 -18.06 -8.06
CA LEU A 775 46.68 -19.10 -8.94
C LEU A 775 47.79 -19.70 -9.84
N PRO A 776 47.87 -21.04 -9.96
CA PRO A 776 48.80 -21.71 -10.86
C PRO A 776 48.66 -21.21 -12.30
N GLY A 777 49.74 -20.70 -12.89
CA GLY A 777 49.76 -20.22 -14.28
C GLY A 777 49.03 -18.90 -14.54
N TRP A 778 48.71 -18.11 -13.51
CA TRP A 778 48.25 -16.73 -13.69
C TRP A 778 49.43 -15.80 -13.97
N THR A 779 49.35 -15.07 -15.09
CA THR A 779 50.33 -14.05 -15.49
C THR A 779 49.63 -12.72 -15.76
N TRP A 780 50.25 -11.63 -15.30
CA TRP A 780 49.78 -10.27 -15.53
C TRP A 780 50.08 -9.80 -16.95
N ASP A 781 51.14 -10.34 -17.57
CA ASP A 781 51.49 -10.09 -18.96
C ASP A 781 51.61 -11.41 -19.75
N PRO A 782 50.48 -11.93 -20.27
CA PRO A 782 50.48 -13.12 -21.12
C PRO A 782 51.37 -13.00 -22.36
N ARG A 783 51.66 -11.77 -22.85
CA ARG A 783 52.41 -11.56 -24.11
C ARG A 783 53.92 -11.71 -23.93
N ALA A 784 54.45 -11.47 -22.73
CA ALA A 784 55.86 -11.69 -22.42
C ALA A 784 56.18 -13.19 -22.41
N ASP A 785 55.32 -14.00 -21.79
CA ASP A 785 55.46 -15.45 -21.71
C ASP A 785 55.24 -16.14 -23.08
N ASP A 786 54.36 -15.59 -23.93
CA ASP A 786 54.12 -16.06 -25.31
C ASP A 786 55.38 -15.97 -26.22
N TRP A 787 56.33 -15.08 -25.91
CA TRP A 787 57.57 -14.95 -26.69
C TRP A 787 58.58 -16.05 -26.34
N GLU A 788 58.77 -16.36 -25.07
CA GLU A 788 59.69 -17.43 -24.64
C GLU A 788 59.21 -18.81 -25.10
N GLU A 789 57.90 -19.07 -25.08
CA GLU A 789 57.32 -20.29 -25.63
C GLU A 789 57.59 -20.41 -27.15
N GLY A 790 57.46 -19.32 -27.90
CA GLY A 790 57.74 -19.31 -29.33
C GLY A 790 59.23 -19.44 -29.68
N PHE A 791 60.11 -18.86 -28.87
CA PHE A 791 61.56 -18.95 -29.04
C PHE A 791 62.09 -20.35 -28.72
N SER A 792 61.60 -20.99 -27.65
CA SER A 792 61.94 -22.39 -27.33
C SER A 792 61.53 -23.36 -28.45
N ARG A 793 60.33 -23.18 -29.03
CA ARG A 793 59.89 -23.98 -30.18
C ARG A 793 60.71 -23.72 -31.45
N LEU A 794 61.25 -22.50 -31.62
CA LEU A 794 62.17 -22.19 -32.70
C LEU A 794 63.53 -22.87 -32.51
N LEU A 795 64.04 -22.94 -31.28
CA LEU A 795 65.25 -23.69 -30.95
C LEU A 795 65.10 -25.18 -31.29
N ASP A 796 63.99 -25.81 -30.88
CA ASP A 796 63.67 -27.20 -31.24
C ASP A 796 63.60 -27.41 -32.76
N PHE A 797 63.04 -26.45 -33.50
CA PHE A 797 63.00 -26.51 -34.96
C PHE A 797 64.40 -26.41 -35.58
N VAL A 798 65.23 -25.51 -35.06
CA VAL A 798 66.63 -25.33 -35.52
C VAL A 798 67.45 -26.58 -35.25
N ASP A 799 67.29 -27.19 -34.08
CA ASP A 799 67.95 -28.44 -33.70
C ASP A 799 67.61 -29.58 -34.69
N ARG A 800 66.33 -29.72 -35.06
CA ARG A 800 65.86 -30.77 -35.98
C ARG A 800 66.19 -30.54 -37.46
N HIS A 801 66.24 -29.29 -37.90
CA HIS A 801 66.34 -28.95 -39.33
C HIS A 801 67.66 -28.25 -39.71
N GLY A 802 68.55 -28.01 -38.75
CA GLY A 802 69.86 -27.40 -38.92
C GLY A 802 69.86 -25.93 -39.33
N ARG A 803 68.69 -25.29 -39.43
CA ARG A 803 68.55 -23.88 -39.84
C ARG A 803 67.24 -23.26 -39.38
N ALA A 804 67.27 -21.98 -39.03
CA ALA A 804 66.14 -21.20 -38.52
C ALA A 804 65.19 -20.68 -39.62
N ARG A 805 65.13 -21.38 -40.75
CA ARG A 805 64.25 -21.06 -41.90
C ARG A 805 62.93 -21.81 -41.77
N VAL A 806 62.03 -21.29 -40.94
CA VAL A 806 60.69 -21.85 -40.72
C VAL A 806 59.74 -21.41 -41.84
N PRO A 807 59.10 -22.33 -42.60
CA PRO A 807 58.04 -21.99 -43.56
C PRO A 807 56.87 -21.27 -42.87
N LEU A 808 56.26 -20.27 -43.51
CA LEU A 808 55.17 -19.46 -42.92
C LEU A 808 53.98 -20.31 -42.44
N SER A 809 53.72 -21.43 -43.12
CA SER A 809 52.65 -22.39 -42.80
C SER A 809 53.03 -23.43 -41.73
N HIS A 810 54.29 -23.49 -41.29
CA HIS A 810 54.77 -24.53 -40.40
C HIS A 810 54.14 -24.42 -39.00
N THR A 811 53.70 -25.56 -38.49
CA THR A 811 53.06 -25.72 -37.18
C THR A 811 53.70 -26.88 -36.42
N VAL A 812 53.85 -26.72 -35.11
CA VAL A 812 54.34 -27.77 -34.18
C VAL A 812 53.32 -27.90 -33.06
N ASP A 813 52.69 -29.07 -32.92
CA ASP A 813 51.65 -29.34 -31.92
C ASP A 813 50.53 -28.28 -31.89
N GLY A 814 50.09 -27.83 -33.07
CA GLY A 814 49.07 -26.78 -33.23
C GLY A 814 49.58 -25.34 -33.06
N TYR A 815 50.83 -25.14 -32.63
CA TYR A 815 51.47 -23.82 -32.52
C TYR A 815 51.97 -23.35 -33.89
N LYS A 816 51.54 -22.18 -34.36
CA LYS A 816 51.89 -21.59 -35.67
C LYS A 816 53.27 -20.95 -35.68
N LEU A 817 54.31 -21.76 -35.52
CA LEU A 817 55.70 -21.32 -35.41
C LEU A 817 56.15 -20.46 -36.59
N GLY A 818 55.74 -20.79 -37.82
CA GLY A 818 56.05 -20.02 -39.02
C GLY A 818 55.50 -18.59 -39.00
N GLN A 819 54.29 -18.41 -38.45
CA GLN A 819 53.69 -17.09 -38.28
C GLN A 819 54.37 -16.30 -37.15
N TRP A 820 54.69 -16.98 -36.05
CA TRP A 820 55.39 -16.36 -34.93
C TRP A 820 56.77 -15.82 -35.33
N VAL A 821 57.56 -16.59 -36.09
CA VAL A 821 58.85 -16.15 -36.65
C VAL A 821 58.70 -14.91 -37.55
N SER A 822 57.67 -14.89 -38.40
CA SER A 822 57.37 -13.73 -39.27
C SER A 822 57.02 -12.47 -38.47
N VAL A 823 56.34 -12.63 -37.34
CA VAL A 823 56.01 -11.51 -36.44
C VAL A 823 57.28 -10.94 -35.81
N GLN A 824 58.27 -11.76 -35.43
CA GLN A 824 59.53 -11.25 -34.86
C GLN A 824 60.30 -10.37 -35.84
N ARG A 825 60.41 -10.80 -37.11
CA ARG A 825 61.03 -10.02 -38.18
C ARG A 825 60.33 -8.67 -38.39
N THR A 826 59.01 -8.68 -38.40
CA THR A 826 58.19 -7.46 -38.52
C THR A 826 58.38 -6.52 -37.33
N ARG A 827 58.51 -7.05 -36.10
CA ARG A 827 58.73 -6.24 -34.90
C ARG A 827 60.12 -5.59 -34.89
N ARG A 828 61.15 -6.30 -35.37
CA ARG A 828 62.51 -5.77 -35.54
C ARG A 828 62.53 -4.61 -36.54
N ASP A 829 61.91 -4.77 -37.71
CA ASP A 829 61.88 -3.72 -38.74
C ASP A 829 61.12 -2.46 -38.29
N LYS A 830 60.17 -2.61 -37.35
CA LYS A 830 59.44 -1.50 -36.73
C LYS A 830 60.15 -0.91 -35.50
N GLY A 831 61.33 -1.41 -35.13
CA GLY A 831 62.07 -0.97 -33.93
C GLY A 831 61.41 -1.34 -32.60
N THR A 832 60.47 -2.29 -32.61
CA THR A 832 59.64 -2.67 -31.44
C THR A 832 60.04 -4.02 -30.81
N LEU A 833 61.06 -4.68 -31.36
CA LEU A 833 61.64 -5.89 -30.76
C LEU A 833 62.79 -5.50 -29.84
N GLU A 834 62.78 -5.96 -28.60
CA GLU A 834 63.83 -5.69 -27.61
C GLU A 834 65.21 -6.17 -28.11
N ALA A 835 66.27 -5.44 -27.73
CA ALA A 835 67.63 -5.70 -28.19
C ALA A 835 68.13 -7.12 -27.85
N ASP A 836 67.84 -7.62 -26.65
CA ASP A 836 68.18 -8.99 -26.22
C ASP A 836 67.53 -10.05 -27.12
N ARG A 837 66.24 -9.86 -27.44
CA ARG A 837 65.47 -10.76 -28.31
C ARG A 837 65.93 -10.74 -29.76
N GLN A 838 66.41 -9.59 -30.25
CA GLN A 838 67.03 -9.49 -31.57
C GLN A 838 68.33 -10.30 -31.61
N HIS A 839 69.18 -10.16 -30.58
CA HIS A 839 70.44 -10.88 -30.47
C HIS A 839 70.23 -12.39 -30.47
N ARG A 840 69.35 -12.89 -29.59
CA ARG A 840 69.02 -14.31 -29.45
C ARG A 840 68.50 -14.96 -30.74
N LEU A 841 67.77 -14.22 -31.58
CA LEU A 841 67.28 -14.72 -32.87
C LEU A 841 68.37 -14.69 -33.95
N GLN A 842 69.24 -13.69 -33.90
CA GLN A 842 70.30 -13.49 -34.88
C GLN A 842 71.41 -14.53 -34.76
N ASP A 843 71.63 -15.06 -33.56
CA ASP A 843 72.62 -16.12 -33.29
C ASP A 843 72.18 -17.51 -33.77
N LEU A 844 70.93 -17.66 -34.24
CA LEU A 844 70.45 -18.96 -34.73
C LEU A 844 71.03 -19.28 -36.13
N PRO A 845 71.55 -20.51 -36.34
CA PRO A 845 72.06 -20.95 -37.64
C PRO A 845 71.05 -20.73 -38.77
N GLY A 846 71.46 -20.05 -39.85
CA GLY A 846 70.60 -19.80 -41.02
C GLY A 846 69.44 -18.83 -40.80
N TRP A 847 69.42 -18.07 -39.68
CA TRP A 847 68.48 -16.98 -39.50
C TRP A 847 68.82 -15.80 -40.43
N THR A 848 67.81 -15.27 -41.13
CA THR A 848 67.94 -14.04 -41.92
C THR A 848 66.80 -13.09 -41.58
N TRP A 849 67.14 -11.81 -41.46
CA TRP A 849 66.18 -10.73 -41.32
C TRP A 849 65.53 -10.35 -42.66
N GLN A 850 66.11 -10.74 -43.81
CA GLN A 850 65.62 -10.39 -45.16
C GLN A 850 65.28 -11.62 -46.03
N PRO A 851 64.16 -12.32 -45.77
CA PRO A 851 63.78 -13.54 -46.50
C PRO A 851 63.19 -13.33 -47.92
N ARG A 852 63.06 -12.09 -48.41
CA ARG A 852 62.32 -11.75 -49.66
C ARG A 852 63.13 -11.84 -50.96
N ALA A 853 64.46 -11.91 -50.91
CA ALA A 853 65.29 -12.00 -52.12
C ALA A 853 65.11 -13.36 -52.84
N ASP A 854 65.05 -14.46 -52.10
CA ASP A 854 64.92 -15.84 -52.63
C ASP A 854 63.49 -16.18 -53.14
N GLN A 855 62.45 -15.51 -52.65
CA GLN A 855 61.04 -15.84 -52.97
C GLN A 855 60.56 -15.32 -54.33
N TRP A 856 61.29 -14.39 -54.94
CA TRP A 856 60.90 -13.80 -56.22
C TRP A 856 61.22 -14.71 -57.42
N GLU A 857 62.40 -15.33 -57.44
CA GLU A 857 62.83 -16.24 -58.52
C GLU A 857 61.90 -17.46 -58.63
N GLU A 858 61.46 -18.00 -57.49
CA GLU A 858 60.51 -19.12 -57.41
C GLU A 858 59.13 -18.78 -58.01
N GLY A 859 58.73 -17.50 -57.99
CA GLY A 859 57.48 -17.04 -58.60
C GLY A 859 57.64 -16.75 -60.09
N PHE A 860 58.81 -16.27 -60.53
CA PHE A 860 59.10 -15.95 -61.92
C PHE A 860 59.24 -17.22 -62.78
N GLU A 861 59.90 -18.28 -62.29
CA GLU A 861 59.96 -19.58 -62.99
C GLU A 861 58.57 -20.17 -63.24
N ARG A 862 57.67 -20.08 -62.25
CA ARG A 862 56.30 -20.57 -62.40
C ARG A 862 55.48 -19.74 -63.39
N LEU A 863 55.79 -18.44 -63.53
CA LEU A 863 55.19 -17.60 -64.56
C LEU A 863 55.66 -18.01 -65.96
N LEU A 864 56.95 -18.31 -66.14
CA LEU A 864 57.48 -18.85 -67.39
C LEU A 864 56.79 -20.17 -67.78
N GLY A 865 56.65 -21.10 -66.83
CA GLY A 865 55.93 -22.36 -67.05
C GLY A 865 54.44 -22.20 -67.36
N TYR A 866 53.82 -21.10 -66.95
CA TYR A 866 52.45 -20.74 -67.35
C TYR A 866 52.40 -20.14 -68.76
N VAL A 867 53.34 -19.26 -69.10
CA VAL A 867 53.45 -18.62 -70.43
C VAL A 867 53.71 -19.67 -71.51
N ASP A 868 54.56 -20.66 -71.23
CA ASP A 868 54.81 -21.74 -72.18
C ASP A 868 53.54 -22.55 -72.49
N ARG A 869 52.77 -22.89 -71.45
CA ARG A 869 51.51 -23.66 -71.58
C ARG A 869 50.36 -22.89 -72.23
N HIS A 870 50.22 -21.60 -71.91
CA HIS A 870 49.05 -20.81 -72.30
C HIS A 870 49.34 -19.78 -73.39
N ARG A 871 50.59 -19.70 -73.87
CA ARG A 871 51.09 -18.78 -74.91
C ARG A 871 50.86 -17.30 -74.59
N HIS A 872 50.53 -16.95 -73.35
CA HIS A 872 50.42 -15.58 -72.87
C HIS A 872 50.68 -15.46 -71.37
N ALA A 873 51.07 -14.28 -70.91
CA ALA A 873 51.32 -13.97 -69.49
C ALA A 873 50.09 -13.43 -68.74
N ARG A 874 48.89 -13.60 -69.30
CA ARG A 874 47.61 -13.24 -68.64
C ARG A 874 47.20 -14.33 -67.65
N VAL A 875 47.71 -14.22 -66.43
CA VAL A 875 47.37 -15.13 -65.32
C VAL A 875 46.12 -14.63 -64.58
N PRO A 876 45.02 -15.42 -64.51
CA PRO A 876 43.87 -15.10 -63.66
C PRO A 876 44.27 -14.97 -62.20
N ARG A 877 43.65 -14.05 -61.44
CA ARG A 877 44.00 -13.80 -60.04
C ARG A 877 43.89 -15.04 -59.14
N SER A 878 42.99 -15.97 -59.46
CA SER A 878 42.77 -17.24 -58.75
C SER A 878 43.72 -18.37 -59.17
N CYS A 879 44.54 -18.17 -60.21
CA CYS A 879 45.40 -19.22 -60.76
C CYS A 879 46.40 -19.71 -59.71
N THR A 880 46.41 -21.03 -59.53
CA THR A 880 47.34 -21.75 -58.66
C THR A 880 48.00 -22.84 -59.48
N VAL A 881 49.33 -22.92 -59.44
CA VAL A 881 50.14 -23.93 -60.13
C VAL A 881 50.88 -24.72 -59.06
N ASP A 882 50.60 -26.02 -58.94
CA ASP A 882 51.21 -26.93 -57.96
C ASP A 882 51.16 -26.39 -56.51
N GLY A 883 50.01 -25.84 -56.11
CA GLY A 883 49.78 -25.23 -54.79
C GLY A 883 50.32 -23.80 -54.63
N TYR A 884 51.08 -23.29 -55.60
CA TYR A 884 51.61 -21.92 -55.58
C TYR A 884 50.62 -20.93 -56.21
N ARG A 885 50.23 -19.88 -55.47
CA ARG A 885 49.24 -18.86 -55.88
C ARG A 885 49.81 -17.87 -56.91
N LEU A 886 50.13 -18.37 -58.10
CA LEU A 886 50.75 -17.62 -59.18
C LEU A 886 49.95 -16.36 -59.58
N GLY A 887 48.62 -16.44 -59.57
CA GLY A 887 47.74 -15.30 -59.85
C GLY A 887 47.83 -14.16 -58.84
N ALA A 888 48.09 -14.47 -57.57
CA ALA A 888 48.33 -13.46 -56.54
C ALA A 888 49.74 -12.86 -56.66
N TRP A 889 50.73 -13.68 -56.99
CA TRP A 889 52.12 -13.25 -57.18
C TRP A 889 52.30 -12.31 -58.37
N VAL A 890 51.72 -12.62 -59.53
CA VAL A 890 51.70 -11.77 -60.74
C VAL A 890 51.08 -10.40 -60.46
N ASN A 891 50.01 -10.36 -59.65
CA ASN A 891 49.36 -9.11 -59.26
C ASN A 891 50.22 -8.29 -58.28
N GLY A 892 51.04 -8.95 -57.46
CA GLY A 892 52.08 -8.31 -56.65
C GLY A 892 53.09 -7.56 -57.52
N GLN A 893 53.56 -8.19 -58.61
CA GLN A 893 54.54 -7.56 -59.52
C GLN A 893 54.00 -6.29 -60.19
N ARG A 894 52.72 -6.29 -60.57
CA ARG A 894 52.07 -5.12 -61.15
C ARG A 894 51.92 -3.97 -60.16
N ASN A 895 51.66 -4.28 -58.89
CA ASN A 895 51.61 -3.25 -57.85
C ASN A 895 53.02 -2.70 -57.54
N ASP A 896 54.04 -3.55 -57.49
CA ASP A 896 55.42 -3.12 -57.22
C ASP A 896 55.96 -2.21 -58.35
N TYR A 897 55.54 -2.48 -59.60
CA TYR A 897 55.78 -1.63 -60.77
C TYR A 897 55.10 -0.27 -60.66
N SER A 898 53.80 -0.23 -60.31
CA SER A 898 53.06 1.04 -60.21
C SER A 898 53.55 1.96 -59.09
N HIS A 899 54.23 1.41 -58.07
CA HIS A 899 54.82 2.17 -56.97
C HIS A 899 56.31 2.49 -57.19
N GLY A 900 56.88 2.14 -58.35
CA GLY A 900 58.28 2.41 -58.68
C GLY A 900 59.30 1.61 -57.87
N THR A 901 58.85 0.56 -57.17
CA THR A 901 59.66 -0.25 -56.26
C THR A 901 60.15 -1.57 -56.86
N LEU A 902 59.71 -1.88 -58.08
CA LEU A 902 60.15 -3.06 -58.80
C LEU A 902 61.55 -2.81 -59.36
N ASP A 903 62.48 -3.70 -59.01
CA ASP A 903 63.85 -3.68 -59.51
C ASP A 903 63.91 -3.67 -61.05
N ALA A 904 64.91 -2.98 -61.60
CA ALA A 904 65.03 -2.73 -63.02
C ALA A 904 65.20 -4.02 -63.85
N ASP A 905 65.90 -5.03 -63.33
CA ASP A 905 66.05 -6.33 -64.00
C ASP A 905 64.71 -7.09 -64.02
N ARG A 906 64.01 -7.08 -62.90
CA ARG A 906 62.71 -7.74 -62.72
C ARG A 906 61.62 -7.16 -63.61
N LYS A 907 61.60 -5.84 -63.75
CA LYS A 907 60.69 -5.12 -64.66
C LYS A 907 60.90 -5.57 -66.10
N ARG A 908 62.15 -5.54 -66.59
CA ARG A 908 62.51 -5.94 -67.96
C ARG A 908 62.09 -7.38 -68.25
N ARG A 909 62.43 -8.31 -67.36
CA ARG A 909 62.12 -9.75 -67.49
C ARG A 909 60.61 -10.04 -67.59
N LEU A 910 59.77 -9.21 -67.00
CA LEU A 910 58.31 -9.35 -67.07
C LEU A 910 57.72 -8.72 -68.35
N GLU A 911 58.29 -7.60 -68.81
CA GLU A 911 57.87 -6.92 -70.06
C GLU A 911 58.14 -7.76 -71.32
N GLU A 912 59.17 -8.59 -71.29
CA GLU A 912 59.54 -9.49 -72.39
C GLU A 912 58.59 -10.68 -72.57
N LEU A 913 57.69 -10.93 -71.61
CA LEU A 913 56.75 -12.05 -71.68
C LEU A 913 55.59 -11.76 -72.65
N PRO A 914 55.27 -12.68 -73.59
CA PRO A 914 54.17 -12.52 -74.52
C PRO A 914 52.83 -12.21 -73.84
N GLY A 915 52.20 -11.08 -74.21
CA GLY A 915 50.90 -10.68 -73.68
C GLY A 915 50.91 -10.16 -72.23
N TRP A 916 52.07 -9.82 -71.67
CA TRP A 916 52.19 -9.10 -70.40
C TRP A 916 51.68 -7.66 -70.54
N THR A 917 50.99 -7.18 -69.50
CA THR A 917 50.47 -5.81 -69.40
C THR A 917 50.50 -5.38 -67.94
N TRP A 918 50.94 -4.14 -67.70
CA TRP A 918 51.04 -3.54 -66.37
C TRP A 918 49.70 -3.01 -65.85
N ASP A 919 48.82 -2.54 -66.74
CA ASP A 919 47.51 -1.99 -66.37
C ASP A 919 46.35 -2.86 -66.87
N ALA A 920 45.87 -3.73 -65.98
CA ALA A 920 44.63 -4.50 -66.16
C ALA A 920 43.39 -3.80 -65.56
N ARG A 921 43.54 -2.60 -64.96
CA ARG A 921 42.51 -1.92 -64.14
C ARG A 921 41.85 -0.71 -64.81
N ALA A 922 42.43 -0.08 -65.84
CA ALA A 922 41.75 0.99 -66.59
C ALA A 922 40.36 0.57 -67.14
N LYS A 923 40.17 -0.71 -67.51
CA LYS A 923 38.87 -1.24 -67.93
C LYS A 923 37.84 -1.38 -66.79
N GLN A 924 38.25 -1.49 -65.53
CA GLN A 924 37.36 -1.82 -64.41
C GLN A 924 36.53 -0.62 -63.89
N TRP A 925 37.06 0.61 -63.95
CA TRP A 925 36.29 1.80 -63.57
C TRP A 925 35.24 2.15 -64.63
N GLU A 926 35.63 2.10 -65.91
CA GLU A 926 34.72 2.30 -67.04
C GLU A 926 33.57 1.27 -67.06
N ASP A 927 33.87 0.02 -66.69
CA ASP A 927 32.86 -1.01 -66.54
C ASP A 927 31.84 -0.72 -65.43
N GLY A 928 32.28 -0.14 -64.31
CA GLY A 928 31.39 0.29 -63.22
C GLY A 928 30.57 1.53 -63.60
N PHE A 929 31.19 2.50 -64.28
CA PHE A 929 30.54 3.73 -64.71
C PHE A 929 29.47 3.48 -65.78
N ARG A 930 29.76 2.65 -66.79
CA ARG A 930 28.77 2.24 -67.81
C ARG A 930 27.55 1.56 -67.18
N ARG A 931 27.76 0.64 -66.24
CA ARG A 931 26.67 -0.08 -65.54
C ARG A 931 25.84 0.84 -64.64
N LEU A 932 26.45 1.89 -64.10
CA LEU A 932 25.74 2.96 -63.38
C LEU A 932 24.81 3.71 -64.33
N VAL A 933 25.29 4.12 -65.51
CA VAL A 933 24.47 4.81 -66.52
C VAL A 933 23.31 3.92 -66.96
N ASP A 934 23.56 2.65 -67.30
CA ASP A 934 22.51 1.68 -67.66
C ASP A 934 21.47 1.50 -66.54
N TYR A 935 21.91 1.53 -65.27
CA TYR A 935 21.01 1.44 -64.12
C TYR A 935 20.11 2.68 -64.04
N VAL A 936 20.66 3.88 -64.23
CA VAL A 936 19.89 5.14 -64.19
C VAL A 936 18.88 5.19 -65.33
N GLU A 937 19.26 4.78 -66.53
CA GLU A 937 18.33 4.72 -67.68
C GLU A 937 17.15 3.77 -67.42
N ARG A 938 17.38 2.64 -66.74
CA ARG A 938 16.33 1.65 -66.44
C ARG A 938 15.46 1.98 -65.25
N ASN A 939 16.03 2.62 -64.21
CA ASN A 939 15.37 2.80 -62.92
C ASN A 939 14.99 4.27 -62.64
N GLY A 940 15.43 5.21 -63.48
CA GLY A 940 15.09 6.63 -63.39
C GLY A 940 15.87 7.42 -62.34
N ASP A 941 16.73 6.78 -61.53
CA ASP A 941 17.64 7.49 -60.62
C ASP A 941 18.92 6.70 -60.29
N ALA A 942 19.91 7.38 -59.71
CA ALA A 942 21.20 6.81 -59.33
C ALA A 942 21.27 6.29 -57.88
N ARG A 943 20.13 6.00 -57.24
CA ARG A 943 20.04 5.47 -55.87
C ARG A 943 20.09 3.96 -55.89
N ILE A 944 21.31 3.45 -56.02
CA ILE A 944 21.58 2.00 -56.02
C ILE A 944 21.66 1.49 -54.57
N PRO A 945 20.86 0.48 -54.16
CA PRO A 945 21.03 -0.21 -52.87
C PRO A 945 22.42 -0.81 -52.75
N VAL A 946 23.03 -0.76 -51.56
CA VAL A 946 24.42 -1.24 -51.35
C VAL A 946 24.59 -2.72 -51.75
N SER A 947 23.56 -3.54 -51.55
CA SER A 947 23.55 -4.96 -51.91
C SER A 947 23.24 -5.25 -53.38
N TYR A 948 22.98 -4.23 -54.21
CA TYR A 948 22.55 -4.43 -55.59
C TYR A 948 23.70 -4.95 -56.47
N GLN A 949 23.41 -6.02 -57.19
CA GLN A 949 24.31 -6.65 -58.15
C GLN A 949 23.64 -6.76 -59.51
N VAL A 950 24.40 -6.54 -60.58
CA VAL A 950 23.96 -6.75 -61.97
C VAL A 950 24.93 -7.70 -62.65
N ASP A 951 24.43 -8.85 -63.13
CA ASP A 951 25.25 -9.92 -63.74
C ASP A 951 26.48 -10.33 -62.90
N GLY A 952 26.29 -10.42 -61.57
CA GLY A 952 27.35 -10.75 -60.62
C GLY A 952 28.33 -9.59 -60.30
N TYR A 953 28.14 -8.40 -60.88
CA TYR A 953 28.91 -7.21 -60.58
C TYR A 953 28.28 -6.42 -59.42
N PRO A 954 29.00 -6.14 -58.31
CA PRO A 954 28.46 -5.45 -57.13
C PRO A 954 28.38 -3.93 -57.35
N LEU A 955 27.45 -3.51 -58.21
CA LEU A 955 27.28 -2.10 -58.59
C LEU A 955 26.94 -1.19 -57.39
N GLY A 956 26.18 -1.70 -56.41
CA GLY A 956 25.84 -0.98 -55.18
C GLY A 956 27.04 -0.66 -54.29
N GLU A 957 27.90 -1.65 -54.05
CA GLU A 957 29.16 -1.47 -53.30
C GLU A 957 30.13 -0.56 -54.06
N TRP A 958 30.19 -0.72 -55.39
CA TRP A 958 31.05 0.10 -56.25
C TRP A 958 30.65 1.59 -56.22
N ALA A 959 29.35 1.89 -56.32
CA ALA A 959 28.84 3.27 -56.26
C ALA A 959 29.09 3.91 -54.88
N ASN A 960 28.91 3.16 -53.80
CA ASN A 960 29.21 3.66 -52.44
C ASN A 960 30.71 3.93 -52.25
N MET A 961 31.58 3.07 -52.79
CA MET A 961 33.01 3.28 -52.77
C MET A 961 33.44 4.56 -53.52
N GLN A 962 32.74 4.96 -54.60
CA GLN A 962 33.03 6.23 -55.28
C GLN A 962 32.68 7.44 -54.39
N ARG A 963 31.53 7.39 -53.71
CA ARG A 963 31.11 8.43 -52.74
C ARG A 963 32.09 8.56 -51.58
N ASP A 964 32.57 7.44 -51.07
CA ASP A 964 33.56 7.39 -49.99
C ASP A 964 34.92 7.99 -50.40
N LYS A 965 35.34 7.76 -51.65
CA LYS A 965 36.56 8.35 -52.22
C LYS A 965 36.42 9.85 -52.46
N HIS A 966 35.26 10.31 -52.91
CA HIS A 966 34.94 11.74 -53.07
C HIS A 966 34.98 12.46 -51.71
N PHE A 967 34.34 11.91 -50.67
CA PHE A 967 34.39 12.46 -49.30
C PHE A 967 35.82 12.57 -48.77
N LYS A 968 36.68 11.59 -49.08
CA LYS A 968 38.10 11.58 -48.68
C LYS A 968 39.01 12.43 -49.58
N GLY A 969 38.47 13.09 -50.61
CA GLY A 969 39.24 13.90 -51.57
C GLY A 969 40.21 13.10 -52.45
N THR A 970 39.99 11.78 -52.57
CA THR A 970 40.89 10.84 -53.27
C THR A 970 40.36 10.35 -54.61
N LEU A 971 39.18 10.84 -55.02
CA LEU A 971 38.60 10.53 -56.32
C LEU A 971 39.16 11.49 -57.37
N ASP A 972 39.54 10.93 -58.52
CA ASP A 972 40.07 11.71 -59.63
C ASP A 972 39.06 12.76 -60.13
N LYS A 973 39.55 13.94 -60.55
CA LYS A 973 38.70 15.08 -60.93
C LYS A 973 37.83 14.78 -62.16
N ASP A 974 38.32 14.00 -63.12
CA ASP A 974 37.54 13.60 -64.31
C ASP A 974 36.42 12.62 -63.93
N HIS A 975 36.72 11.67 -63.05
CA HIS A 975 35.72 10.76 -62.49
C HIS A 975 34.65 11.46 -61.66
N CYS A 976 34.99 12.51 -60.90
CA CYS A 976 34.02 13.35 -60.20
C CYS A 976 33.06 14.02 -61.18
N ALA A 977 33.59 14.72 -62.19
CA ALA A 977 32.78 15.42 -63.19
C ALA A 977 31.84 14.47 -63.95
N ARG A 978 32.33 13.28 -64.31
CA ARG A 978 31.53 12.26 -65.01
C ARG A 978 30.41 11.69 -64.15
N LEU A 979 30.64 11.47 -62.86
CA LEU A 979 29.60 11.00 -61.94
C LEU A 979 28.56 12.08 -61.63
N GLU A 980 28.99 13.35 -61.50
CA GLU A 980 28.10 14.51 -61.34
C GLU A 980 27.20 14.74 -62.55
N ALA A 981 27.67 14.39 -63.75
CA ALA A 981 26.88 14.46 -64.97
C ALA A 981 25.80 13.36 -65.09
N VAL A 982 25.80 12.34 -64.22
CA VAL A 982 24.79 11.28 -64.24
C VAL A 982 23.48 11.77 -63.59
N PRO A 983 22.33 11.72 -64.29
CA PRO A 983 21.04 12.18 -63.75
C PRO A 983 20.68 11.49 -62.42
N GLY A 984 20.40 12.29 -61.40
CA GLY A 984 20.03 11.78 -60.07
C GLY A 984 21.20 11.28 -59.21
N TRP A 985 22.45 11.46 -59.62
CA TRP A 985 23.62 11.21 -58.78
C TRP A 985 23.73 12.23 -57.64
N VAL A 986 23.91 11.73 -56.41
CA VAL A 986 24.17 12.54 -55.22
C VAL A 986 25.35 11.97 -54.45
N TRP A 987 26.25 12.86 -54.01
CA TRP A 987 27.43 12.48 -53.22
C TRP A 987 27.06 12.06 -51.79
N SER A 988 26.06 12.70 -51.18
CA SER A 988 25.52 12.33 -49.86
C SER A 988 24.04 11.95 -49.95
N PRO A 989 23.72 10.65 -50.11
CA PRO A 989 22.34 10.17 -50.10
C PRO A 989 21.59 10.44 -48.80
N LEU A 990 22.29 10.54 -47.66
CA LEU A 990 21.70 10.81 -46.35
C LEU A 990 21.27 12.27 -46.19
N ASP A 991 22.03 13.21 -46.74
CA ASP A 991 21.66 14.64 -46.74
C ASP A 991 20.51 14.92 -47.70
N ALA A 992 20.54 14.31 -48.89
CA ALA A 992 19.40 14.37 -49.82
C ALA A 992 18.12 13.77 -49.22
N GLN A 993 18.22 12.70 -48.42
CA GLN A 993 17.08 12.14 -47.68
C GLN A 993 16.59 13.05 -46.57
N TRP A 994 17.48 13.70 -45.82
CA TRP A 994 17.08 14.66 -44.79
C TRP A 994 16.37 15.85 -45.42
N GLU A 995 16.91 16.38 -46.52
CA GLU A 995 16.34 17.49 -47.26
C GLU A 995 14.94 17.17 -47.82
N ALA A 996 14.78 15.98 -48.38
CA ALA A 996 13.48 15.52 -48.87
C ALA A 996 12.44 15.37 -47.74
N ARG A 997 12.86 15.06 -46.50
CA ARG A 997 11.98 14.96 -45.34
C ARG A 997 11.65 16.34 -44.76
N PHE A 998 12.62 17.26 -44.77
CA PHE A 998 12.43 18.65 -44.39
C PHE A 998 11.46 19.37 -45.35
N ARG A 999 11.55 19.14 -46.67
CA ARG A 999 10.56 19.66 -47.64
C ARG A 999 9.14 19.14 -47.40
N ARG A 1000 8.98 17.88 -46.97
CA ARG A 1000 7.66 17.34 -46.60
C ARG A 1000 7.08 18.04 -45.36
N LEU A 1001 7.93 18.45 -44.43
CA LEU A 1001 7.52 19.28 -43.29
C LEU A 1001 7.09 20.68 -43.73
N LEU A 1002 7.80 21.30 -44.69
CA LEU A 1002 7.40 22.58 -45.28
C LEU A 1002 6.03 22.51 -45.95
N VAL A 1003 5.79 21.50 -46.80
CA VAL A 1003 4.49 21.28 -47.46
C VAL A 1003 3.37 21.05 -46.43
N TYR A 1004 3.67 20.34 -45.34
CA TYR A 1004 2.71 20.17 -44.25
C TYR A 1004 2.37 21.51 -43.57
N ILE A 1005 3.37 22.34 -43.27
CA ILE A 1005 3.17 23.66 -42.66
C ILE A 1005 2.35 24.56 -43.59
N GLU A 1006 2.60 24.51 -44.89
CA GLU A 1006 1.85 25.27 -45.88
C GLU A 1006 0.37 24.83 -45.95
N ALA A 1007 0.11 23.52 -45.87
CA ALA A 1007 -1.25 22.98 -45.92
C ALA A 1007 -2.04 23.13 -44.61
N HIS A 1008 -1.36 23.08 -43.46
CA HIS A 1008 -2.01 23.01 -42.13
C HIS A 1008 -1.76 24.25 -41.26
N GLY A 1009 -0.95 25.20 -41.73
CA GLY A 1009 -0.65 26.46 -41.03
C GLY A 1009 0.31 26.33 -39.84
N ASP A 1010 0.79 25.13 -39.52
CA ASP A 1010 1.71 24.92 -38.40
C ASP A 1010 2.61 23.68 -38.54
N SER A 1011 3.65 23.61 -37.69
CA SER A 1011 4.63 22.51 -37.68
C SER A 1011 4.25 21.29 -36.81
N ARG A 1012 2.99 21.18 -36.37
CA ARG A 1012 2.50 20.17 -35.41
C ARG A 1012 2.04 18.90 -36.12
N VAL A 1013 2.97 18.16 -36.72
CA VAL A 1013 2.69 16.89 -37.40
C VAL A 1013 2.28 15.78 -36.38
N PRO A 1014 1.13 15.09 -36.53
CA PRO A 1014 0.77 13.91 -35.71
C PRO A 1014 1.74 12.75 -35.92
N GLN A 1015 2.07 11.97 -34.87
CA GLN A 1015 3.10 10.91 -34.95
C GLN A 1015 2.80 9.80 -35.98
N SER A 1016 1.52 9.56 -36.29
CA SER A 1016 1.06 8.60 -37.28
C SER A 1016 0.95 9.16 -38.71
N TYR A 1017 1.08 10.49 -38.89
CA TYR A 1017 0.84 11.16 -40.16
C TYR A 1017 1.85 10.73 -41.23
N LYS A 1018 1.32 10.34 -42.39
CA LYS A 1018 2.09 9.93 -43.56
C LYS A 1018 1.88 10.91 -44.71
N ALA A 1019 2.96 11.52 -45.19
CA ALA A 1019 2.99 12.26 -46.44
C ALA A 1019 3.53 11.34 -47.53
N ASP A 1020 2.72 11.03 -48.55
CA ASP A 1020 3.08 10.14 -49.67
C ASP A 1020 3.65 8.78 -49.21
N GLY A 1021 2.98 8.15 -48.24
CA GLY A 1021 3.39 6.86 -47.67
C GLY A 1021 4.57 6.95 -46.68
N TYR A 1022 5.24 8.09 -46.55
CA TYR A 1022 6.33 8.31 -45.61
C TYR A 1022 5.84 8.89 -44.28
N ASN A 1023 6.19 8.24 -43.16
CA ASN A 1023 5.78 8.68 -41.82
C ASN A 1023 6.58 9.93 -41.38
N LEU A 1024 6.05 11.10 -41.75
CA LEU A 1024 6.60 12.41 -41.42
C LEU A 1024 6.48 12.71 -39.92
N GLY A 1025 5.41 12.26 -39.28
CA GLY A 1025 5.19 12.44 -37.83
C GLY A 1025 6.26 11.82 -36.96
N ASN A 1026 6.61 10.57 -37.22
CA ASN A 1026 7.70 9.87 -36.55
C ASN A 1026 9.05 10.56 -36.80
N TRP A 1027 9.29 11.05 -38.02
CA TRP A 1027 10.53 11.75 -38.35
C TRP A 1027 10.70 13.07 -37.59
N VAL A 1028 9.63 13.88 -37.45
CA VAL A 1028 9.62 15.11 -36.64
C VAL A 1028 9.86 14.80 -35.16
N SER A 1029 9.22 13.76 -34.62
CA SER A 1029 9.45 13.29 -33.24
C SER A 1029 10.91 12.89 -32.99
N ILE A 1030 11.54 12.20 -33.95
CA ILE A 1030 12.96 11.84 -33.88
C ILE A 1030 13.86 13.08 -33.87
N GLN A 1031 13.54 14.16 -34.61
CA GLN A 1031 14.35 15.39 -34.57
C GLN A 1031 14.28 16.06 -33.18
N ARG A 1032 13.08 16.17 -32.58
CA ARG A 1032 12.89 16.70 -31.23
C ARG A 1032 13.59 15.84 -30.16
N GLY A 1033 13.54 14.52 -30.31
CA GLY A 1033 14.26 13.58 -29.43
C GLY A 1033 15.78 13.67 -29.52
N LYS A 1034 16.34 13.98 -30.71
CA LYS A 1034 17.79 14.22 -30.88
C LYS A 1034 18.23 15.57 -30.31
N TYR A 1035 17.37 16.59 -30.39
CA TYR A 1035 17.60 17.90 -29.75
C TYR A 1035 17.67 17.77 -28.22
N ALA A 1036 16.71 17.08 -27.60
CA ALA A 1036 16.69 16.85 -26.15
C ALA A 1036 17.91 16.09 -25.61
N LYS A 1037 18.57 15.30 -26.47
CA LYS A 1037 19.79 14.54 -26.13
C LYS A 1037 21.09 15.28 -26.49
N GLY A 1038 21.01 16.48 -27.07
CA GLY A 1038 22.17 17.24 -27.51
C GLY A 1038 22.92 16.64 -28.70
N THR A 1039 22.30 15.73 -29.46
CA THR A 1039 22.94 14.98 -30.56
C THR A 1039 22.44 15.41 -31.94
N LEU A 1040 21.72 16.52 -32.05
CA LEU A 1040 21.23 17.05 -33.32
C LEU A 1040 22.32 17.92 -33.97
N ASP A 1041 22.56 17.69 -35.26
CA ASP A 1041 23.50 18.47 -36.06
C ASP A 1041 23.16 19.97 -36.04
N PRO A 1042 24.15 20.87 -35.84
CA PRO A 1042 23.91 22.31 -35.66
C PRO A 1042 23.17 22.99 -36.82
N ASP A 1043 23.52 22.66 -38.08
CA ASP A 1043 22.90 23.27 -39.26
C ASP A 1043 21.45 22.80 -39.40
N ARG A 1044 21.18 21.52 -39.11
CA ARG A 1044 19.82 20.96 -39.10
C ARG A 1044 18.96 21.53 -37.98
N ARG A 1045 19.55 21.83 -36.82
CA ARG A 1045 18.88 22.51 -35.71
C ARG A 1045 18.46 23.92 -36.13
N GLN A 1046 19.39 24.70 -36.67
CA GLN A 1046 19.14 26.08 -37.10
C GLN A 1046 17.99 26.13 -38.12
N ARG A 1047 18.03 25.27 -39.13
CA ARG A 1047 16.98 25.22 -40.18
C ARG A 1047 15.59 24.83 -39.65
N LEU A 1048 15.51 24.05 -38.58
CA LEU A 1048 14.24 23.73 -37.93
C LEU A 1048 13.74 24.90 -37.06
N GLU A 1049 14.64 25.61 -36.38
CA GLU A 1049 14.32 26.80 -35.58
C GLU A 1049 13.84 27.99 -36.45
N GLU A 1050 14.25 28.05 -37.72
CA GLU A 1050 13.82 29.06 -38.70
C GLU A 1050 12.40 28.83 -39.26
N LEU A 1051 11.76 27.68 -38.98
CA LEU A 1051 10.40 27.39 -39.44
C LEU A 1051 9.34 28.18 -38.64
N PRO A 1052 8.36 28.83 -39.30
CA PRO A 1052 7.25 29.48 -38.62
C PRO A 1052 6.49 28.47 -37.75
N THR A 1053 6.19 28.83 -36.50
CA THR A 1053 5.49 27.99 -35.49
C THR A 1053 6.25 26.75 -34.97
N TRP A 1054 7.55 26.59 -35.29
CA TRP A 1054 8.36 25.49 -34.76
C TRP A 1054 8.63 25.63 -33.27
N THR A 1055 8.33 24.56 -32.53
CA THR A 1055 8.63 24.47 -31.09
C THR A 1055 9.31 23.15 -30.76
N TRP A 1056 10.31 23.21 -29.87
CA TRP A 1056 11.01 22.03 -29.36
C TRP A 1056 10.21 21.30 -28.27
N THR A 1057 9.34 22.03 -27.57
CA THR A 1057 8.52 21.56 -26.45
C THR A 1057 7.04 21.72 -26.77
N ALA A 1058 6.52 20.91 -27.70
CA ALA A 1058 5.09 20.62 -27.71
C ALA A 1058 4.87 19.59 -26.60
N THR A 1059 4.32 20.01 -25.45
CA THR A 1059 3.99 19.09 -24.36
C THR A 1059 2.94 18.08 -24.84
N ASP A 1060 3.37 16.84 -25.02
CA ASP A 1060 2.52 15.71 -25.47
C ASP A 1060 1.28 15.48 -24.58
N TYR A 1061 1.25 16.05 -23.36
CA TYR A 1061 0.15 15.87 -22.40
C TYR A 1061 -1.12 16.68 -22.73
N ASP A 1062 -0.98 17.96 -23.13
CA ASP A 1062 -2.16 18.79 -23.45
C ASP A 1062 -2.73 18.40 -24.81
N ARG A 1063 -1.85 18.08 -25.77
CA ARG A 1063 -2.25 17.57 -27.09
C ARG A 1063 -2.99 16.24 -27.01
N ALA A 1064 -2.49 15.29 -26.22
CA ALA A 1064 -3.17 14.00 -26.04
C ALA A 1064 -4.55 14.18 -25.38
N TRP A 1065 -4.73 15.19 -24.52
CA TRP A 1065 -6.02 15.46 -23.91
C TRP A 1065 -7.00 16.11 -24.90
N GLU A 1066 -6.57 17.09 -25.68
CA GLU A 1066 -7.38 17.72 -26.74
C GLU A 1066 -7.77 16.72 -27.84
N ASP A 1067 -6.86 15.86 -28.27
CA ASP A 1067 -7.15 14.78 -29.22
C ASP A 1067 -8.16 13.78 -28.65
N GLY A 1068 -8.05 13.45 -27.35
CA GLY A 1068 -9.03 12.60 -26.67
C GLY A 1068 -10.42 13.23 -26.59
N LEU A 1069 -10.51 14.54 -26.34
CA LEU A 1069 -11.79 15.26 -26.26
C LEU A 1069 -12.47 15.35 -27.64
N ARG A 1070 -11.70 15.68 -28.68
CA ARG A 1070 -12.20 15.73 -30.07
C ARG A 1070 -12.69 14.37 -30.55
N LEU A 1071 -11.89 13.32 -30.34
CA LEU A 1071 -12.27 11.95 -30.72
C LEU A 1071 -13.47 11.43 -29.92
N LEU A 1072 -13.65 11.89 -28.67
CA LEU A 1072 -14.85 11.61 -27.89
C LEU A 1072 -16.09 12.29 -28.50
N GLN A 1073 -15.98 13.55 -28.96
CA GLN A 1073 -17.07 14.24 -29.65
C GLN A 1073 -17.44 13.55 -30.96
N GLU A 1074 -16.46 13.17 -31.78
CA GLU A 1074 -16.69 12.41 -33.03
C GLU A 1074 -17.34 11.04 -32.74
N TYR A 1075 -16.92 10.34 -31.67
CA TYR A 1075 -17.56 9.12 -31.23
C TYR A 1075 -19.03 9.35 -30.84
N MET A 1076 -19.31 10.44 -30.13
CA MET A 1076 -20.67 10.80 -29.69
C MET A 1076 -21.57 11.15 -30.87
N GLU A 1077 -21.06 11.78 -31.92
CA GLU A 1077 -21.80 12.02 -33.16
C GLU A 1077 -22.14 10.73 -33.91
N LEU A 1078 -21.21 9.76 -33.92
CA LEU A 1078 -21.40 8.49 -34.63
C LEU A 1078 -22.28 7.50 -33.88
N HIS A 1079 -22.17 7.46 -32.55
CA HIS A 1079 -22.79 6.43 -31.71
C HIS A 1079 -23.92 6.96 -30.82
N GLY A 1080 -24.10 8.28 -30.72
CA GLY A 1080 -25.17 8.91 -29.96
C GLY A 1080 -24.98 8.95 -28.45
N ASP A 1081 -23.84 8.47 -27.91
CA ASP A 1081 -23.51 8.49 -26.48
C ASP A 1081 -22.00 8.59 -26.21
N SER A 1082 -21.62 8.87 -24.96
CA SER A 1082 -20.22 8.97 -24.51
C SER A 1082 -19.65 7.66 -23.91
N LEU A 1083 -20.35 6.54 -24.06
CA LEU A 1083 -20.02 5.25 -23.46
C LEU A 1083 -19.02 4.48 -24.34
N VAL A 1084 -17.82 5.04 -24.45
CA VAL A 1084 -16.74 4.44 -25.24
C VAL A 1084 -16.24 3.15 -24.58
N PRO A 1085 -16.28 1.98 -25.26
CA PRO A 1085 -15.76 0.73 -24.73
C PRO A 1085 -14.27 0.86 -24.38
N GLN A 1086 -13.84 0.31 -23.25
CA GLN A 1086 -12.45 0.49 -22.77
C GLN A 1086 -11.38 0.06 -23.81
N SER A 1087 -11.70 -0.93 -24.65
CA SER A 1087 -10.83 -1.43 -25.73
C SER A 1087 -10.93 -0.65 -27.03
N TYR A 1088 -11.78 0.37 -27.13
CA TYR A 1088 -12.00 1.14 -28.35
C TYR A 1088 -10.76 1.96 -28.70
N VAL A 1089 -10.28 1.75 -29.92
CA VAL A 1089 -9.12 2.43 -30.49
C VAL A 1089 -9.54 3.00 -31.84
N VAL A 1090 -9.34 4.30 -32.03
CA VAL A 1090 -9.59 5.01 -33.29
C VAL A 1090 -8.29 5.63 -33.75
N ASP A 1091 -7.87 5.35 -34.98
CA ASP A 1091 -6.61 5.83 -35.57
C ASP A 1091 -5.35 5.62 -34.69
N GLY A 1092 -5.33 4.50 -33.95
CA GLY A 1092 -4.26 4.15 -33.01
C GLY A 1092 -4.37 4.81 -31.63
N TYR A 1093 -5.34 5.70 -31.44
CA TYR A 1093 -5.63 6.39 -30.18
C TYR A 1093 -6.59 5.56 -29.30
N LYS A 1094 -6.17 5.23 -28.07
CA LYS A 1094 -6.95 4.41 -27.12
C LYS A 1094 -8.03 5.21 -26.40
N LEU A 1095 -9.02 5.69 -27.16
CA LEU A 1095 -10.07 6.58 -26.67
C LEU A 1095 -10.84 6.00 -25.48
N GLY A 1096 -11.14 4.71 -25.49
CA GLY A 1096 -11.83 4.04 -24.37
C GLY A 1096 -11.04 4.06 -23.07
N SER A 1097 -9.73 3.85 -23.17
CA SER A 1097 -8.82 3.96 -22.02
C SER A 1097 -8.71 5.41 -21.56
N TRP A 1098 -8.68 6.38 -22.48
CA TRP A 1098 -8.59 7.79 -22.17
C TRP A 1098 -9.83 8.31 -21.43
N ALA A 1099 -11.04 7.99 -21.90
CA ALA A 1099 -12.30 8.39 -21.25
C ALA A 1099 -12.43 7.79 -19.83
N THR A 1100 -12.00 6.53 -19.65
CA THR A 1100 -11.93 5.88 -18.33
C THR A 1100 -10.99 6.60 -17.38
N VAL A 1101 -9.83 7.05 -17.88
CA VAL A 1101 -8.85 7.80 -17.08
C VAL A 1101 -9.41 9.16 -16.66
N GLN A 1102 -10.18 9.86 -17.50
CA GLN A 1102 -10.78 11.14 -17.11
C GLN A 1102 -11.80 10.96 -15.98
N ARG A 1103 -12.70 9.97 -16.09
CA ARG A 1103 -13.69 9.63 -15.04
C ARG A 1103 -13.02 9.26 -13.72
N HIS A 1104 -11.91 8.52 -13.78
CA HIS A 1104 -11.13 8.15 -12.59
C HIS A 1104 -10.41 9.33 -11.94
N LYS A 1105 -9.90 10.27 -12.74
CA LYS A 1105 -9.27 11.50 -12.22
C LYS A 1105 -10.31 12.41 -11.55
N HIS A 1106 -11.50 12.55 -12.13
CA HIS A 1106 -12.63 13.27 -11.54
C HIS A 1106 -13.06 12.65 -10.21
N ALA A 1107 -13.24 11.33 -10.14
CA ALA A 1107 -13.59 10.61 -8.90
C ALA A 1107 -12.55 10.76 -7.77
N LYS A 1108 -11.33 11.18 -8.11
CA LYS A 1108 -10.23 11.43 -7.17
C LYS A 1108 -10.00 12.92 -6.86
N GLY A 1109 -10.76 13.82 -7.47
CA GLY A 1109 -10.58 15.27 -7.29
C GLY A 1109 -9.25 15.82 -7.83
N ILE A 1110 -8.64 15.15 -8.81
CA ILE A 1110 -7.32 15.51 -9.38
C ILE A 1110 -7.41 15.85 -10.87
N LEU A 1111 -8.62 15.96 -11.43
CA LEU A 1111 -8.82 16.47 -12.77
C LEU A 1111 -8.81 17.99 -12.72
N ASP A 1112 -8.14 18.61 -13.68
CA ASP A 1112 -8.10 20.07 -13.80
C ASP A 1112 -9.52 20.64 -13.99
N THR A 1113 -9.83 21.74 -13.31
CA THR A 1113 -11.19 22.33 -13.26
C THR A 1113 -11.70 22.74 -14.64
N GLU A 1114 -10.81 23.21 -15.54
CA GLU A 1114 -11.21 23.57 -16.90
C GLU A 1114 -11.51 22.32 -17.75
N ARG A 1115 -10.75 21.25 -17.56
CA ARG A 1115 -11.00 19.94 -18.21
C ARG A 1115 -12.29 19.29 -17.74
N GLU A 1116 -12.62 19.42 -16.46
CA GLU A 1116 -13.88 18.97 -15.88
C GLU A 1116 -15.06 19.68 -16.54
N ARG A 1117 -15.04 21.03 -16.53
CA ARG A 1117 -16.07 21.86 -17.16
C ARG A 1117 -16.28 21.53 -18.64
N ARG A 1118 -15.20 21.29 -19.39
CA ARG A 1118 -15.27 20.98 -20.83
C ARG A 1118 -15.84 19.60 -21.12
N LEU A 1119 -15.63 18.62 -20.25
CA LEU A 1119 -16.26 17.31 -20.36
C LEU A 1119 -17.73 17.35 -19.93
N GLU A 1120 -18.07 18.12 -18.89
CA GLU A 1120 -19.46 18.32 -18.46
C GLU A 1120 -20.32 19.07 -19.48
N ALA A 1121 -19.70 19.92 -20.30
CA ALA A 1121 -20.38 20.60 -21.39
C ALA A 1121 -20.78 19.67 -22.55
N LEU A 1122 -20.29 18.43 -22.60
CA LEU A 1122 -20.62 17.48 -23.67
C LEU A 1122 -22.01 16.83 -23.45
N PRO A 1123 -22.94 16.93 -24.42
CA PRO A 1123 -24.28 16.36 -24.29
C PRO A 1123 -24.25 14.83 -24.17
N GLY A 1124 -24.58 14.29 -22.99
CA GLY A 1124 -24.54 12.84 -22.74
C GLY A 1124 -23.20 12.31 -22.22
N TRP A 1125 -22.33 13.19 -21.70
CA TRP A 1125 -21.19 12.78 -20.86
C TRP A 1125 -21.66 12.33 -19.48
N PHE A 1126 -21.18 11.17 -19.02
CA PHE A 1126 -21.45 10.64 -17.69
C PHE A 1126 -20.16 10.38 -16.93
N TRP A 1127 -20.06 10.94 -15.73
CA TRP A 1127 -18.97 10.63 -14.80
C TRP A 1127 -19.07 9.18 -14.29
N ASP A 1128 -20.29 8.69 -14.03
CA ASP A 1128 -20.56 7.27 -13.74
C ASP A 1128 -21.11 6.53 -14.97
N ALA A 1129 -20.20 6.12 -15.86
CA ALA A 1129 -20.54 5.37 -17.07
C ALA A 1129 -21.21 4.02 -16.79
N ARG A 1130 -20.94 3.38 -15.64
CA ARG A 1130 -21.55 2.09 -15.30
C ARG A 1130 -23.01 2.24 -14.91
N ALA A 1131 -23.37 3.36 -14.29
CA ALA A 1131 -24.76 3.69 -14.04
C ALA A 1131 -25.50 3.94 -15.36
N ALA A 1132 -24.95 4.76 -16.25
CA ALA A 1132 -25.54 5.07 -17.55
C ALA A 1132 -25.68 3.84 -18.47
N GLU A 1133 -24.67 2.96 -18.54
CA GLU A 1133 -24.74 1.70 -19.29
C GLU A 1133 -25.87 0.78 -18.81
N TRP A 1134 -26.10 0.74 -17.49
CA TRP A 1134 -27.16 -0.07 -16.91
C TRP A 1134 -28.54 0.48 -17.28
N GLU A 1135 -28.74 1.81 -17.19
CA GLU A 1135 -29.99 2.47 -17.58
C GLU A 1135 -30.30 2.25 -19.07
N ALA A 1136 -29.30 2.40 -19.95
CA ALA A 1136 -29.47 2.18 -21.38
C ALA A 1136 -29.79 0.72 -21.70
N ALA A 1137 -29.23 -0.24 -20.96
CA ALA A 1137 -29.54 -1.66 -21.13
C ALA A 1137 -30.93 -2.02 -20.57
N PHE A 1138 -31.35 -1.40 -19.47
CA PHE A 1138 -32.68 -1.53 -18.90
C PHE A 1138 -33.76 -0.98 -19.84
N GLY A 1139 -33.55 0.19 -20.45
CA GLY A 1139 -34.48 0.73 -21.46
C GLY A 1139 -34.62 -0.16 -22.70
N ARG A 1140 -33.55 -0.87 -23.11
CA ARG A 1140 -33.63 -1.90 -24.17
C ARG A 1140 -34.47 -3.10 -23.75
N LEU A 1141 -34.41 -3.49 -22.47
CA LEU A 1141 -35.27 -4.53 -21.91
C LEU A 1141 -36.74 -4.07 -21.86
N GLU A 1142 -37.02 -2.84 -21.46
CA GLU A 1142 -38.37 -2.25 -21.52
C GLU A 1142 -38.92 -2.26 -22.94
N GLY A 1143 -38.13 -1.85 -23.93
CA GLY A 1143 -38.50 -1.93 -25.34
C GLY A 1143 -38.73 -3.36 -25.84
N TYR A 1144 -37.99 -4.34 -25.32
CA TYR A 1144 -38.25 -5.75 -25.60
C TYR A 1144 -39.59 -6.21 -25.00
N VAL A 1145 -39.85 -5.90 -23.73
CA VAL A 1145 -41.09 -6.24 -23.03
C VAL A 1145 -42.29 -5.59 -23.72
N GLY A 1146 -42.19 -4.34 -24.14
CA GLY A 1146 -43.25 -3.66 -24.88
C GLY A 1146 -43.61 -4.33 -26.22
N ARG A 1147 -42.64 -4.95 -26.90
CA ARG A 1147 -42.86 -5.65 -28.18
C ARG A 1147 -43.32 -7.09 -28.02
N HIS A 1148 -42.84 -7.79 -26.99
CA HIS A 1148 -43.04 -9.24 -26.84
C HIS A 1148 -43.98 -9.62 -25.70
N GLY A 1149 -44.40 -8.65 -24.87
CA GLY A 1149 -45.33 -8.84 -23.76
C GLY A 1149 -44.74 -9.54 -22.53
N ASP A 1150 -43.47 -9.96 -22.59
CA ASP A 1150 -42.77 -10.62 -21.49
C ASP A 1150 -41.27 -10.25 -21.46
N ALA A 1151 -40.65 -10.36 -20.27
CA ALA A 1151 -39.22 -10.11 -20.10
C ALA A 1151 -38.34 -11.35 -20.35
N PHE A 1152 -38.86 -12.37 -21.07
CA PHE A 1152 -38.12 -13.57 -21.40
C PHE A 1152 -37.30 -13.38 -22.68
N VAL A 1153 -36.14 -12.73 -22.51
CA VAL A 1153 -35.20 -12.48 -23.60
C VAL A 1153 -34.40 -13.75 -23.93
N PRO A 1154 -34.38 -14.25 -25.18
CA PRO A 1154 -33.54 -15.36 -25.59
C PRO A 1154 -32.05 -15.06 -25.33
N GLN A 1155 -31.28 -16.05 -24.89
CA GLN A 1155 -29.88 -15.86 -24.46
C GLN A 1155 -28.99 -15.18 -25.52
N ASN A 1156 -29.24 -15.44 -26.80
CA ASN A 1156 -28.50 -14.87 -27.93
C ASN A 1156 -29.18 -13.66 -28.57
N TYR A 1157 -30.30 -13.18 -28.02
CA TYR A 1157 -31.02 -12.04 -28.56
C TYR A 1157 -30.16 -10.78 -28.50
N THR A 1158 -30.13 -10.10 -29.65
CA THR A 1158 -29.34 -8.90 -29.87
C THR A 1158 -30.25 -7.83 -30.45
N VAL A 1159 -30.15 -6.60 -29.93
CA VAL A 1159 -30.88 -5.42 -30.42
C VAL A 1159 -29.85 -4.34 -30.70
N ASP A 1160 -29.81 -3.83 -31.93
CA ASP A 1160 -28.84 -2.81 -32.37
C ASP A 1160 -27.37 -3.18 -32.03
N GLY A 1161 -27.00 -4.45 -32.25
CA GLY A 1161 -25.68 -4.98 -31.90
C GLY A 1161 -25.47 -5.29 -30.40
N TYR A 1162 -26.39 -4.88 -29.52
CA TYR A 1162 -26.31 -5.12 -28.08
C TYR A 1162 -26.90 -6.48 -27.67
N LYS A 1163 -26.09 -7.33 -27.03
CA LYS A 1163 -26.47 -8.69 -26.58
C LYS A 1163 -27.36 -8.67 -25.34
N LEU A 1164 -28.60 -8.18 -25.49
CA LEU A 1164 -29.56 -8.01 -24.40
C LEU A 1164 -29.84 -9.32 -23.64
N GLY A 1165 -29.90 -10.46 -24.33
CA GLY A 1165 -30.10 -11.77 -23.69
C GLY A 1165 -28.99 -12.15 -22.71
N LYS A 1166 -27.74 -11.80 -23.03
CA LYS A 1166 -26.58 -12.01 -22.16
C LYS A 1166 -26.62 -11.07 -20.95
N TRP A 1167 -27.03 -9.82 -21.17
CA TRP A 1167 -27.16 -8.83 -20.11
C TRP A 1167 -28.25 -9.20 -19.09
N VAL A 1168 -29.44 -9.61 -19.55
CA VAL A 1168 -30.54 -10.11 -18.68
C VAL A 1168 -30.07 -11.27 -17.81
N ASN A 1169 -29.36 -12.24 -18.41
CA ASN A 1169 -28.79 -13.35 -17.64
C ASN A 1169 -27.74 -12.89 -16.63
N THR A 1170 -26.98 -11.85 -16.96
CA THR A 1170 -25.97 -11.26 -16.07
C THR A 1170 -26.64 -10.61 -14.85
N GLN A 1171 -27.80 -9.96 -15.00
CA GLN A 1171 -28.57 -9.42 -13.86
C GLN A 1171 -29.03 -10.53 -12.92
N ARG A 1172 -29.51 -11.66 -13.47
CA ARG A 1172 -29.89 -12.84 -12.67
C ARG A 1172 -28.72 -13.41 -11.87
N VAL A 1173 -27.54 -13.50 -12.50
CA VAL A 1173 -26.30 -13.94 -11.82
C VAL A 1173 -25.86 -12.93 -10.76
N PHE A 1174 -25.94 -11.63 -11.03
CA PHE A 1174 -25.57 -10.59 -10.06
C PHE A 1174 -26.48 -10.58 -8.84
N ARG A 1175 -27.79 -10.81 -9.03
CA ARG A 1175 -28.74 -11.02 -7.92
C ARG A 1175 -28.40 -12.27 -7.10
N SER A 1176 -28.04 -13.39 -7.74
CA SER A 1176 -27.63 -14.61 -7.02
C SER A 1176 -26.32 -14.47 -6.20
N ARG A 1177 -25.53 -13.44 -6.48
CA ARG A 1177 -24.25 -13.15 -5.81
C ARG A 1177 -24.31 -11.92 -4.90
N ASP A 1178 -25.50 -11.37 -4.68
CA ASP A 1178 -25.74 -10.14 -3.91
C ASP A 1178 -24.92 -8.91 -4.39
N ARG A 1179 -24.76 -8.81 -5.72
CA ARG A 1179 -24.00 -7.72 -6.38
C ARG A 1179 -24.89 -6.73 -7.15
N LEU A 1180 -26.20 -6.89 -7.08
CA LEU A 1180 -27.17 -6.04 -7.77
C LEU A 1180 -27.86 -5.10 -6.78
N ASP A 1181 -27.81 -3.80 -7.06
CA ASP A 1181 -28.39 -2.77 -6.20
C ASP A 1181 -29.90 -2.99 -5.94
N PRO A 1182 -30.42 -2.78 -4.71
CA PRO A 1182 -31.83 -3.02 -4.37
C PRO A 1182 -32.83 -2.25 -5.25
N GLU A 1183 -32.51 -1.05 -5.70
CA GLU A 1183 -33.40 -0.27 -6.58
C GLU A 1183 -33.46 -0.88 -7.98
N ARG A 1184 -32.30 -1.34 -8.49
CA ARG A 1184 -32.23 -2.06 -9.76
C ARG A 1184 -32.97 -3.40 -9.72
N GLN A 1185 -32.95 -4.08 -8.58
CA GLN A 1185 -33.76 -5.30 -8.37
C GLN A 1185 -35.24 -4.98 -8.46
N ARG A 1186 -35.73 -3.96 -7.73
CA ARG A 1186 -37.14 -3.54 -7.76
C ARG A 1186 -37.60 -3.18 -9.17
N ARG A 1187 -36.79 -2.44 -9.94
CA ARG A 1187 -37.13 -2.04 -11.31
C ARG A 1187 -37.23 -3.22 -12.28
N LEU A 1188 -36.35 -4.22 -12.14
CA LEU A 1188 -36.43 -5.44 -12.95
C LEU A 1188 -37.64 -6.28 -12.55
N GLU A 1189 -37.94 -6.40 -11.25
CA GLU A 1189 -39.11 -7.12 -10.73
C GLU A 1189 -40.45 -6.49 -11.13
N ALA A 1190 -40.46 -5.19 -11.40
CA ALA A 1190 -41.64 -4.48 -11.88
C ALA A 1190 -41.99 -4.79 -13.36
N LEU A 1191 -41.08 -5.40 -14.13
CA LEU A 1191 -41.33 -5.70 -15.54
C LEU A 1191 -42.28 -6.91 -15.71
N PRO A 1192 -43.32 -6.80 -16.55
CA PRO A 1192 -44.20 -7.93 -16.88
C PRO A 1192 -43.45 -9.18 -17.34
N GLY A 1193 -43.70 -10.30 -16.67
CA GLY A 1193 -43.07 -11.59 -16.98
C GLY A 1193 -41.60 -11.71 -16.56
N TRP A 1194 -41.05 -10.77 -15.78
CA TRP A 1194 -39.73 -10.93 -15.19
C TRP A 1194 -39.73 -12.03 -14.12
N THR A 1195 -38.72 -12.88 -14.19
CA THR A 1195 -38.43 -13.86 -13.14
C THR A 1195 -36.93 -14.05 -13.02
N TRP A 1196 -36.50 -14.24 -11.78
CA TRP A 1196 -35.12 -14.55 -11.45
C TRP A 1196 -34.76 -16.00 -11.84
N ASP A 1197 -35.75 -16.91 -11.93
CA ASP A 1197 -35.54 -18.28 -12.40
C ASP A 1197 -35.87 -18.41 -13.90
N SER A 1198 -34.81 -18.40 -14.70
CA SER A 1198 -34.88 -18.58 -16.15
C SER A 1198 -35.48 -19.92 -16.59
N ARG A 1199 -35.38 -20.98 -15.78
CA ARG A 1199 -35.90 -22.32 -16.11
C ARG A 1199 -37.41 -22.37 -15.93
N GLN A 1200 -37.92 -21.78 -14.84
CA GLN A 1200 -39.35 -21.63 -14.60
C GLN A 1200 -40.00 -20.80 -15.73
N ALA A 1201 -39.39 -19.68 -16.10
CA ALA A 1201 -39.87 -18.83 -17.20
C ALA A 1201 -40.02 -19.59 -18.54
N ALA A 1202 -38.99 -20.37 -18.89
CA ALA A 1202 -38.98 -21.15 -20.12
C ALA A 1202 -40.05 -22.26 -20.10
N TRP A 1203 -40.32 -22.83 -18.92
CA TRP A 1203 -41.35 -23.84 -18.74
C TRP A 1203 -42.75 -23.24 -18.86
N ASP A 1204 -43.04 -22.13 -18.17
CA ASP A 1204 -44.35 -21.46 -18.24
C ASP A 1204 -44.67 -20.96 -19.65
N LYS A 1205 -43.66 -20.43 -20.37
CA LYS A 1205 -43.80 -20.02 -21.77
C LYS A 1205 -44.10 -21.21 -22.69
N GLY A 1206 -43.38 -22.32 -22.53
CA GLY A 1206 -43.66 -23.56 -23.27
C GLY A 1206 -45.06 -24.11 -22.99
N PHE A 1207 -45.50 -24.08 -21.74
CA PHE A 1207 -46.83 -24.52 -21.33
C PHE A 1207 -47.94 -23.63 -21.91
N ARG A 1208 -47.78 -22.29 -21.87
CA ARG A 1208 -48.73 -21.35 -22.49
C ARG A 1208 -48.87 -21.58 -24.00
N TYR A 1209 -47.76 -21.75 -24.71
CA TYR A 1209 -47.80 -22.05 -26.14
C TYR A 1209 -48.45 -23.40 -26.45
N LEU A 1210 -48.29 -24.38 -25.58
CA LEU A 1210 -49.01 -25.64 -25.68
C LEU A 1210 -50.52 -25.44 -25.45
N GLN A 1211 -50.93 -24.64 -24.46
CA GLN A 1211 -52.34 -24.31 -24.24
C GLN A 1211 -52.98 -23.61 -25.45
N GLU A 1212 -52.29 -22.64 -26.04
CA GLU A 1212 -52.74 -21.96 -27.26
C GLU A 1212 -52.84 -22.93 -28.45
N TYR A 1213 -51.87 -23.84 -28.59
CA TYR A 1213 -51.90 -24.88 -29.62
C TYR A 1213 -53.10 -25.83 -29.42
N VAL A 1214 -53.35 -26.28 -28.20
CA VAL A 1214 -54.48 -27.15 -27.86
C VAL A 1214 -55.80 -26.43 -28.12
N LYS A 1215 -55.91 -25.16 -27.73
CA LYS A 1215 -57.10 -24.33 -27.99
C LYS A 1215 -57.37 -24.19 -29.49
N LYS A 1216 -56.34 -24.06 -30.31
CA LYS A 1216 -56.46 -23.90 -31.77
C LYS A 1216 -56.74 -25.22 -32.50
N ASN A 1217 -56.14 -26.32 -32.08
CA ASN A 1217 -56.16 -27.59 -32.82
C ASN A 1217 -56.99 -28.70 -32.15
N GLY A 1218 -57.55 -28.45 -30.96
CA GLY A 1218 -58.37 -29.41 -30.20
C GLY A 1218 -57.60 -30.55 -29.53
N HIS A 1219 -56.27 -30.63 -29.68
CA HIS A 1219 -55.43 -31.69 -29.11
C HIS A 1219 -54.01 -31.23 -28.81
N ALA A 1220 -53.30 -31.96 -27.94
CA ALA A 1220 -51.92 -31.66 -27.55
C ALA A 1220 -50.83 -32.38 -28.40
N ARG A 1221 -51.19 -32.98 -29.54
CA ARG A 1221 -50.26 -33.64 -30.47
C ARG A 1221 -49.51 -32.62 -31.34
N VAL A 1222 -48.48 -32.00 -30.78
CA VAL A 1222 -47.63 -31.03 -31.49
C VAL A 1222 -46.52 -31.75 -32.29
N PRO A 1223 -46.35 -31.47 -33.60
CA PRO A 1223 -45.23 -32.00 -34.37
C PRO A 1223 -43.87 -31.61 -33.78
N GLN A 1224 -42.87 -32.50 -33.81
CA GLN A 1224 -41.55 -32.22 -33.22
C GLN A 1224 -40.87 -30.98 -33.83
N SER A 1225 -41.07 -30.72 -35.12
CA SER A 1225 -40.55 -29.56 -35.84
C SER A 1225 -41.33 -28.26 -35.58
N TYR A 1226 -42.40 -28.29 -34.79
CA TYR A 1226 -43.26 -27.12 -34.59
C TYR A 1226 -42.54 -26.04 -33.77
N VAL A 1227 -42.49 -24.84 -34.35
CA VAL A 1227 -41.90 -23.64 -33.77
C VAL A 1227 -42.95 -22.53 -33.74
N VAL A 1228 -43.12 -21.87 -32.60
CA VAL A 1228 -43.99 -20.70 -32.42
C VAL A 1228 -43.16 -19.55 -31.86
N ASP A 1229 -43.16 -18.40 -32.53
CA ASP A 1229 -42.34 -17.24 -32.16
C ASP A 1229 -40.86 -17.56 -31.89
N GLY A 1230 -40.28 -18.46 -32.68
CA GLY A 1230 -38.90 -18.94 -32.50
C GLY A 1230 -38.72 -19.97 -31.37
N PHE A 1231 -39.75 -20.25 -30.58
CA PHE A 1231 -39.75 -21.28 -29.54
C PHE A 1231 -40.08 -22.66 -30.15
N ARG A 1232 -39.14 -23.61 -30.03
CA ARG A 1232 -39.29 -24.98 -30.55
C ARG A 1232 -40.18 -25.83 -29.65
N LEU A 1233 -41.48 -25.55 -29.69
CA LEU A 1233 -42.49 -26.17 -28.82
C LEU A 1233 -42.52 -27.70 -28.94
N GLY A 1234 -42.35 -28.25 -30.15
CA GLY A 1234 -42.28 -29.70 -30.35
C GLY A 1234 -41.12 -30.37 -29.60
N ASN A 1235 -39.94 -29.75 -29.61
CA ASN A 1235 -38.78 -30.22 -28.84
C ASN A 1235 -38.99 -30.06 -27.33
N TRP A 1236 -39.59 -28.95 -26.90
CA TRP A 1236 -39.86 -28.71 -25.49
C TRP A 1236 -40.84 -29.76 -24.91
N ILE A 1237 -41.87 -30.16 -25.67
CA ILE A 1237 -42.81 -31.24 -25.30
C ILE A 1237 -42.10 -32.58 -25.17
N ASN A 1238 -41.22 -32.93 -26.12
CA ASN A 1238 -40.42 -34.15 -26.04
C ASN A 1238 -39.51 -34.14 -24.81
N MET A 1239 -38.94 -32.99 -24.45
CA MET A 1239 -38.18 -32.84 -23.21
C MET A 1239 -39.06 -33.10 -21.98
N GLN A 1240 -40.30 -32.60 -21.93
CA GLN A 1240 -41.21 -32.87 -20.81
C GLN A 1240 -41.55 -34.36 -20.69
N ARG A 1241 -41.79 -35.02 -21.83
CA ARG A 1241 -42.03 -36.48 -21.87
C ARG A 1241 -40.82 -37.28 -21.40
N SER A 1242 -39.61 -36.88 -21.81
CA SER A 1242 -38.35 -37.48 -21.37
C SER A 1242 -38.15 -37.33 -19.85
N ASN A 1243 -38.36 -36.11 -19.33
CA ASN A 1243 -38.24 -35.81 -17.90
C ASN A 1243 -39.24 -36.62 -17.06
N PHE A 1244 -40.46 -36.82 -17.57
CA PHE A 1244 -41.46 -37.68 -16.94
C PHE A 1244 -41.02 -39.15 -16.91
N SER A 1245 -40.53 -39.70 -18.03
CA SER A 1245 -40.03 -41.08 -18.08
C SER A 1245 -38.81 -41.31 -17.18
N ASN A 1246 -37.99 -40.28 -16.95
CA ASN A 1246 -36.82 -40.33 -16.07
C ASN A 1246 -37.15 -40.04 -14.59
N GLY A 1247 -38.39 -39.70 -14.25
CA GLY A 1247 -38.82 -39.39 -12.88
C GLY A 1247 -38.30 -38.05 -12.34
N ILE A 1248 -37.90 -37.12 -13.20
CA ILE A 1248 -37.31 -35.81 -12.83
C ILE A 1248 -38.32 -34.66 -13.04
N LEU A 1249 -39.52 -34.95 -13.54
CA LEU A 1249 -40.57 -33.95 -13.72
C LEU A 1249 -41.31 -33.71 -12.40
N GLU A 1250 -41.30 -32.47 -11.93
CA GLU A 1250 -42.02 -32.03 -10.73
C GLU A 1250 -43.54 -32.32 -10.83
N ASP A 1251 -44.15 -32.69 -9.70
CA ASP A 1251 -45.56 -33.13 -9.65
C ASP A 1251 -46.54 -32.05 -10.12
N ASP A 1252 -46.31 -30.77 -9.79
CA ASP A 1252 -47.15 -29.65 -10.27
C ASP A 1252 -47.14 -29.55 -11.81
N ARG A 1253 -45.95 -29.65 -12.41
CA ARG A 1253 -45.77 -29.58 -13.86
C ARG A 1253 -46.42 -30.76 -14.57
N ARG A 1254 -46.32 -31.95 -13.97
CA ARG A 1254 -47.00 -33.15 -14.45
C ARG A 1254 -48.52 -32.97 -14.45
N LEU A 1255 -49.10 -32.55 -13.33
CA LEU A 1255 -50.54 -32.35 -13.17
C LEU A 1255 -51.07 -31.30 -14.17
N ARG A 1256 -50.34 -30.20 -14.35
CA ARG A 1256 -50.70 -29.15 -15.32
C ARG A 1256 -50.73 -29.66 -16.76
N LEU A 1257 -49.80 -30.53 -17.14
CA LEU A 1257 -49.76 -31.15 -18.48
C LEU A 1257 -50.86 -32.20 -18.66
N GLU A 1258 -51.11 -33.04 -17.66
CA GLU A 1258 -52.19 -34.03 -17.65
C GLU A 1258 -53.59 -33.39 -17.76
N GLY A 1259 -53.75 -32.17 -17.25
CA GLY A 1259 -54.99 -31.40 -17.37
C GLY A 1259 -55.31 -30.88 -18.77
N LEU A 1260 -54.44 -31.04 -19.77
CA LEU A 1260 -54.68 -30.55 -21.12
C LEU A 1260 -55.44 -31.58 -21.99
N PRO A 1261 -56.51 -31.17 -22.70
CA PRO A 1261 -57.24 -32.05 -23.61
C PRO A 1261 -56.34 -32.70 -24.68
N GLY A 1262 -56.36 -34.04 -24.71
CA GLY A 1262 -55.57 -34.84 -25.66
C GLY A 1262 -54.08 -34.95 -25.32
N TRP A 1263 -53.63 -34.53 -24.14
CA TRP A 1263 -52.29 -34.86 -23.64
C TRP A 1263 -52.21 -36.35 -23.26
N SER A 1264 -51.14 -37.00 -23.69
CA SER A 1264 -50.86 -38.39 -23.33
C SER A 1264 -49.36 -38.57 -23.14
N TRP A 1265 -49.01 -39.34 -22.11
CA TRP A 1265 -47.64 -39.82 -21.91
C TRP A 1265 -47.38 -41.01 -22.83
N PRO A 1266 -46.18 -41.13 -23.41
CA PRO A 1266 -45.84 -42.28 -24.24
C PRO A 1266 -45.95 -43.59 -23.44
N SER A 1267 -46.67 -44.59 -23.97
CA SER A 1267 -46.79 -45.90 -23.34
C SER A 1267 -45.44 -46.64 -23.35
N ARG A 1268 -45.09 -47.35 -22.28
CA ARG A 1268 -43.80 -48.05 -22.08
C ARG A 1268 -43.42 -49.11 -23.15
N ARG A 1269 -44.25 -49.36 -24.18
CA ARG A 1269 -44.00 -50.36 -25.24
C ARG A 1269 -43.56 -49.80 -26.59
N SER A 1270 -43.43 -48.49 -26.78
CA SER A 1270 -42.99 -47.90 -28.06
C SER A 1270 -41.60 -47.24 -27.98
N LEU A 1271 -40.63 -47.91 -27.35
CA LEU A 1271 -39.23 -47.43 -27.24
C LEU A 1271 -38.22 -48.32 -28.00
N ALA A 1272 -38.69 -49.21 -28.87
CA ALA A 1272 -37.84 -50.09 -29.67
C ALA A 1272 -37.80 -49.77 -31.18
N ALA A 1273 -38.36 -48.64 -31.61
CA ALA A 1273 -38.25 -48.18 -33.00
C ALA A 1273 -38.21 -46.65 -33.05
N LEU A 1274 -37.06 -46.07 -32.72
CA LEU A 1274 -36.62 -44.74 -33.15
C LEU A 1274 -35.10 -44.74 -33.26
#